data_AF-A0A9W6Q3N0-F1
#
_entry.id   AF-A0A9W6Q3N0-F1
#
_cell.length_a   1.000
_cell.length_b   1.000
_cell.length_c   1.000
_cell.angle_alpha   90.00
_cell.angle_beta   90.00
_cell.angle_gamma   90.00
#
_symmetry.space_group_name_H-M   'P 1'
#
loop_
_entity.id
_entity.type
_entity.pdbx_description
1 polymer ?
#
loop_
_entity_poly.entity_id
_entity_poly.type
_entity_poly.pdbx_seq_one_letter_code
_entity_poly.pdbx_strand_id
1 'polypeptide(L)'
;MTTAPDAALFRAQAAPAPRTLVDVLAATAAAHPQEPALDDGRETLSYAALLAEVEQVRRRLAVAGVGLGDRVGVRVPSGGNQLYVAILAVLAAGAAYVPVDFEDPDERAELVFGEADVNAVIGADHALDRVKPSGHDAQAPGPGQDAWIIFTSGSTGRPKGVAVTHRSAAAFVDAEAAMFLRDEPIGPGDRVMAGLSVAFDASCEEMWLAWRHGACLVPVPRAQVRSGADLGPWLAEQEITVISTVPTLAALWPAEALNEVRLLIFGGEACPPELAERLVTEGREVWNTYGPTEATVVACGALLTGRPPIRIGLPLDGWELAVVDEAGEVVPMGGSGQLVIGGVGLARYLDPAKDAEKYAPLPSLGWERAYRSGDLVRAEPEGLVFLGRADEQIKLGGRRIELGEVDAALQALPAVSGAAAAVRTARGGNQLLVGYLVAQDGFDRDAAVARLRAELPAALVPLLATVEHLPTRTSGKVDRDALPWPLPELESAGPAEQLYGTEAWLAEQWAQILGAPPRGADDDFFAIGGGSLAAAQLTTLLRGRYPAVSVLDVYQQPTLRRLARLLEKSAQAEGPARAVTPVPRRAQALQLLLTLPLATLTGLRWSLALGVLGTVLNLLGDYPWAPTAPWWLLAAGAVLLYSAPGRLAIAAGGARLLLRGVGPGTYPRGGSVHLRLWTAERLAEASGAVRLSGSWLVRYARALGCRVAPDVDLHALPPVTGLLRLGKGCAVENEVDLSGHWLDGDRLEIGALRIGAGAVVGTRSTLLPGAKIGKRAEVAPGSGVTGAVPTGQRWAGAPAAKTGKAERGWPKQRPPRTARWAAAYGATGFALTLLPLLAALPALLIAGRFVHPGDGLAQAVRGALTALVPATLAYGLAYAALVLAGVRLLSLGLRTGHHPLHGRVGWQAWTVSQLMDLARETLFPLYAGLITPVWLRLLGMRVGKGAEVSTVLALPSLTKVGDGAFLADDTLIAPYELGGGWVRIGRAEIGERAFLGNSGMTAPGRAVPDRGLVGVLSATPKKAKRGSSYLGMPPVKLPRAADTADLALTYEPPARLRWARGLTELARIVPVLASAALAVLTAAALCALGQPLLSGLVLLAAGLIACLVSAAAKWLLVGRFRAVEHPLWSGFVWRNELADTFTEVLAVPWLVGRTAGTPLMNLWLRALGARIGRGVWCESYWLPEADLVTLGDGVSVNRGCVLQTHLFHDRIMRLDTVELRAGATLGPGGIVLPGSTVGERSTLGPASLVMRAETVPADTRWLGNPIEAWQ
;
A
#
# COMPACT_ATOMS: atom_id res chain seq x y z
N MET A 1 29.93 45.32 33.44
CA MET A 1 28.54 45.38 33.93
C MET A 1 28.10 43.97 34.23
N THR A 2 27.86 43.71 35.50
CA THR A 2 27.50 42.44 36.15
C THR A 2 25.99 42.30 36.22
N THR A 3 25.38 41.25 35.66
CA THR A 3 24.00 40.82 35.96
C THR A 3 23.79 39.32 35.67
N ALA A 4 23.66 38.55 36.76
CA ALA A 4 22.98 37.27 37.01
C ALA A 4 22.94 36.15 35.93
N PRO A 5 23.64 35.01 36.13
CA PRO A 5 23.46 33.79 35.33
C PRO A 5 22.21 32.96 35.69
N ASP A 6 21.44 33.33 36.72
CA ASP A 6 20.49 32.39 37.36
C ASP A 6 19.02 32.83 37.34
N ALA A 7 18.57 33.83 36.57
CA ALA A 7 17.15 34.25 36.57
C ALA A 7 16.32 33.52 35.49
N ALA A 8 15.10 33.09 35.82
CA ALA A 8 14.15 32.40 34.92
C ALA A 8 13.45 33.36 33.92
N LEU A 9 14.25 34.07 33.13
CA LEU A 9 13.83 34.97 32.07
C LEU A 9 14.30 34.42 30.71
N PHE A 10 13.36 34.17 29.80
CA PHE A 10 13.63 33.61 28.47
C PHE A 10 13.28 34.63 27.39
N ARG A 11 14.27 34.94 26.54
CA ARG A 11 14.12 35.86 25.40
C ARG A 11 14.67 35.19 24.14
N ALA A 12 13.91 35.23 23.05
CA ALA A 12 14.33 34.78 21.72
C ALA A 12 14.94 35.94 20.91
N GLN A 13 14.85 35.90 19.58
CA GLN A 13 15.27 37.05 18.75
C GLN A 13 14.23 38.18 18.81
N ALA A 14 14.61 39.34 18.26
CA ALA A 14 13.71 40.49 18.16
C ALA A 14 12.49 40.18 17.29
N ALA A 15 11.36 40.83 17.59
CA ALA A 15 10.12 40.65 16.85
C ALA A 15 10.30 40.91 15.34
N PRO A 16 9.69 40.07 14.47
CA PRO A 16 9.67 40.30 13.02
C PRO A 16 9.16 41.70 12.64
N ALA A 17 9.54 42.15 11.44
CA ALA A 17 9.18 43.47 10.94
C ALA A 17 7.65 43.66 10.91
N PRO A 18 7.12 44.86 11.28
CA PRO A 18 5.69 45.12 11.26
C PRO A 18 5.08 44.92 9.87
N ARG A 19 4.10 44.02 9.76
CA ARG A 19 3.26 43.81 8.58
C ARG A 19 1.91 43.21 8.97
N THR A 20 1.03 43.00 8.00
CA THR A 20 -0.28 42.36 8.19
C THR A 20 -0.32 40.94 7.62
N LEU A 21 -1.33 40.18 8.03
CA LEU A 21 -1.67 38.89 7.43
C LEU A 21 -2.01 39.00 5.94
N VAL A 22 -2.62 40.12 5.53
CA VAL A 22 -2.92 40.37 4.11
C VAL A 22 -1.62 40.56 3.32
N ASP A 23 -0.61 41.22 3.90
CA ASP A 23 0.73 41.34 3.29
C ASP A 23 1.42 39.98 3.16
N VAL A 24 1.28 39.11 4.17
CA VAL A 24 1.81 37.74 4.15
C VAL A 24 1.22 36.97 2.97
N LEU A 25 -0.11 36.93 2.87
CA LEU A 25 -0.82 36.21 1.82
C LEU A 25 -0.50 36.79 0.43
N ALA A 26 -0.47 38.12 0.29
CA ALA A 26 -0.17 38.78 -0.98
C ALA A 26 1.26 38.47 -1.45
N ALA A 27 2.23 38.45 -0.54
CA ALA A 27 3.61 38.08 -0.86
C ALA A 27 3.71 36.62 -1.33
N THR A 28 3.05 35.68 -0.63
CA THR A 28 3.01 34.27 -1.04
C THR A 28 2.33 34.09 -2.39
N ALA A 29 1.15 34.70 -2.58
CA ALA A 29 0.38 34.57 -3.82
C ALA A 29 1.11 35.16 -5.03
N ALA A 30 1.89 36.23 -4.84
CA ALA A 30 2.75 36.77 -5.88
C ALA A 30 3.90 35.83 -6.24
N ALA A 31 4.47 35.12 -5.26
CA ALA A 31 5.54 34.14 -5.48
C ALA A 31 5.04 32.83 -6.09
N HIS A 32 3.82 32.39 -5.73
CA HIS A 32 3.26 31.07 -6.06
C HIS A 32 1.83 31.13 -6.64
N PRO A 33 1.56 31.93 -7.70
CA PRO A 33 0.20 32.24 -8.13
C PRO A 33 -0.58 31.02 -8.66
N GLN A 34 0.11 30.02 -9.19
CA GLN A 34 -0.49 28.82 -9.79
C GLN A 34 -0.48 27.61 -8.86
N GLU A 35 0.14 27.72 -7.68
CA GLU A 35 0.15 26.62 -6.71
C GLU A 35 -1.21 26.51 -6.02
N PRO A 36 -1.67 25.29 -5.67
CA PRO A 36 -2.88 25.08 -4.90
C PRO A 36 -2.80 25.75 -3.52
N ALA A 37 -3.76 26.63 -3.20
CA ALA A 37 -3.87 27.30 -1.90
C ALA A 37 -4.95 26.66 -1.01
N LEU A 38 -6.04 26.19 -1.62
CA LEU A 38 -7.15 25.50 -0.97
C LEU A 38 -7.60 24.31 -1.82
N ASP A 39 -7.91 23.19 -1.17
CA ASP A 39 -8.39 21.98 -1.83
C ASP A 39 -9.34 21.20 -0.93
N ASP A 40 -10.65 21.28 -1.17
CA ASP A 40 -11.67 20.55 -0.39
C ASP A 40 -12.03 19.18 -1.01
N GLY A 41 -11.22 18.71 -1.96
CA GLY A 41 -11.42 17.45 -2.68
C GLY A 41 -12.49 17.51 -3.79
N ARG A 42 -13.29 18.59 -3.85
CA ARG A 42 -14.23 18.86 -4.95
C ARG A 42 -13.70 19.93 -5.87
N GLU A 43 -13.17 20.99 -5.28
CA GLU A 43 -12.61 22.14 -5.98
C GLU A 43 -11.24 22.50 -5.38
N THR A 44 -10.28 22.70 -6.27
CA THR A 44 -8.94 23.17 -5.91
C THR A 44 -8.78 24.60 -6.41
N LEU A 45 -8.53 25.53 -5.48
CA LEU A 45 -8.25 26.93 -5.79
C LEU A 45 -6.74 27.17 -5.72
N SER A 46 -6.16 27.66 -6.82
CA SER A 46 -4.78 28.19 -6.77
C SER A 46 -4.73 29.50 -5.99
N TYR A 47 -3.55 29.96 -5.58
CA TYR A 47 -3.43 31.27 -4.91
C TYR A 47 -4.04 32.42 -5.73
N ALA A 48 -3.87 32.43 -7.05
CA ALA A 48 -4.49 33.44 -7.91
C ALA A 48 -6.02 33.32 -7.96
N ALA A 49 -6.56 32.09 -8.00
CA ALA A 49 -8.00 31.86 -7.97
C ALA A 49 -8.61 32.22 -6.60
N LEU A 50 -7.93 31.85 -5.52
CA LEU A 50 -8.30 32.19 -4.15
C LEU A 50 -8.39 33.71 -3.97
N LEU A 51 -7.39 34.47 -4.40
CA LEU A 51 -7.45 35.93 -4.31
C LEU A 51 -8.59 36.54 -5.14
N ALA A 52 -8.93 35.94 -6.29
CA ALA A 52 -10.05 36.39 -7.09
C ALA A 52 -11.40 36.15 -6.37
N GLU A 53 -11.57 35.01 -5.72
CA GLU A 53 -12.77 34.70 -4.92
C GLU A 53 -12.86 35.58 -3.66
N VAL A 54 -11.75 35.74 -2.95
CA VAL A 54 -11.63 36.66 -1.80
C VAL A 54 -12.04 38.07 -2.19
N GLU A 55 -11.57 38.57 -3.32
CA GLU A 55 -11.92 39.91 -3.82
C GLU A 55 -13.41 40.03 -4.19
N GLN A 56 -14.03 38.98 -4.72
CA GLN A 56 -15.49 38.97 -4.97
C GLN A 56 -16.29 39.08 -3.67
N VAL A 57 -15.92 38.31 -2.64
CA VAL A 57 -16.60 38.34 -1.33
C VAL A 57 -16.32 39.65 -0.60
N ARG A 58 -15.08 40.17 -0.66
CA ARG A 58 -14.70 41.46 -0.09
C ARG A 58 -15.53 42.61 -0.68
N ARG A 59 -15.79 42.61 -2.00
CA ARG A 59 -16.69 43.59 -2.63
C ARG A 59 -18.13 43.50 -2.12
N ARG A 60 -18.64 42.29 -1.87
CA ARG A 60 -19.98 42.11 -1.28
C ARG A 60 -20.06 42.68 0.14
N LEU A 61 -19.03 42.44 0.95
CA LEU A 61 -18.90 43.04 2.29
C LEU A 61 -18.86 44.58 2.22
N ALA A 62 -18.07 45.14 1.31
CA ALA A 62 -17.99 46.58 1.10
C ALA A 62 -19.33 47.20 0.68
N VAL A 63 -20.07 46.57 -0.25
CA VAL A 63 -21.41 47.02 -0.68
C VAL A 63 -22.42 46.94 0.47
N ALA A 64 -22.27 45.96 1.37
CA ALA A 64 -23.08 45.85 2.58
C ALA A 64 -22.71 46.91 3.65
N GLY A 65 -21.65 47.70 3.44
CA GLY A 65 -21.23 48.75 4.36
C GLY A 65 -20.30 48.28 5.49
N VAL A 66 -19.61 47.15 5.28
CA VAL A 66 -18.48 46.72 6.12
C VAL A 66 -17.22 47.45 5.65
N GLY A 67 -16.51 48.08 6.59
CA GLY A 67 -15.31 48.86 6.36
C GLY A 67 -14.16 48.57 7.33
N LEU A 68 -13.11 49.39 7.25
CA LEU A 68 -11.91 49.27 8.08
C LEU A 68 -12.24 49.33 9.59
N GLY A 69 -11.81 48.32 10.34
CA GLY A 69 -11.98 48.23 11.80
C GLY A 69 -13.31 47.61 12.26
N ASP A 70 -14.21 47.27 11.34
CA ASP A 70 -15.47 46.60 11.66
C ASP A 70 -15.24 45.14 12.10
N ARG A 71 -16.28 44.53 12.68
CA ARG A 71 -16.26 43.14 13.14
C ARG A 71 -17.30 42.34 12.37
N VAL A 72 -16.88 41.23 11.75
CA VAL A 72 -17.79 40.38 10.98
C VAL A 72 -17.87 39.00 11.62
N GLY A 73 -19.07 38.62 12.05
CA GLY A 73 -19.37 37.27 12.51
C GLY A 73 -19.23 36.26 11.38
N VAL A 74 -18.47 35.18 11.55
CA VAL A 74 -18.31 34.12 10.55
C VAL A 74 -18.99 32.86 11.06
N ARG A 75 -20.03 32.42 10.37
CA ARG A 75 -20.79 31.19 10.67
C ARG A 75 -21.03 30.37 9.38
N VAL A 76 -19.93 29.92 8.79
CA VAL A 76 -19.91 29.13 7.55
C VAL A 76 -19.62 27.66 7.90
N PRO A 77 -20.30 26.68 7.28
CA PRO A 77 -19.99 25.26 7.47
C PRO A 77 -18.50 24.94 7.26
N SER A 78 -17.92 24.15 8.17
CA SER A 78 -16.54 23.67 8.03
C SER A 78 -16.41 22.56 6.98
N GLY A 79 -15.18 22.33 6.50
CA GLY A 79 -14.87 21.23 5.58
C GLY A 79 -15.04 21.56 4.09
N GLY A 80 -15.15 22.84 3.73
CA GLY A 80 -15.15 23.31 2.35
C GLY A 80 -14.41 24.63 2.19
N ASN A 81 -14.06 24.98 0.95
CA ASN A 81 -13.28 26.19 0.64
C ASN A 81 -13.97 27.49 1.08
N GLN A 82 -15.31 27.52 1.07
CA GLN A 82 -16.10 28.72 1.36
C GLN A 82 -15.77 29.38 2.71
N LEU A 83 -15.53 28.59 3.77
CA LEU A 83 -15.21 29.12 5.10
C LEU A 83 -13.93 29.96 5.08
N TYR A 84 -12.88 29.45 4.45
CA TYR A 84 -11.58 30.11 4.39
C TYR A 84 -11.61 31.34 3.47
N VAL A 85 -12.39 31.28 2.37
CA VAL A 85 -12.64 32.45 1.52
C VAL A 85 -13.35 33.56 2.32
N ALA A 86 -14.33 33.22 3.17
CA ALA A 86 -15.02 34.19 4.00
C ALA A 86 -14.08 34.89 4.98
N ILE A 87 -13.24 34.12 5.69
CA ILE A 87 -12.24 34.65 6.64
C ILE A 87 -11.29 35.61 5.93
N LEU A 88 -10.69 35.19 4.82
CA LEU A 88 -9.75 36.02 4.06
C LEU A 88 -10.42 37.28 3.48
N ALA A 89 -11.69 37.20 3.08
CA ALA A 89 -12.43 38.35 2.59
C ALA A 89 -12.73 39.40 3.66
N VAL A 90 -13.02 38.95 4.89
CA VAL A 90 -13.18 39.84 6.06
C VAL A 90 -11.87 40.57 6.36
N LEU A 91 -10.76 39.82 6.42
CA LEU A 91 -9.42 40.39 6.62
C LEU A 91 -9.06 41.40 5.50
N ALA A 92 -9.35 41.06 4.24
CA ALA A 92 -9.09 41.92 3.10
C ALA A 92 -9.97 43.18 3.06
N ALA A 93 -11.14 43.16 3.72
CA ALA A 93 -11.99 44.34 3.89
C ALA A 93 -11.49 45.30 4.97
N GLY A 94 -10.45 44.89 5.72
CA GLY A 94 -9.91 45.64 6.86
C GLY A 94 -10.67 45.40 8.16
N ALA A 95 -11.53 44.38 8.20
CA ALA A 95 -12.36 44.02 9.34
C ALA A 95 -11.79 42.80 10.09
N ALA A 96 -12.14 42.67 11.36
CA ALA A 96 -11.81 41.50 12.18
C ALA A 96 -12.89 40.43 12.06
N TYR A 97 -12.49 39.17 11.87
CA TYR A 97 -13.47 38.07 11.89
C TYR A 97 -13.73 37.59 13.32
N VAL A 98 -15.01 37.29 13.60
CA VAL A 98 -15.49 36.75 14.87
C VAL A 98 -16.10 35.36 14.58
N PRO A 99 -15.35 34.26 14.74
CA PRO A 99 -15.82 32.94 14.35
C PRO A 99 -16.74 32.33 15.41
N VAL A 100 -17.81 31.69 14.96
CA VAL A 100 -18.62 30.76 15.77
C VAL A 100 -18.74 29.46 14.98
N ASP A 101 -18.57 28.31 15.66
CA ASP A 101 -18.70 27.02 14.99
C ASP A 101 -20.11 26.88 14.41
N PHE A 102 -20.22 26.37 13.18
CA PHE A 102 -21.51 26.21 12.52
C PHE A 102 -22.44 25.27 13.30
N GLU A 103 -21.87 24.32 14.05
CA GLU A 103 -22.61 23.35 14.87
C GLU A 103 -22.93 23.86 16.28
N ASP A 104 -22.43 25.03 16.68
CA ASP A 104 -22.82 25.64 17.96
C ASP A 104 -24.29 26.12 17.90
N PRO A 105 -25.03 26.03 19.02
CA PRO A 105 -26.41 26.49 19.10
C PRO A 105 -26.58 27.95 18.67
N ASP A 106 -27.73 28.27 18.06
CA ASP A 106 -28.05 29.63 17.64
C ASP A 106 -27.90 30.63 18.79
N GLU A 107 -28.37 30.29 19.99
CA GLU A 107 -28.27 31.12 21.20
C GLU A 107 -26.82 31.49 21.54
N ARG A 108 -25.87 30.56 21.35
CA ARG A 108 -24.45 30.84 21.57
C ARG A 108 -23.89 31.75 20.49
N ALA A 109 -24.29 31.57 19.24
CA ALA A 109 -23.91 32.47 18.16
C ALA A 109 -24.44 33.88 18.41
N GLU A 110 -25.69 34.01 18.88
CA GLU A 110 -26.29 35.28 19.25
C GLU A 110 -25.56 35.97 20.40
N LEU A 111 -25.21 35.20 21.44
CA LEU A 111 -24.43 35.71 22.56
C LEU A 111 -23.05 36.22 22.11
N VAL A 112 -22.30 35.41 21.36
CA VAL A 112 -20.95 35.78 20.90
C VAL A 112 -21.00 37.00 19.97
N PHE A 113 -21.88 37.00 18.98
CA PHE A 113 -22.01 38.12 18.04
C PHE A 113 -22.55 39.38 18.71
N GLY A 114 -23.40 39.25 19.73
CA GLY A 114 -23.87 40.36 20.55
C GLY A 114 -22.76 40.96 21.41
N GLU A 115 -22.01 40.14 22.15
CA GLU A 115 -20.88 40.59 22.98
C GLU A 115 -19.74 41.19 22.14
N ALA A 116 -19.54 40.69 20.91
CA ALA A 116 -18.58 41.26 19.97
C ALA A 116 -19.07 42.53 19.27
N ASP A 117 -20.37 42.85 19.36
CA ASP A 117 -21.07 43.88 18.58
C ASP A 117 -20.69 43.85 17.09
N VAL A 118 -20.98 42.72 16.42
CA VAL A 118 -20.66 42.55 15.00
C VAL A 118 -21.48 43.47 14.10
N ASN A 119 -20.86 43.96 13.03
CA ASN A 119 -21.46 44.79 11.99
C ASN A 119 -22.18 43.96 10.92
N ALA A 120 -21.79 42.71 10.73
CA ALA A 120 -22.44 41.79 9.80
C ALA A 120 -22.15 40.35 10.21
N VAL A 121 -22.95 39.41 9.74
CA VAL A 121 -22.71 37.97 9.86
C VAL A 121 -22.65 37.35 8.46
N ILE A 122 -21.57 36.64 8.16
CA ILE A 122 -21.43 35.85 6.93
C ILE A 122 -21.75 34.38 7.21
N GLY A 123 -22.81 33.89 6.57
CA GLY A 123 -23.33 32.52 6.68
C GLY A 123 -22.96 31.62 5.50
N ALA A 124 -23.60 30.45 5.41
CA ALA A 124 -23.45 29.52 4.29
C ALA A 124 -23.64 30.21 2.92
N ASP A 125 -22.91 29.76 1.90
CA ASP A 125 -22.88 30.38 0.56
C ASP A 125 -22.51 31.87 0.56
N HIS A 126 -21.85 32.34 1.62
CA HIS A 126 -21.49 33.74 1.88
C HIS A 126 -22.71 34.68 1.90
N ALA A 127 -23.86 34.19 2.35
CA ALA A 127 -25.02 35.03 2.64
C ALA A 127 -24.70 36.02 3.78
N LEU A 128 -25.17 37.27 3.67
CA LEU A 128 -24.93 38.31 4.67
C LEU A 128 -26.21 38.62 5.45
N ASP A 129 -26.12 38.51 6.77
CA ASP A 129 -27.18 38.83 7.72
C ASP A 129 -26.72 39.89 8.74
N ARG A 130 -27.69 40.46 9.48
CA ARG A 130 -27.45 41.41 10.58
C ARG A 130 -26.54 42.60 10.21
N VAL A 131 -26.69 43.10 8.98
CA VAL A 131 -25.86 44.17 8.43
C VAL A 131 -26.18 45.53 9.08
N LYS A 132 -25.17 46.12 9.73
CA LYS A 132 -25.14 47.46 10.31
C LYS A 132 -24.01 48.26 9.61
N PRO A 133 -24.33 49.10 8.60
CA PRO A 133 -23.32 49.88 7.90
C PRO A 133 -22.55 50.79 8.85
N SER A 134 -21.22 50.72 8.86
CA SER A 134 -20.38 51.54 9.74
C SER A 134 -20.14 52.95 9.20
N GLY A 135 -20.24 53.12 7.88
CA GLY A 135 -19.87 54.35 7.18
C GLY A 135 -18.36 54.48 6.92
N HIS A 136 -17.56 53.48 7.30
CA HIS A 136 -16.15 53.40 6.93
C HIS A 136 -15.99 52.74 5.56
N ASP A 137 -15.05 53.22 4.76
CA ASP A 137 -14.70 52.57 3.49
C ASP A 137 -13.92 51.26 3.75
N ALA A 138 -14.21 50.23 2.96
CA ALA A 138 -13.43 49.00 2.95
C ALA A 138 -12.03 49.26 2.36
N GLN A 139 -11.00 49.10 3.17
CA GLN A 139 -9.59 49.35 2.82
C GLN A 139 -8.70 48.25 3.40
N ALA A 140 -7.47 48.11 2.87
CA ALA A 140 -6.50 47.17 3.41
C ALA A 140 -6.16 47.52 4.88
N PRO A 141 -6.04 46.53 5.79
CA PRO A 141 -5.73 46.79 7.18
C PRO A 141 -4.30 47.30 7.36
N GLY A 142 -4.06 48.06 8.42
CA GLY A 142 -2.72 48.31 8.95
C GLY A 142 -2.37 47.31 10.05
N PRO A 143 -1.11 47.31 10.55
CA PRO A 143 -0.68 46.39 11.61
C PRO A 143 -1.42 46.58 12.95
N GLY A 144 -2.00 47.75 13.21
CA GLY A 144 -2.70 48.07 14.46
C GLY A 144 -4.16 47.62 14.51
N GLN A 145 -4.73 47.20 13.37
CA GLN A 145 -6.10 46.74 13.27
C GLN A 145 -6.25 45.32 13.83
N ASP A 146 -7.41 45.00 14.38
CA ASP A 146 -7.74 43.65 14.81
C ASP A 146 -7.85 42.73 13.57
N ALA A 147 -7.20 41.56 13.64
CA ALA A 147 -7.33 40.51 12.63
C ALA A 147 -8.49 39.57 12.98
N TRP A 148 -8.58 39.17 14.26
CA TRP A 148 -9.63 38.28 14.72
C TRP A 148 -9.99 38.51 16.19
N ILE A 149 -11.19 38.07 16.54
CA ILE A 149 -11.68 38.07 17.93
C ILE A 149 -12.24 36.70 18.24
N ILE A 150 -11.57 35.96 19.12
CA ILE A 150 -11.96 34.60 19.51
C ILE A 150 -12.49 34.62 20.95
N PHE A 151 -13.62 33.95 21.19
CA PHE A 151 -14.28 33.93 22.50
C PHE A 151 -13.90 32.68 23.30
N THR A 152 -13.50 32.89 24.56
CA THR A 152 -13.16 31.83 25.52
C THR A 152 -14.16 31.79 26.69
N SER A 153 -14.26 30.66 27.40
CA SER A 153 -15.13 30.51 28.58
C SER A 153 -14.69 31.42 29.73
N GLY A 154 -15.64 32.10 30.37
CA GLY A 154 -15.36 33.03 31.47
C GLY A 154 -15.76 32.50 32.84
N SER A 155 -14.94 32.79 33.85
CA SER A 155 -15.19 32.49 35.27
C SER A 155 -16.52 33.03 35.86
N THR A 156 -17.19 33.94 35.16
CA THR A 156 -18.49 34.53 35.56
C THR A 156 -19.68 34.00 34.72
N GLY A 157 -19.47 32.96 33.90
CA GLY A 157 -20.50 32.38 33.01
C GLY A 157 -20.76 33.15 31.71
N ARG A 158 -20.12 34.30 31.46
CA ARG A 158 -20.18 35.03 30.18
C ARG A 158 -18.87 34.87 29.39
N PRO A 159 -18.91 34.56 28.09
CA PRO A 159 -17.71 34.32 27.29
C PRO A 159 -16.91 35.62 27.09
N LYS A 160 -15.59 35.52 26.99
CA LYS A 160 -14.64 36.66 26.93
C LYS A 160 -14.02 36.74 25.53
N GLY A 161 -14.22 37.85 24.82
CA GLY A 161 -13.61 38.07 23.50
C GLY A 161 -12.15 38.53 23.61
N VAL A 162 -11.24 37.77 23.01
CA VAL A 162 -9.80 38.09 22.89
C VAL A 162 -9.54 38.62 21.49
N ALA A 163 -9.20 39.91 21.39
CA ALA A 163 -8.90 40.59 20.13
C ALA A 163 -7.39 40.57 19.85
N VAL A 164 -7.02 39.98 18.71
CA VAL A 164 -5.63 39.88 18.24
C VAL A 164 -5.43 40.83 17.06
N THR A 165 -4.36 41.63 17.12
CA THR A 165 -4.02 42.56 16.05
C THR A 165 -3.32 41.87 14.88
N HIS A 166 -3.38 42.48 13.70
CA HIS A 166 -2.60 42.06 12.53
C HIS A 166 -1.09 42.01 12.83
N ARG A 167 -0.55 42.92 13.64
CA ARG A 167 0.86 42.90 14.03
C ARG A 167 1.21 41.64 14.82
N SER A 168 0.42 41.31 15.85
CA SER A 168 0.65 40.13 16.68
C SER A 168 0.50 38.85 15.85
N ALA A 169 -0.55 38.77 15.03
CA ALA A 169 -0.80 37.61 14.17
C ALA A 169 0.30 37.41 13.12
N ALA A 170 0.71 38.46 12.39
CA ALA A 170 1.76 38.33 11.38
C ALA A 170 3.13 38.02 12.01
N ALA A 171 3.43 38.56 13.19
CA ALA A 171 4.64 38.21 13.92
C ALA A 171 4.66 36.73 14.34
N PHE A 172 3.51 36.20 14.76
CA PHE A 172 3.35 34.77 15.08
C PHE A 172 3.66 33.91 13.85
N VAL A 173 3.03 34.22 12.72
CA VAL A 173 3.24 33.49 11.45
C VAL A 173 4.70 33.52 11.00
N ASP A 174 5.39 34.65 11.14
CA ASP A 174 6.80 34.76 10.75
C ASP A 174 7.75 34.06 11.73
N ALA A 175 7.45 34.08 13.03
CA ALA A 175 8.25 33.38 14.04
C ALA A 175 8.09 31.85 13.92
N GLU A 176 6.87 31.38 13.71
CA GLU A 176 6.56 29.96 13.51
C GLU A 176 7.23 29.41 12.22
N ALA A 177 7.20 30.18 11.13
CA ALA A 177 7.86 29.82 9.87
C ALA A 177 9.39 29.65 9.99
N ALA A 178 10.02 30.22 11.03
CA ALA A 178 11.44 30.07 11.32
C ALA A 178 11.74 28.87 12.25
N MET A 179 10.71 28.26 12.83
CA MET A 179 10.82 27.22 13.85
C MET A 179 10.86 25.81 13.25
N PHE A 180 9.96 25.51 12.32
CA PHE A 180 9.72 24.14 11.85
C PHE A 180 10.52 23.78 10.60
N LEU A 181 10.96 22.52 10.53
CA LEU A 181 11.60 21.90 9.37
C LEU A 181 12.72 22.76 8.77
N ARG A 182 13.60 23.34 9.59
CA ARG A 182 14.63 24.29 9.13
C ARG A 182 15.56 23.71 8.06
N ASP A 183 15.79 22.39 8.09
CA ASP A 183 16.62 21.67 7.13
C ASP A 183 15.86 21.28 5.84
N GLU A 184 14.52 21.15 5.90
CA GLU A 184 13.65 20.87 4.75
C GLU A 184 12.35 21.70 4.82
N PRO A 185 12.41 23.02 4.56
CA PRO A 185 11.31 23.93 4.85
C PRO A 185 9.97 23.56 4.20
N ILE A 186 8.86 23.99 4.82
CA ILE A 186 7.52 23.92 4.21
C ILE A 186 7.49 24.80 2.96
N GLY A 187 6.89 24.29 1.88
CA GLY A 187 6.85 24.97 0.59
C GLY A 187 5.73 24.49 -0.34
N PRO A 188 5.73 24.93 -1.61
CA PRO A 188 4.81 24.43 -2.63
C PRO A 188 4.86 22.90 -2.77
N GLY A 189 3.68 22.28 -2.79
CA GLY A 189 3.52 20.83 -2.81
C GLY A 189 3.26 20.20 -1.44
N ASP A 190 3.48 20.93 -0.33
CA ASP A 190 2.98 20.51 0.98
C ASP A 190 1.48 20.69 1.10
N ARG A 191 0.87 19.84 1.93
CA ARG A 191 -0.57 19.80 2.19
C ARG A 191 -0.81 19.82 3.69
N VAL A 192 -1.41 20.91 4.17
CA VAL A 192 -1.69 21.14 5.59
C VAL A 192 -3.14 20.77 5.86
N MET A 193 -3.36 19.90 6.85
CA MET A 193 -4.69 19.54 7.30
C MET A 193 -5.36 20.73 8.01
N ALA A 194 -6.62 21.02 7.67
CA ALA A 194 -7.45 21.94 8.43
C ALA A 194 -8.62 21.18 9.08
N GLY A 195 -8.41 20.73 10.31
CA GLY A 195 -9.35 19.87 11.05
C GLY A 195 -9.91 20.51 12.32
N LEU A 196 -9.32 21.59 12.82
CA LEU A 196 -9.76 22.25 14.04
C LEU A 196 -10.91 23.22 13.78
N SER A 197 -11.69 23.51 14.83
CA SER A 197 -12.75 24.52 14.74
C SER A 197 -12.13 25.90 14.58
N VAL A 198 -12.70 26.71 13.68
CA VAL A 198 -12.34 28.12 13.52
C VAL A 198 -12.69 28.97 14.76
N ALA A 199 -13.53 28.45 15.66
CA ALA A 199 -13.76 29.07 16.96
C ALA A 199 -12.60 28.85 17.95
N PHE A 200 -11.58 28.06 17.58
CA PHE A 200 -10.33 27.90 18.31
C PHE A 200 -9.18 28.54 17.55
N ASP A 201 -8.33 29.25 18.29
CA ASP A 201 -7.17 29.98 17.76
C ASP A 201 -6.11 29.05 17.14
N ALA A 202 -6.03 27.79 17.55
CA ALA A 202 -5.20 26.78 16.91
C ALA A 202 -5.55 26.56 15.42
N SER A 203 -6.76 26.86 14.97
CA SER A 203 -7.08 26.86 13.52
C SER A 203 -6.32 27.94 12.75
N CYS A 204 -5.89 29.02 13.40
CA CYS A 204 -5.01 30.02 12.79
C CYS A 204 -3.65 29.43 12.44
N GLU A 205 -3.12 28.53 13.28
CA GLU A 205 -1.89 27.79 13.01
C GLU A 205 -2.04 26.97 11.71
N GLU A 206 -3.10 26.17 11.60
CA GLU A 206 -3.39 25.38 10.40
C GLU A 206 -3.43 26.24 9.12
N MET A 207 -4.18 27.36 9.16
CA MET A 207 -4.34 28.27 8.02
C MET A 207 -3.01 28.89 7.58
N TRP A 208 -2.24 29.41 8.53
CA TRP A 208 -1.05 30.18 8.21
C TRP A 208 0.19 29.32 7.98
N LEU A 209 0.26 28.09 8.52
CA LEU A 209 1.22 27.07 8.09
C LEU A 209 1.12 26.80 6.59
N ALA A 210 -0.09 26.82 6.02
CA ALA A 210 -0.27 26.66 4.58
C ALA A 210 0.12 27.95 3.83
N TRP A 211 -0.54 29.06 4.15
CA TRP A 211 -0.49 30.27 3.34
C TRP A 211 0.81 31.06 3.47
N ARG A 212 1.57 30.90 4.55
CA ARG A 212 2.89 31.52 4.68
C ARG A 212 3.94 30.87 3.80
N HIS A 213 3.73 29.60 3.42
CA HIS A 213 4.71 28.76 2.75
C HIS A 213 4.38 28.47 1.28
N GLY A 214 3.24 28.93 0.77
CA GLY A 214 2.80 28.57 -0.59
C GLY A 214 2.29 27.14 -0.68
N ALA A 215 2.01 26.52 0.46
CA ALA A 215 1.43 25.18 0.57
C ALA A 215 -0.08 25.22 0.41
N CYS A 216 -0.69 24.04 0.30
CA CYS A 216 -2.13 23.87 0.13
C CYS A 216 -2.80 23.58 1.49
N LEU A 217 -3.82 24.36 1.85
CA LEU A 217 -4.68 24.06 3.00
C LEU A 217 -5.80 23.11 2.55
N VAL A 218 -5.99 21.99 3.27
CA VAL A 218 -6.95 20.94 2.92
C VAL A 218 -8.03 20.86 3.99
N PRO A 219 -9.23 21.44 3.75
CA PRO A 219 -10.35 21.38 4.67
C PRO A 219 -10.82 19.94 4.91
N VAL A 220 -10.88 19.51 6.18
CA VAL A 220 -11.40 18.19 6.52
C VAL A 220 -12.93 18.28 6.73
N PRO A 221 -13.74 17.46 6.03
CA PRO A 221 -15.15 17.31 6.34
C PRO A 221 -15.36 16.95 7.82
N ARG A 222 -16.28 17.63 8.51
CA ARG A 222 -16.50 17.42 9.96
C ARG A 222 -16.81 15.99 10.36
N ALA A 223 -17.55 15.27 9.52
CA ALA A 223 -17.83 13.85 9.74
C ALA A 223 -16.55 13.00 9.84
N GLN A 224 -15.50 13.34 9.09
CA GLN A 224 -14.22 12.64 9.12
C GLN A 224 -13.37 13.02 10.33
N VAL A 225 -13.31 14.30 10.70
CA VAL A 225 -12.62 14.74 11.94
C VAL A 225 -13.20 14.02 13.16
N ARG A 226 -14.53 13.90 13.21
CA ARG A 226 -15.26 13.21 14.30
C ARG A 226 -14.97 11.72 14.38
N SER A 227 -14.66 11.08 13.26
CA SER A 227 -14.42 9.63 13.21
C SER A 227 -13.14 9.19 13.93
N GLY A 228 -12.18 10.09 14.13
CA GLY A 228 -10.90 9.81 14.79
C GLY A 228 -10.05 8.78 14.05
N ALA A 229 -10.41 7.50 14.15
CA ALA A 229 -9.71 6.37 13.54
C ALA A 229 -9.82 6.32 12.00
N ASP A 230 -10.97 6.69 11.43
CA ASP A 230 -11.16 6.68 9.96
C ASP A 230 -10.51 7.91 9.29
N LEU A 231 -9.98 8.85 10.07
CA LEU A 231 -9.19 9.97 9.55
C LEU A 231 -7.84 9.50 9.02
N GLY A 232 -7.27 8.43 9.56
CA GLY A 232 -5.95 7.94 9.14
C GLY A 232 -5.84 7.59 7.65
N PRO A 233 -6.73 6.74 7.10
CA PRO A 233 -6.80 6.49 5.66
C PRO A 233 -7.06 7.75 4.83
N TRP A 234 -7.87 8.68 5.34
CA TRP A 234 -8.15 9.94 4.65
C TRP A 234 -6.90 10.84 4.57
N LEU A 235 -6.10 10.92 5.65
CA LEU A 235 -4.83 11.67 5.64
C LEU A 235 -3.90 11.17 4.53
N ALA A 236 -3.83 9.85 4.35
CA ALA A 236 -3.05 9.24 3.28
C ALA A 236 -3.65 9.50 1.89
N GLU A 237 -4.97 9.37 1.74
CA GLU A 237 -5.69 9.64 0.49
C GLU A 237 -5.51 11.10 0.02
N GLN A 238 -5.54 12.04 0.97
CA GLN A 238 -5.35 13.46 0.70
C GLN A 238 -3.89 13.88 0.71
N GLU A 239 -2.93 12.95 0.80
CA GLU A 239 -1.49 13.22 0.77
C GLU A 239 -1.06 14.31 1.78
N ILE A 240 -1.62 14.29 2.99
CA ILE A 240 -1.32 15.29 4.03
C ILE A 240 0.13 15.17 4.49
N THR A 241 0.87 16.29 4.49
CA THR A 241 2.29 16.34 4.90
C THR A 241 2.51 17.08 6.22
N VAL A 242 1.59 17.98 6.61
CA VAL A 242 1.69 18.79 7.83
C VAL A 242 0.38 18.72 8.61
N ILE A 243 0.49 18.45 9.91
CA ILE A 243 -0.65 18.39 10.83
C ILE A 243 -0.33 19.21 12.08
N SER A 244 -1.22 20.14 12.43
CA SER A 244 -1.34 20.67 13.79
C SER A 244 -2.59 20.11 14.45
N THR A 245 -2.47 19.60 15.67
CA THR A 245 -3.60 18.99 16.38
C THR A 245 -3.38 18.89 17.89
N VAL A 246 -4.36 18.34 18.60
CA VAL A 246 -4.27 18.05 20.04
C VAL A 246 -3.78 16.61 20.27
N PRO A 247 -2.97 16.36 21.32
CA PRO A 247 -2.49 15.02 21.68
C PRO A 247 -3.58 13.95 21.72
N THR A 248 -4.76 14.26 22.29
CA THR A 248 -5.87 13.30 22.40
C THR A 248 -6.37 12.79 21.04
N LEU A 249 -6.40 13.65 20.01
CA LEU A 249 -6.86 13.24 18.69
C LEU A 249 -5.80 12.38 17.99
N ALA A 250 -4.53 12.79 18.08
CA ALA A 250 -3.41 12.04 17.51
C ALA A 250 -3.20 10.67 18.16
N ALA A 251 -3.61 10.51 19.43
CA ALA A 251 -3.56 9.22 20.14
C ALA A 251 -4.37 8.13 19.41
N LEU A 252 -5.47 8.51 18.75
CA LEU A 252 -6.39 7.58 18.07
C LEU A 252 -5.88 7.08 16.72
N TRP A 253 -4.89 7.76 16.15
CA TRP A 253 -4.41 7.43 14.81
C TRP A 253 -3.40 6.28 14.86
N PRO A 254 -3.51 5.30 13.95
CA PRO A 254 -2.45 4.33 13.75
C PRO A 254 -1.19 5.07 13.26
N ALA A 255 -0.01 4.65 13.71
CA ALA A 255 1.24 5.33 13.37
C ALA A 255 1.49 5.34 11.85
N GLU A 256 0.99 4.31 11.16
CA GLU A 256 1.08 4.11 9.72
C GLU A 256 0.33 5.17 8.92
N ALA A 257 -0.75 5.74 9.47
CA ALA A 257 -1.51 6.80 8.81
C ALA A 257 -0.73 8.13 8.74
N LEU A 258 0.29 8.29 9.58
CA LEU A 258 1.10 9.50 9.66
C LEU A 258 2.40 9.39 8.84
N ASN A 259 2.58 8.32 8.07
CA ASN A 259 3.84 8.04 7.38
C ASN A 259 4.30 9.15 6.40
N GLU A 260 3.36 9.81 5.72
CA GLU A 260 3.66 10.94 4.82
C GLU A 260 3.71 12.29 5.55
N VAL A 261 3.30 12.32 6.83
CA VAL A 261 3.34 13.50 7.68
C VAL A 261 4.78 13.71 8.17
N ARG A 262 5.39 14.80 7.71
CA ARG A 262 6.76 15.20 8.03
C ARG A 262 6.85 16.21 9.18
N LEU A 263 5.76 16.93 9.43
CA LEU A 263 5.62 17.83 10.57
C LEU A 263 4.32 17.55 11.32
N LEU A 264 4.46 17.22 12.60
CA LEU A 264 3.36 17.03 13.53
C LEU A 264 3.51 18.00 14.69
N ILE A 265 2.53 18.86 14.90
CA ILE A 265 2.52 19.87 15.96
C ILE A 265 1.43 19.49 16.95
N PHE A 266 1.81 19.42 18.23
CA PHE A 266 0.89 19.24 19.35
C PHE A 266 0.75 20.54 20.12
N GLY A 267 -0.49 20.97 20.30
CA GLY A 267 -0.82 22.12 21.14
C GLY A 267 -2.12 21.87 21.92
N GLY A 268 -2.48 22.83 22.77
CA GLY A 268 -3.77 22.82 23.45
C GLY A 268 -3.90 21.88 24.66
N GLU A 269 -3.16 20.78 24.76
CA GLU A 269 -3.14 19.85 25.91
C GLU A 269 -1.72 19.46 26.33
N ALA A 270 -1.57 18.89 27.54
CA ALA A 270 -0.31 18.28 27.92
C ALA A 270 -0.07 17.02 27.06
N CYS A 271 1.06 16.96 26.35
CA CYS A 271 1.41 15.78 25.56
C CYS A 271 1.86 14.62 26.46
N PRO A 272 1.22 13.43 26.40
CA PRO A 272 1.67 12.26 27.12
C PRO A 272 3.07 11.81 26.65
N PRO A 273 3.97 11.38 27.56
CA PRO A 273 5.28 10.85 27.18
C PRO A 273 5.20 9.67 26.21
N GLU A 274 4.24 8.77 26.40
CA GLU A 274 4.04 7.57 25.58
C GLU A 274 3.63 7.93 24.14
N LEU A 275 2.87 9.03 23.98
CA LEU A 275 2.48 9.52 22.67
C LEU A 275 3.69 10.09 21.90
N ALA A 276 4.54 10.84 22.61
CA ALA A 276 5.77 11.39 22.05
C ALA A 276 6.74 10.26 21.63
N GLU A 277 6.93 9.25 22.48
CA GLU A 277 7.75 8.07 22.17
C GLU A 277 7.25 7.34 20.92
N ARG A 278 5.93 7.20 20.77
CA ARG A 278 5.31 6.52 19.62
C ARG A 278 5.45 7.28 18.31
N LEU A 279 5.36 8.61 18.33
CA LEU A 279 5.18 9.42 17.12
C LEU A 279 6.44 10.13 16.62
N VAL A 280 7.45 10.27 17.48
CA VAL A 280 8.78 10.75 17.09
C VAL A 280 9.50 9.64 16.32
N THR A 281 9.70 9.86 15.01
CA THR A 281 10.29 8.88 14.10
C THR A 281 11.34 9.55 13.21
N GLU A 282 12.25 8.76 12.61
CA GLU A 282 13.27 9.29 11.72
C GLU A 282 12.62 9.93 10.47
N GLY A 283 12.84 11.23 10.27
CA GLY A 283 12.29 11.99 9.15
C GLY A 283 10.98 12.75 9.43
N ARG A 284 10.45 12.69 10.66
CA ARG A 284 9.31 13.51 11.10
C ARG A 284 9.72 14.38 12.29
N GLU A 285 9.52 15.69 12.18
CA GLU A 285 9.58 16.59 13.33
C GLU A 285 8.26 16.54 14.10
N VAL A 286 8.34 16.32 15.42
CA VAL A 286 7.19 16.40 16.31
C VAL A 286 7.44 17.52 17.31
N TRP A 287 6.61 18.55 17.27
CA TRP A 287 6.73 19.72 18.13
C TRP A 287 5.63 19.74 19.17
N ASN A 288 5.97 20.16 20.39
CA ASN A 288 5.00 20.51 21.43
C ASN A 288 5.01 22.03 21.59
N THR A 289 3.93 22.68 21.18
CA THR A 289 3.73 24.12 21.23
C THR A 289 2.79 24.47 22.38
N TYR A 290 3.00 25.67 22.94
CA TYR A 290 2.20 26.21 24.02
C TYR A 290 1.95 27.69 23.79
N GLY A 291 0.70 28.08 23.93
CA GLY A 291 0.29 29.47 24.02
C GLY A 291 -1.16 29.56 24.50
N PRO A 292 -1.48 30.53 25.38
CA PRO A 292 -2.85 30.94 25.59
C PRO A 292 -3.31 31.83 24.41
N THR A 293 -4.62 31.88 24.16
CA THR A 293 -5.22 32.77 23.14
C THR A 293 -4.83 34.23 23.35
N GLU A 294 -4.68 34.61 24.61
CA GLU A 294 -4.25 35.93 25.08
C GLU A 294 -2.81 36.33 24.66
N ALA A 295 -2.00 35.36 24.23
CA ALA A 295 -0.64 35.56 23.73
C ALA A 295 -0.48 35.17 22.24
N THR A 296 -1.61 35.10 21.50
CA THR A 296 -1.68 34.81 20.07
C THR A 296 -1.18 33.41 19.70
N VAL A 297 -2.06 32.40 19.89
CA VAL A 297 -1.91 31.00 19.43
C VAL A 297 -0.75 30.24 20.11
N VAL A 298 0.50 30.58 19.78
CA VAL A 298 1.71 29.96 20.30
C VAL A 298 2.63 31.04 20.87
N ALA A 299 3.14 30.82 22.08
CA ALA A 299 4.13 31.66 22.73
C ALA A 299 5.50 30.98 22.84
N CYS A 300 5.52 29.65 22.97
CA CYS A 300 6.73 28.83 22.97
C CYS A 300 6.50 27.45 22.37
N GLY A 301 7.60 26.76 22.06
CA GLY A 301 7.54 25.34 21.71
C GLY A 301 8.87 24.61 21.89
N ALA A 302 8.78 23.28 21.91
CA ALA A 302 9.90 22.36 22.03
C ALA A 302 9.80 21.27 20.97
N LEU A 303 10.93 20.97 20.32
CA LEU A 303 11.05 19.76 19.51
C LEU A 303 11.08 18.55 20.45
N LEU A 304 10.17 17.60 20.26
CA LEU A 304 10.09 16.40 21.07
C LEU A 304 11.16 15.39 20.65
N THR A 305 11.81 14.78 21.64
CA THR A 305 12.86 13.76 21.45
C THR A 305 12.34 12.34 21.66
N GLY A 306 11.05 12.19 21.97
CA GLY A 306 10.43 10.92 22.35
C GLY A 306 10.79 10.45 23.76
N ARG A 307 11.42 11.30 24.59
CA ARG A 307 11.83 10.98 25.96
C ARG A 307 11.39 12.06 26.95
N PRO A 308 11.07 11.70 28.21
CA PRO A 308 10.75 12.68 29.25
C PRO A 308 11.99 13.48 29.68
N PRO A 309 11.81 14.69 30.27
CA PRO A 309 10.52 15.36 30.49
C PRO A 309 9.96 15.99 29.20
N ILE A 310 8.63 16.02 29.08
CA ILE A 310 7.93 16.72 28.00
C ILE A 310 7.93 18.22 28.31
N ARG A 311 8.57 19.01 27.44
CA ARG A 311 8.71 20.47 27.58
C ARG A 311 7.68 21.19 26.73
N ILE A 312 7.22 22.34 27.21
CA ILE A 312 6.53 23.34 26.39
C ILE A 312 7.54 24.31 25.73
N GLY A 313 8.80 24.30 26.20
CA GLY A 313 9.94 24.80 25.43
C GLY A 313 10.28 26.26 25.62
N LEU A 314 10.84 26.86 24.57
CA LEU A 314 11.44 28.20 24.56
C LEU A 314 10.59 29.19 23.73
N PRO A 315 10.65 30.50 24.02
CA PRO A 315 9.84 31.49 23.34
C PRO A 315 10.05 31.54 21.83
N LEU A 316 8.99 31.92 21.11
CA LEU A 316 9.07 32.36 19.72
C LEU A 316 9.80 33.71 19.59
N ASP A 317 10.32 34.01 18.40
CA ASP A 317 10.94 35.30 18.10
C ASP A 317 9.94 36.46 18.30
N GLY A 318 10.29 37.39 19.19
CA GLY A 318 9.41 38.49 19.60
C GLY A 318 8.54 38.22 20.84
N TRP A 319 8.54 37.01 21.39
CA TRP A 319 7.92 36.68 22.69
C TRP A 319 8.98 36.67 23.79
N GLU A 320 8.58 37.09 24.98
CA GLU A 320 9.40 37.00 26.18
C GLU A 320 8.63 36.23 27.26
N LEU A 321 9.30 35.33 27.98
CA LEU A 321 8.68 34.53 29.04
C LEU A 321 9.44 34.73 30.34
N ALA A 322 8.70 34.85 31.44
CA ALA A 322 9.27 34.90 32.78
C ALA A 322 8.51 33.92 33.68
N VAL A 323 9.25 33.27 34.59
CA VAL A 323 8.66 32.49 35.67
C VAL A 323 8.80 33.30 36.95
N VAL A 324 7.67 33.64 37.57
CA VAL A 324 7.63 34.51 38.75
C VAL A 324 7.02 33.80 39.96
N ASP A 325 7.43 34.22 41.15
CA ASP A 325 6.80 33.81 42.41
C ASP A 325 5.53 34.62 42.72
N GLU A 326 4.95 34.40 43.90
CA GLU A 326 3.75 35.11 44.37
C GLU A 326 3.95 36.62 44.54
N ALA A 327 5.19 37.07 44.79
CA ALA A 327 5.53 38.48 44.90
C ALA A 327 5.71 39.16 43.53
N GLY A 328 5.75 38.37 42.44
CA GLY A 328 6.04 38.87 41.09
C GLY A 328 7.53 39.03 40.80
N GLU A 329 8.40 38.44 41.62
CA GLU A 329 9.83 38.40 41.40
C GLU A 329 10.21 37.18 40.56
N VAL A 330 11.21 37.35 39.68
CA VAL A 330 11.65 36.26 38.79
C VAL A 330 12.36 35.19 39.62
N VAL A 331 11.90 33.95 39.53
CA VAL A 331 12.49 32.82 40.25
C VAL A 331 13.87 32.47 39.68
N PRO A 332 14.75 31.80 40.44
CA PRO A 332 15.99 31.30 39.87
C PRO A 332 15.76 30.17 38.86
N MET A 333 16.69 29.97 37.92
CA MET A 333 16.69 28.84 36.99
C MET A 333 16.66 27.51 37.76
N GLY A 334 15.78 26.59 37.39
CA GLY A 334 15.44 25.38 38.14
C GLY A 334 14.24 25.54 39.08
N GLY A 335 13.87 26.79 39.42
CA GLY A 335 12.71 27.12 40.23
C GLY A 335 11.37 26.90 39.52
N SER A 336 10.29 26.83 40.29
CA SER A 336 8.92 26.71 39.78
C SER A 336 8.08 27.91 40.22
N GLY A 337 7.17 28.36 39.35
CA GLY A 337 6.34 29.54 39.59
C GLY A 337 5.30 29.75 38.50
N GLN A 338 4.65 30.91 38.52
CA GLN A 338 3.65 31.29 37.51
C GLN A 338 4.34 31.75 36.22
N LEU A 339 3.86 31.28 35.07
CA LEU A 339 4.32 31.75 33.77
C LEU A 339 3.67 33.11 33.41
N VAL A 340 4.51 34.10 33.13
CA VAL A 340 4.13 35.42 32.64
C VAL A 340 4.71 35.64 31.25
N ILE A 341 3.90 36.17 30.34
CA ILE A 341 4.21 36.31 28.93
C ILE A 341 4.26 37.80 28.57
N GLY A 342 5.29 38.20 27.83
CA GLY A 342 5.48 39.54 27.27
C GLY A 342 5.78 39.48 25.77
N GLY A 343 5.95 40.65 25.15
CA GLY A 343 6.37 40.77 23.76
C GLY A 343 5.23 41.05 22.77
N VAL A 344 5.52 40.84 21.49
CA VAL A 344 4.66 41.28 20.37
C VAL A 344 3.34 40.52 20.25
N GLY A 345 3.25 39.32 20.83
CA GLY A 345 2.08 38.45 20.77
C GLY A 345 0.95 38.79 21.74
N LEU A 346 1.10 39.79 22.60
CA LEU A 346 0.06 40.14 23.57
C LEU A 346 -1.19 40.67 22.88
N ALA A 347 -2.31 39.99 23.12
CA ALA A 347 -3.63 40.40 22.69
C ALA A 347 -4.27 41.40 23.69
N ARG A 348 -5.58 41.65 23.53
CA ARG A 348 -6.39 42.38 24.49
C ARG A 348 -7.77 41.77 24.66
N TYR A 349 -8.37 41.93 25.83
CA TYR A 349 -9.79 41.64 25.97
C TYR A 349 -10.64 42.78 25.41
N LEU A 350 -11.84 42.46 24.91
CA LEU A 350 -12.83 43.48 24.55
C LEU A 350 -13.35 44.26 25.76
N ASP A 351 -13.36 43.63 26.94
CA ASP A 351 -13.70 44.24 28.23
C ASP A 351 -12.47 44.96 28.80
N PRO A 352 -12.47 46.30 28.88
CA PRO A 352 -11.30 47.06 29.33
C PRO A 352 -10.92 46.81 30.79
N ALA A 353 -11.89 46.47 31.65
CA ALA A 353 -11.62 46.21 33.06
C ALA A 353 -10.87 44.87 33.23
N LYS A 354 -11.34 43.83 32.53
CA LYS A 354 -10.63 42.53 32.49
C LYS A 354 -9.28 42.62 31.80
N ASP A 355 -9.18 43.46 30.76
CA ASP A 355 -7.92 43.71 30.08
C ASP A 355 -6.86 44.28 31.04
N ALA A 356 -7.21 45.33 31.78
CA ALA A 356 -6.32 45.93 32.78
C ALA A 356 -5.96 44.98 33.92
N GLU A 357 -6.90 44.11 34.34
CA GLU A 357 -6.67 43.11 35.39
C GLU A 357 -5.67 42.02 34.94
N LYS A 358 -5.85 41.47 33.73
CA LYS A 358 -5.10 40.30 33.25
C LYS A 358 -3.79 40.66 32.53
N TYR A 359 -3.73 41.83 31.92
CA TYR A 359 -2.54 42.36 31.26
C TYR A 359 -1.91 43.49 32.07
N ALA A 360 -1.44 43.16 33.27
CA ALA A 360 -0.87 44.12 34.21
C ALA A 360 0.63 44.38 33.93
N PRO A 361 1.17 45.53 34.38
CA PRO A 361 2.62 45.76 34.36
C PRO A 361 3.37 44.72 35.21
N LEU A 362 4.61 44.40 34.83
CA LEU A 362 5.54 43.60 35.63
C LEU A 362 6.81 44.43 35.92
N PRO A 363 6.81 45.22 37.01
CA PRO A 363 7.90 46.16 37.32
C PRO A 363 9.26 45.50 37.50
N SER A 364 9.32 44.26 38.00
CA SER A 364 10.56 43.49 38.20
C SER A 364 11.35 43.27 36.90
N LEU A 365 10.68 43.32 35.74
CA LEU A 365 11.28 43.22 34.41
C LEU A 365 11.18 44.49 33.57
N GLY A 366 10.60 45.56 34.12
CA GLY A 366 10.33 46.80 33.39
C GLY A 366 9.31 46.64 32.26
N TRP A 367 8.48 45.60 32.29
CA TRP A 367 7.42 45.41 31.29
C TRP A 367 6.20 46.25 31.66
N GLU A 368 5.80 47.16 30.77
CA GLU A 368 4.61 48.00 30.96
C GLU A 368 3.30 47.21 30.85
N ARG A 369 3.33 46.07 30.14
CA ARG A 369 2.19 45.17 29.95
C ARG A 369 2.68 43.73 29.84
N ALA A 370 2.13 42.86 30.67
CA ALA A 370 2.47 41.44 30.73
C ALA A 370 1.23 40.60 30.99
N TYR A 371 1.09 39.46 30.32
CA TYR A 371 -0.03 38.54 30.52
C TYR A 371 0.31 37.47 31.55
N ARG A 372 -0.46 37.40 32.64
CA ARG A 372 -0.34 36.32 33.65
C ARG A 372 -1.20 35.14 33.23
N SER A 373 -0.58 34.03 32.84
CA SER A 373 -1.27 32.86 32.26
C SER A 373 -2.13 32.06 33.25
N GLY A 374 -1.74 32.08 34.54
CA GLY A 374 -2.29 31.17 35.55
C GLY A 374 -1.66 29.77 35.55
N ASP A 375 -0.77 29.50 34.60
CA ASP A 375 -0.10 28.22 34.44
C ASP A 375 1.18 28.15 35.29
N LEU A 376 1.37 27.03 35.99
CA LEU A 376 2.55 26.75 36.79
C LEU A 376 3.57 25.98 35.96
N VAL A 377 4.81 26.47 35.96
CA VAL A 377 5.91 25.89 35.18
C VAL A 377 7.16 25.78 36.02
N ARG A 378 8.04 24.84 35.65
CA ARG A 378 9.43 24.80 36.10
C ARG A 378 10.33 25.38 35.02
N ALA A 379 11.19 26.31 35.41
CA ALA A 379 12.18 26.91 34.55
C ALA A 379 13.40 25.98 34.41
N GLU A 380 13.69 25.51 33.20
CA GLU A 380 14.94 24.78 32.91
C GLU A 380 15.69 25.48 31.76
N PRO A 381 17.03 25.41 31.71
CA PRO A 381 17.81 26.02 30.63
C PRO A 381 17.38 25.55 29.24
N GLU A 382 16.99 24.28 29.11
CA GLU A 382 16.54 23.65 27.87
C GLU A 382 15.08 24.00 27.50
N GLY A 383 14.36 24.72 28.36
CA GLY A 383 12.98 25.16 28.13
C GLY A 383 12.03 24.81 29.27
N LEU A 384 10.85 25.42 29.25
CA LEU A 384 9.87 25.31 30.33
C LEU A 384 9.23 23.92 30.38
N VAL A 385 9.03 23.40 31.60
CA VAL A 385 8.23 22.19 31.88
C VAL A 385 6.90 22.60 32.51
N PHE A 386 5.79 22.18 31.92
CA PHE A 386 4.45 22.46 32.44
C PHE A 386 4.15 21.58 33.66
N LEU A 387 3.69 22.19 34.76
CA LEU A 387 3.39 21.50 36.02
C LEU A 387 1.88 21.42 36.32
N GLY A 388 1.06 22.24 35.66
CA GLY A 388 -0.38 22.32 35.89
C GLY A 388 -0.87 23.77 35.95
N ARG A 389 -2.08 23.97 36.48
CA ARG A 389 -2.67 25.28 36.70
C ARG A 389 -2.78 25.62 38.18
N ALA A 390 -2.71 26.91 38.50
CA ALA A 390 -2.96 27.42 39.85
C ALA A 390 -4.47 27.59 40.16
N ASP A 391 -5.34 27.54 39.15
CA ASP A 391 -6.79 27.70 39.25
C ASP A 391 -7.57 26.39 38.93
N GLU A 392 -8.91 26.44 39.01
CA GLU A 392 -9.81 25.27 38.86
C GLU A 392 -10.16 24.93 37.38
N GLN A 393 -9.37 25.45 36.44
CA GLN A 393 -9.61 25.29 35.00
C GLN A 393 -9.03 23.99 34.47
N ILE A 394 -9.81 23.26 33.66
CA ILE A 394 -9.43 21.94 33.11
C ILE A 394 -9.41 21.96 31.58
N LYS A 395 -8.68 21.00 30.99
CA LYS A 395 -8.63 20.79 29.54
C LYS A 395 -9.19 19.40 29.23
N LEU A 396 -10.25 19.32 28.42
CA LEU A 396 -10.88 18.07 28.00
C LEU A 396 -11.07 18.05 26.48
N GLY A 397 -10.44 17.10 25.79
CA GLY A 397 -10.56 16.95 24.33
C GLY A 397 -10.13 18.19 23.55
N GLY A 398 -9.07 18.86 23.99
CA GLY A 398 -8.49 20.07 23.41
C GLY A 398 -9.14 21.37 23.87
N ARG A 399 -10.24 21.29 24.63
CA ARG A 399 -11.03 22.47 25.02
C ARG A 399 -10.68 22.91 26.42
N ARG A 400 -10.49 24.22 26.60
CA ARG A 400 -10.36 24.88 27.89
C ARG A 400 -11.76 24.99 28.51
N ILE A 401 -11.98 24.32 29.64
CA ILE A 401 -13.26 24.24 30.36
C ILE A 401 -13.09 24.84 31.75
N GLU A 402 -13.97 25.76 32.11
CA GLU A 402 -14.11 26.25 33.47
C GLU A 402 -15.13 25.39 34.20
N LEU A 403 -14.71 24.58 35.19
CA LEU A 403 -15.65 23.75 35.95
C LEU A 403 -16.74 24.59 36.63
N GLY A 404 -16.43 25.84 36.99
CA GLY A 404 -17.42 26.79 37.53
C GLY A 404 -18.58 27.13 36.58
N GLU A 405 -18.38 27.11 35.26
CA GLU A 405 -19.46 27.29 34.27
C GLU A 405 -20.44 26.12 34.33
N VAL A 406 -19.90 24.90 34.45
CA VAL A 406 -20.68 23.67 34.58
C VAL A 406 -21.35 23.60 35.95
N ASP A 407 -20.65 23.98 37.02
CA ASP A 407 -21.20 24.06 38.39
C ASP A 407 -22.41 25.00 38.43
N ALA A 408 -22.31 26.18 37.81
CA ALA A 408 -23.39 27.15 37.76
C ALA A 408 -24.62 26.63 36.97
N ALA A 409 -24.38 26.00 35.82
CA ALA A 409 -25.44 25.39 35.02
C ALA A 409 -26.13 24.22 35.76
N LEU A 410 -25.35 23.38 36.46
CA LEU A 410 -25.87 22.30 37.28
C LEU A 410 -26.66 22.83 38.49
N GLN A 411 -26.18 23.90 39.13
CA GLN A 411 -26.86 24.54 40.26
C GLN A 411 -28.17 25.22 39.85
N ALA A 412 -28.29 25.65 38.59
CA ALA A 412 -29.49 26.28 38.04
C ALA A 412 -30.62 25.28 37.71
N LEU A 413 -30.36 23.97 37.84
CA LEU A 413 -31.35 22.92 37.60
C LEU A 413 -32.47 22.94 38.67
N PRO A 414 -33.74 22.69 38.28
CA PRO A 414 -34.83 22.52 39.24
C PRO A 414 -34.56 21.37 40.23
N ALA A 415 -34.97 21.54 41.48
CA ALA A 415 -34.84 20.53 42.54
C ALA A 415 -33.40 20.05 42.81
N VAL A 416 -32.41 20.94 42.67
CA VAL A 416 -31.01 20.71 43.05
C VAL A 416 -30.59 21.69 44.16
N SER A 417 -30.16 21.19 45.31
CA SER A 417 -29.67 22.02 46.43
C SER A 417 -28.18 22.36 46.36
N GLY A 418 -27.40 21.52 45.68
CA GLY A 418 -25.95 21.67 45.57
C GLY A 418 -25.45 20.89 44.37
N ALA A 419 -24.52 21.49 43.62
CA ALA A 419 -23.92 20.86 42.47
C ALA A 419 -22.40 21.08 42.41
N ALA A 420 -21.68 20.09 41.87
CA ALA A 420 -20.29 20.23 41.49
C ALA A 420 -19.93 19.29 40.33
N ALA A 421 -19.19 19.78 39.36
CA ALA A 421 -18.61 19.03 38.27
C ALA A 421 -17.19 18.60 38.62
N ALA A 422 -16.84 17.37 38.23
CA ALA A 422 -15.47 16.86 38.31
C ALA A 422 -15.15 15.96 37.11
N VAL A 423 -13.87 15.90 36.73
CA VAL A 423 -13.39 14.97 35.72
C VAL A 423 -13.05 13.63 36.38
N ARG A 424 -13.41 12.53 35.73
CA ARG A 424 -13.20 11.16 36.20
C ARG A 424 -12.70 10.24 35.10
N THR A 425 -11.86 9.27 35.47
CA THR A 425 -11.31 8.30 34.52
C THR A 425 -12.11 7.00 34.57
N ALA A 426 -12.75 6.63 33.45
CA ALA A 426 -13.47 5.37 33.27
C ALA A 426 -12.52 4.15 33.29
N ARG A 427 -13.07 2.93 33.44
CA ARG A 427 -12.29 1.68 33.43
C ARG A 427 -11.47 1.49 32.15
N GLY A 428 -11.92 2.02 31.02
CA GLY A 428 -11.21 2.02 29.74
C GLY A 428 -10.13 3.11 29.58
N GLY A 429 -9.87 3.93 30.60
CA GLY A 429 -8.89 5.03 30.55
C GLY A 429 -9.42 6.38 30.06
N ASN A 430 -10.72 6.47 29.72
CA ASN A 430 -11.35 7.70 29.20
C ASN A 430 -11.63 8.71 30.30
N GLN A 431 -11.35 10.00 30.05
CA GLN A 431 -11.80 11.09 30.92
C GLN A 431 -13.25 11.47 30.62
N LEU A 432 -14.08 11.51 31.66
CA LEU A 432 -15.50 11.83 31.65
C LEU A 432 -15.75 13.05 32.53
N LEU A 433 -16.61 13.96 32.09
CA LEU A 433 -17.12 15.05 32.92
C LEU A 433 -18.35 14.55 33.68
N VAL A 434 -18.30 14.55 35.01
CA VAL A 434 -19.36 14.05 35.90
C VAL A 434 -19.90 15.20 36.74
N GLY A 435 -21.21 15.38 36.75
CA GLY A 435 -21.93 16.39 37.53
C GLY A 435 -22.58 15.74 38.73
N TYR A 436 -22.07 16.04 39.92
CA TYR A 436 -22.57 15.53 41.20
C TYR A 436 -23.63 16.47 41.75
N LEU A 437 -24.82 15.95 42.03
CA LEU A 437 -26.01 16.69 42.41
C LEU A 437 -26.55 16.22 43.76
N VAL A 438 -26.87 17.16 44.64
CA VAL A 438 -27.72 16.92 45.82
C VAL A 438 -29.16 17.17 45.41
N ALA A 439 -29.80 16.12 44.90
CA ALA A 439 -31.19 16.15 44.43
C ALA A 439 -32.18 16.29 45.58
N GLN A 440 -33.27 17.04 45.34
CA GLN A 440 -34.42 17.18 46.23
C GLN A 440 -35.64 16.41 45.68
N ASP A 441 -36.68 16.29 46.49
CA ASP A 441 -37.96 15.69 46.07
C ASP A 441 -38.50 16.36 44.80
N GLY A 442 -38.74 15.55 43.76
CA GLY A 442 -39.18 16.03 42.44
C GLY A 442 -38.08 16.25 41.40
N PHE A 443 -36.83 15.87 41.69
CA PHE A 443 -35.74 15.89 40.68
C PHE A 443 -36.01 14.92 39.53
N ASP A 444 -36.04 15.45 38.31
CA ASP A 444 -36.17 14.69 37.07
C ASP A 444 -34.84 14.77 36.29
N ARG A 445 -34.13 13.64 36.21
CA ARG A 445 -32.83 13.54 35.54
C ARG A 445 -32.93 13.81 34.04
N ASP A 446 -33.98 13.35 33.38
CA ASP A 446 -34.10 13.45 31.92
C ASP A 446 -34.42 14.88 31.52
N ALA A 447 -35.30 15.56 32.26
CA ALA A 447 -35.56 16.99 32.12
C ALA A 447 -34.30 17.84 32.42
N ALA A 448 -33.51 17.45 33.42
CA ALA A 448 -32.25 18.13 33.75
C ALA A 448 -31.22 18.02 32.61
N VAL A 449 -31.01 16.82 32.05
CA VAL A 449 -30.10 16.63 30.89
C VAL A 449 -30.56 17.42 29.67
N ALA A 450 -31.86 17.42 29.37
CA ALA A 450 -32.42 18.19 28.26
C ALA A 450 -32.14 19.69 28.40
N ARG A 451 -32.26 20.24 29.61
CA ARG A 451 -31.96 21.64 29.88
C ARG A 451 -30.46 21.96 29.75
N LEU A 452 -29.59 21.12 30.31
CA LEU A 452 -28.14 21.30 30.15
C LEU A 452 -27.71 21.27 28.69
N ARG A 453 -28.35 20.44 27.84
CA ARG A 453 -28.08 20.42 26.39
C ARG A 453 -28.51 21.68 25.65
N ALA A 454 -29.49 22.42 26.17
CA ALA A 454 -29.91 23.70 25.62
C ALA A 454 -28.93 24.82 26.02
N GLU A 455 -28.46 24.82 27.28
CA GLU A 455 -27.66 25.91 27.83
C GLU A 455 -26.14 25.73 27.65
N LEU A 456 -25.65 24.48 27.56
CA LEU A 456 -24.22 24.17 27.44
C LEU A 456 -23.87 23.55 26.08
N PRO A 457 -22.65 23.82 25.54
CA PRO A 457 -22.10 23.06 24.42
C PRO A 457 -22.13 21.55 24.71
N ALA A 458 -22.35 20.73 23.67
CA ALA A 458 -22.50 19.27 23.82
C ALA A 458 -21.36 18.57 24.59
N ALA A 459 -20.13 19.08 24.47
CA ALA A 459 -18.96 18.54 25.19
C ALA A 459 -18.87 18.93 26.67
N LEU A 460 -19.67 19.92 27.10
CA LEU A 460 -19.72 20.41 28.48
C LEU A 460 -20.91 19.84 29.27
N VAL A 461 -21.78 19.05 28.63
CA VAL A 461 -22.92 18.39 29.29
C VAL A 461 -22.39 17.18 30.07
N PRO A 462 -22.42 17.21 31.42
CA PRO A 462 -21.81 16.15 32.23
C PRO A 462 -22.73 14.94 32.41
N LEU A 463 -22.14 13.79 32.74
CA LEU A 463 -22.85 12.64 33.28
C LEU A 463 -23.38 12.98 34.68
N LEU A 464 -24.70 12.99 34.88
CA LEU A 464 -25.29 13.36 36.17
C LEU A 464 -25.27 12.19 37.16
N ALA A 465 -24.83 12.47 38.39
CA ALA A 465 -24.81 11.53 39.51
C ALA A 465 -25.40 12.18 40.76
N THR A 466 -26.24 11.44 41.49
CA THR A 466 -26.81 11.92 42.76
C THR A 466 -25.90 11.58 43.93
N VAL A 467 -25.77 12.50 44.89
CA VAL A 467 -25.04 12.31 46.14
C VAL A 467 -25.83 12.87 47.31
N GLU A 468 -25.71 12.26 48.50
CA GLU A 468 -26.39 12.75 49.70
C GLU A 468 -25.91 14.14 50.13
N HIS A 469 -24.61 14.41 49.98
CA HIS A 469 -23.99 15.71 50.27
C HIS A 469 -22.72 15.90 49.43
N LEU A 470 -22.34 17.16 49.19
CA LEU A 470 -21.06 17.49 48.56
C LEU A 470 -19.98 17.58 49.65
N PRO A 471 -18.88 16.79 49.57
CA PRO A 471 -17.76 16.94 50.50
C PRO A 471 -17.12 18.31 50.32
N THR A 472 -16.75 18.97 51.41
CA THR A 472 -16.14 20.31 51.40
C THR A 472 -14.80 20.32 52.12
N ARG A 473 -13.84 21.09 51.61
CA ARG A 473 -12.56 21.37 52.27
C ARG A 473 -12.77 22.30 53.48
N THR A 474 -11.77 22.42 54.34
CA THR A 474 -11.74 23.38 55.47
C THR A 474 -11.95 24.84 55.05
N SER A 475 -11.75 25.16 53.76
CA SER A 475 -12.01 26.48 53.16
C SER A 475 -13.48 26.72 52.73
N GLY A 476 -14.37 25.73 52.90
CA GLY A 476 -15.77 25.82 52.47
C GLY A 476 -16.02 25.56 50.98
N LYS A 477 -14.97 25.29 50.18
CA LYS A 477 -15.09 24.87 48.77
C LYS A 477 -15.34 23.36 48.65
N VAL A 478 -16.01 22.92 47.57
CA VAL A 478 -16.22 21.49 47.29
C VAL A 478 -14.88 20.77 47.10
N ASP A 479 -14.70 19.66 47.80
CA ASP A 479 -13.56 18.78 47.66
C ASP A 479 -13.78 17.78 46.52
N ARG A 480 -13.43 18.19 45.30
CA ARG A 480 -13.67 17.38 44.10
C ARG A 480 -12.90 16.07 44.09
N ASP A 481 -11.85 15.92 44.89
CA ASP A 481 -11.09 14.66 45.00
C ASP A 481 -11.80 13.62 45.88
N ALA A 482 -12.66 14.08 46.80
CA ALA A 482 -13.46 13.24 47.69
C ALA A 482 -14.81 12.80 47.09
N LEU A 483 -15.18 13.29 45.91
CA LEU A 483 -16.43 12.92 45.25
C LEU A 483 -16.40 11.46 44.75
N PRO A 484 -17.48 10.68 44.97
CA PRO A 484 -17.48 9.24 44.77
C PRO A 484 -17.22 8.83 43.31
N TRP A 485 -16.31 7.88 43.12
CA TRP A 485 -16.01 7.27 41.83
C TRP A 485 -15.38 5.88 42.03
N PRO A 486 -15.78 4.83 41.28
CA PRO A 486 -16.88 4.76 40.32
C PRO A 486 -18.26 4.92 40.99
N LEU A 487 -19.27 5.31 40.21
CA LEU A 487 -20.62 5.60 40.72
C LEU A 487 -21.37 4.29 41.07
N PRO A 488 -21.78 4.08 42.33
CA PRO A 488 -22.51 2.87 42.74
C PRO A 488 -23.93 2.78 42.17
N GLU A 489 -24.59 3.93 41.99
CA GLU A 489 -26.02 4.03 41.62
C GLU A 489 -26.32 3.70 40.14
N LEU A 490 -25.29 3.67 39.27
CA LEU A 490 -25.46 3.36 37.85
C LEU A 490 -25.66 1.86 37.57
N GLU A 491 -25.46 0.99 38.56
CA GLU A 491 -25.79 -0.44 38.45
C GLU A 491 -27.24 -0.76 38.90
N SER A 492 -27.97 0.18 39.52
CA SER A 492 -29.21 -0.14 40.27
C SER A 492 -30.47 0.65 39.90
N ALA A 493 -30.44 1.57 38.92
CA ALA A 493 -31.56 2.48 38.67
C ALA A 493 -32.54 2.01 37.57
N GLY A 494 -33.59 1.27 37.97
CA GLY A 494 -34.84 1.06 37.21
C GLY A 494 -34.99 -0.28 36.48
N PRO A 495 -36.22 -0.66 36.05
CA PRO A 495 -36.46 -1.92 35.35
C PRO A 495 -35.85 -1.88 33.95
N ALA A 496 -34.62 -2.38 33.81
CA ALA A 496 -33.96 -2.52 32.52
C ALA A 496 -34.70 -3.56 31.65
N GLU A 497 -34.91 -3.26 30.38
CA GLU A 497 -35.39 -4.23 29.39
C GLU A 497 -34.42 -5.42 29.34
N GLN A 498 -34.93 -6.65 29.30
CA GLN A 498 -34.06 -7.82 29.13
C GLN A 498 -33.55 -7.84 27.68
N LEU A 499 -32.29 -7.43 27.50
CA LEU A 499 -31.58 -7.45 26.22
C LEU A 499 -31.03 -8.85 25.93
N TYR A 500 -31.04 -9.27 24.66
CA TYR A 500 -30.54 -10.57 24.24
C TYR A 500 -29.65 -10.46 22.97
N GLY A 501 -28.80 -11.46 22.75
CA GLY A 501 -28.01 -11.58 21.52
C GLY A 501 -27.05 -10.41 21.29
N THR A 502 -27.07 -9.86 20.08
CA THR A 502 -26.19 -8.73 19.68
C THR A 502 -26.50 -7.46 20.48
N GLU A 503 -27.76 -7.24 20.88
CA GLU A 503 -28.16 -6.07 21.69
C GLU A 503 -27.52 -6.11 23.08
N ALA A 504 -27.49 -7.27 23.75
CA ALA A 504 -26.86 -7.44 25.07
C ALA A 504 -25.35 -7.25 25.03
N TRP A 505 -24.69 -7.85 24.03
CA TRP A 505 -23.23 -7.68 23.87
C TRP A 505 -22.87 -6.23 23.51
N LEU A 506 -23.65 -5.58 22.65
CA LEU A 506 -23.44 -4.18 22.29
C LEU A 506 -23.64 -3.26 23.49
N ALA A 507 -24.62 -3.56 24.36
CA ALA A 507 -24.84 -2.85 25.62
C ALA A 507 -23.62 -2.92 26.55
N GLU A 508 -22.95 -4.07 26.64
CA GLU A 508 -21.69 -4.18 27.39
C GLU A 508 -20.59 -3.29 26.80
N GLN A 509 -20.47 -3.23 25.46
CA GLN A 509 -19.45 -2.38 24.83
C GLN A 509 -19.76 -0.89 25.07
N TRP A 510 -21.04 -0.50 25.05
CA TRP A 510 -21.46 0.85 25.41
C TRP A 510 -21.11 1.17 26.86
N ALA A 511 -21.36 0.24 27.80
CA ALA A 511 -21.03 0.44 29.20
C ALA A 511 -19.53 0.65 29.44
N GLN A 512 -18.66 -0.05 28.69
CA GLN A 512 -17.21 0.13 28.79
C GLN A 512 -16.75 1.54 28.39
N ILE A 513 -17.42 2.13 27.39
CA ILE A 513 -17.05 3.43 26.84
C ILE A 513 -17.73 4.59 27.60
N LEU A 514 -19.01 4.43 27.94
CA LEU A 514 -19.85 5.49 28.53
C LEU A 514 -19.89 5.44 30.07
N GLY A 515 -19.40 4.36 30.68
CA GLY A 515 -19.41 4.15 32.13
C GLY A 515 -20.77 3.72 32.70
N ALA A 516 -21.82 3.68 31.88
CA ALA A 516 -23.16 3.22 32.23
C ALA A 516 -23.74 2.32 31.12
N PRO A 517 -24.40 1.19 31.46
CA PRO A 517 -25.10 0.39 30.46
C PRO A 517 -26.37 1.10 29.96
N PRO A 518 -26.77 0.89 28.69
CA PRO A 518 -28.10 1.29 28.23
C PRO A 518 -29.19 0.56 29.03
N ARG A 519 -30.30 1.25 29.30
CA ARG A 519 -31.49 0.77 30.02
C ARG A 519 -32.43 -0.05 29.13
N GLY A 520 -32.43 0.21 27.83
CA GLY A 520 -33.31 -0.47 26.88
C GLY A 520 -32.77 -0.49 25.45
N ALA A 521 -33.39 -1.30 24.60
CA ALA A 521 -32.93 -1.50 23.23
C ALA A 521 -33.17 -0.29 22.33
N ASP A 522 -34.08 0.59 22.71
CA ASP A 522 -34.36 1.84 21.98
C ASP A 522 -33.54 3.03 22.49
N ASP A 523 -32.57 2.79 23.39
CA ASP A 523 -31.66 3.84 23.84
C ASP A 523 -30.72 4.28 22.73
N ASP A 524 -30.52 5.60 22.64
CA ASP A 524 -29.68 6.25 21.66
C ASP A 524 -28.29 6.57 22.27
N PHE A 525 -27.24 6.14 21.57
CA PHE A 525 -25.84 6.24 21.99
C PHE A 525 -25.45 7.67 22.39
N PHE A 526 -25.88 8.65 21.60
CA PHE A 526 -25.57 10.05 21.84
C PHE A 526 -26.49 10.65 22.92
N ALA A 527 -27.75 10.18 23.00
CA ALA A 527 -28.69 10.61 24.02
C ALA A 527 -28.28 10.18 25.44
N ILE A 528 -27.55 9.08 25.61
CA ILE A 528 -27.07 8.62 26.92
C ILE A 528 -25.62 9.05 27.25
N GLY A 529 -25.02 9.94 26.45
CA GLY A 529 -23.73 10.56 26.75
C GLY A 529 -22.57 10.19 25.83
N GLY A 530 -22.82 9.45 24.74
CA GLY A 530 -21.81 9.19 23.71
C GLY A 530 -21.45 10.45 22.92
N GLY A 531 -20.15 10.66 22.71
CA GLY A 531 -19.60 11.67 21.80
C GLY A 531 -18.80 11.04 20.65
N SER A 532 -18.24 11.86 19.77
CA SER A 532 -17.50 11.39 18.58
C SER A 532 -16.31 10.49 18.91
N LEU A 533 -15.58 10.84 19.97
CA LEU A 533 -14.48 10.04 20.50
C LEU A 533 -14.96 8.67 21.01
N ALA A 534 -16.07 8.66 21.76
CA ALA A 534 -16.70 7.44 22.26
C ALA A 534 -17.19 6.54 21.11
N ALA A 535 -17.76 7.13 20.05
CA ALA A 535 -18.20 6.39 18.87
C ALA A 535 -17.02 5.74 18.10
N ALA A 536 -15.90 6.46 17.96
CA ALA A 536 -14.67 5.95 17.37
C ALA A 536 -14.11 4.76 18.15
N GLN A 537 -14.02 4.89 19.47
CA GLN A 537 -13.55 3.83 20.36
C GLN A 537 -14.50 2.63 20.37
N LEU A 538 -15.81 2.88 20.40
CA LEU A 538 -16.82 1.83 20.27
C LEU A 538 -16.59 1.06 18.97
N THR A 539 -16.41 1.74 17.83
CA THR A 539 -16.18 1.10 16.52
C THR A 539 -14.95 0.19 16.54
N THR A 540 -13.86 0.60 17.18
CA THR A 540 -12.66 -0.24 17.35
C THR A 540 -12.96 -1.51 18.13
N LEU A 541 -13.75 -1.43 19.20
CA LEU A 541 -14.21 -2.60 19.95
C LEU A 541 -15.13 -3.49 19.09
N LEU A 542 -16.02 -2.86 18.31
CA LEU A 542 -16.97 -3.57 17.46
C LEU A 542 -16.29 -4.34 16.32
N ARG A 543 -15.21 -3.79 15.76
CA ARG A 543 -14.42 -4.41 14.67
C ARG A 543 -13.82 -5.77 15.05
N GLY A 544 -13.65 -6.05 16.34
CA GLY A 544 -13.25 -7.38 16.81
C GLY A 544 -14.26 -8.49 16.46
N ARG A 545 -15.55 -8.14 16.35
CA ARG A 545 -16.64 -9.08 16.01
C ARG A 545 -17.29 -8.81 14.66
N TYR A 546 -17.30 -7.55 14.21
CA TYR A 546 -17.90 -7.10 12.95
C TYR A 546 -16.88 -6.25 12.18
N PRO A 547 -15.93 -6.85 11.43
CA PRO A 547 -14.78 -6.14 10.85
C PRO A 547 -15.14 -5.03 9.86
N ALA A 548 -16.32 -5.13 9.22
CA ALA A 548 -16.82 -4.16 8.25
C ALA A 548 -17.48 -2.93 8.90
N VAL A 549 -17.66 -2.89 10.23
CA VAL A 549 -18.28 -1.75 10.91
C VAL A 549 -17.36 -0.52 10.83
N SER A 550 -17.96 0.60 10.46
CA SER A 550 -17.36 1.93 10.40
C SER A 550 -17.94 2.83 11.49
N VAL A 551 -17.27 3.93 11.82
CA VAL A 551 -17.84 4.93 12.75
C VAL A 551 -19.14 5.51 12.20
N LEU A 552 -19.22 5.64 10.87
CA LEU A 552 -20.40 6.15 10.19
C LEU A 552 -21.65 5.32 10.52
N ASP A 553 -21.51 4.01 10.74
CA ASP A 553 -22.61 3.12 11.09
C ASP A 553 -23.22 3.47 12.45
N VAL A 554 -22.40 3.86 13.43
CA VAL A 554 -22.85 4.31 14.77
C VAL A 554 -23.64 5.62 14.66
N TYR A 555 -23.20 6.54 13.80
CA TYR A 555 -23.88 7.81 13.57
C TYR A 555 -25.22 7.66 12.83
N GLN A 556 -25.28 6.77 11.85
CA GLN A 556 -26.47 6.56 11.05
C GLN A 556 -27.53 5.73 11.77
N GLN A 557 -27.10 4.85 12.68
CA GLN A 557 -27.99 3.99 13.46
C GLN A 557 -27.64 4.11 14.96
N PRO A 558 -27.84 5.28 15.59
CA PRO A 558 -27.37 5.54 16.96
C PRO A 558 -28.12 4.77 18.05
N THR A 559 -29.28 4.22 17.73
CA THR A 559 -30.10 3.43 18.66
C THR A 559 -29.54 2.01 18.82
N LEU A 560 -29.45 1.49 20.06
CA LEU A 560 -28.86 0.18 20.37
C LEU A 560 -29.40 -0.94 19.47
N ARG A 561 -30.73 -1.06 19.36
CA ARG A 561 -31.44 -2.04 18.51
C ARG A 561 -31.16 -1.84 17.03
N ARG A 562 -31.07 -0.60 16.56
CA ARG A 562 -30.83 -0.31 15.14
C ARG A 562 -29.39 -0.61 14.76
N LEU A 563 -28.43 -0.26 15.62
CA LEU A 563 -27.03 -0.60 15.43
C LEU A 563 -26.82 -2.10 15.50
N ALA A 564 -27.39 -2.79 16.50
CA ALA A 564 -27.35 -4.25 16.60
C ALA A 564 -27.91 -4.91 15.33
N ARG A 565 -29.05 -4.45 14.81
CA ARG A 565 -29.62 -4.94 13.54
C ARG A 565 -28.75 -4.63 12.34
N LEU A 566 -28.06 -3.49 12.30
CA LEU A 566 -27.14 -3.13 11.22
C LEU A 566 -25.90 -4.03 11.24
N LEU A 567 -25.32 -4.28 12.42
CA LEU A 567 -24.21 -5.20 12.62
C LEU A 567 -24.60 -6.63 12.24
N GLU A 568 -25.81 -7.05 12.61
CA GLU A 568 -26.37 -8.32 12.15
C GLU A 568 -26.61 -8.33 10.65
N LYS A 569 -27.06 -7.23 10.05
CA LYS A 569 -27.27 -7.10 8.60
C LYS A 569 -25.98 -7.04 7.81
N SER A 570 -24.91 -6.42 8.31
CA SER A 570 -23.60 -6.41 7.66
C SER A 570 -22.95 -7.79 7.74
N ALA A 571 -23.17 -8.51 8.85
CA ALA A 571 -22.89 -9.94 8.95
C ALA A 571 -23.82 -10.81 8.07
N GLN A 572 -25.02 -10.36 7.70
CA GLN A 572 -25.93 -11.03 6.75
C GLN A 572 -25.76 -10.58 5.28
N ALA A 573 -25.02 -9.49 5.03
CA ALA A 573 -24.59 -9.07 3.69
C ALA A 573 -23.42 -9.93 3.19
N GLU A 574 -22.87 -10.78 4.07
CA GLU A 574 -22.35 -12.09 3.66
C GLU A 574 -23.49 -12.86 2.98
N GLY A 575 -23.49 -12.87 1.65
CA GLY A 575 -24.27 -13.86 0.91
C GLY A 575 -24.00 -15.24 1.52
N PRO A 576 -24.98 -16.18 1.49
CA PRO A 576 -24.87 -17.46 2.19
C PRO A 576 -23.50 -18.08 1.93
N ALA A 577 -22.78 -18.42 3.01
CA ALA A 577 -21.44 -18.98 2.98
C ALA A 577 -21.30 -19.92 1.79
N ARG A 578 -20.53 -19.49 0.80
CA ARG A 578 -20.47 -20.19 -0.48
C ARG A 578 -19.82 -21.55 -0.23
N ALA A 579 -20.59 -22.62 -0.27
CA ALA A 579 -20.05 -23.97 -0.16
C ALA A 579 -19.13 -24.25 -1.36
N VAL A 580 -17.81 -24.12 -1.17
CA VAL A 580 -16.82 -24.44 -2.20
C VAL A 580 -16.59 -25.93 -2.22
N THR A 581 -17.07 -26.59 -3.27
CA THR A 581 -16.93 -28.04 -3.42
C THR A 581 -15.51 -28.44 -3.86
N PRO A 582 -14.86 -29.45 -3.24
CA PRO A 582 -13.57 -29.97 -3.70
C PRO A 582 -13.64 -30.55 -5.12
N VAL A 583 -12.50 -30.59 -5.85
CA VAL A 583 -12.44 -31.20 -7.18
C VAL A 583 -12.99 -32.63 -7.15
N PRO A 584 -14.02 -32.98 -7.94
CA PRO A 584 -14.62 -34.31 -7.94
C PRO A 584 -13.60 -35.42 -8.24
N ARG A 585 -13.66 -36.56 -7.54
CA ARG A 585 -12.77 -37.71 -7.78
C ARG A 585 -12.82 -38.21 -9.23
N ARG A 586 -14.00 -38.20 -9.85
CA ARG A 586 -14.17 -38.53 -11.27
C ARG A 586 -13.37 -37.62 -12.20
N ALA A 587 -13.29 -36.32 -11.86
CA ALA A 587 -12.54 -35.33 -12.64
C ALA A 587 -11.04 -35.58 -12.49
N GLN A 588 -10.58 -35.82 -11.26
CA GLN A 588 -9.18 -36.20 -10.98
C GLN A 588 -8.76 -37.47 -11.72
N ALA A 589 -9.60 -38.51 -11.71
CA ALA A 589 -9.34 -39.74 -12.46
C ALA A 589 -9.29 -39.51 -13.97
N LEU A 590 -10.22 -38.71 -14.52
CA LEU A 590 -10.21 -38.36 -15.94
C LEU A 590 -8.97 -37.54 -16.32
N GLN A 591 -8.50 -36.62 -15.49
CA GLN A 591 -7.26 -35.89 -15.72
C GLN A 591 -6.06 -36.84 -15.81
N LEU A 592 -5.94 -37.79 -14.87
CA LEU A 592 -4.88 -38.80 -14.89
C LEU A 592 -4.93 -39.66 -16.16
N LEU A 593 -6.13 -40.08 -16.58
CA LEU A 593 -6.32 -40.85 -17.80
C LEU A 593 -5.94 -40.03 -19.04
N LEU A 594 -6.26 -38.74 -19.07
CA LEU A 594 -5.93 -37.84 -20.19
C LEU A 594 -4.44 -37.45 -20.22
N THR A 595 -3.74 -37.52 -19.09
CA THR A 595 -2.28 -37.33 -19.05
C THR A 595 -1.55 -38.37 -19.91
N LEU A 596 -2.06 -39.60 -20.03
CA LEU A 596 -1.44 -40.65 -20.85
C LEU A 596 -1.39 -40.31 -22.35
N PRO A 597 -2.51 -40.02 -23.07
CA PRO A 597 -2.44 -39.64 -24.48
C PRO A 597 -1.65 -38.34 -24.72
N LEU A 598 -1.68 -37.39 -23.78
CA LEU A 598 -0.86 -36.17 -23.85
C LEU A 598 0.64 -36.49 -23.73
N ALA A 599 1.02 -37.41 -22.84
CA ALA A 599 2.38 -37.91 -22.73
C ALA A 599 2.78 -38.73 -23.96
N THR A 600 1.86 -39.51 -24.54
CA THR A 600 2.09 -40.24 -25.80
C THR A 600 2.39 -39.26 -26.94
N LEU A 601 1.70 -38.13 -27.05
CA LEU A 601 2.05 -37.11 -28.06
C LEU A 601 3.49 -36.62 -27.91
N THR A 602 3.95 -36.41 -26.66
CA THR A 602 5.35 -36.03 -26.40
C THR A 602 6.30 -37.20 -26.72
N GLY A 603 5.93 -38.41 -26.36
CA GLY A 603 6.75 -39.62 -26.59
C GLY A 603 6.87 -39.97 -28.07
N LEU A 604 5.85 -39.70 -28.89
CA LEU A 604 5.94 -39.84 -30.34
C LEU A 604 7.02 -38.90 -30.93
N ARG A 605 7.24 -37.72 -30.34
CA ARG A 605 8.34 -36.83 -30.73
C ARG A 605 9.69 -37.47 -30.42
N TRP A 606 9.83 -38.09 -29.25
CA TRP A 606 11.04 -38.83 -28.87
C TRP A 606 11.27 -40.03 -29.79
N SER A 607 10.25 -40.87 -30.02
CA SER A 607 10.34 -42.02 -30.92
C SER A 607 10.70 -41.61 -32.35
N LEU A 608 10.17 -40.48 -32.83
CA LEU A 608 10.54 -39.93 -34.13
C LEU A 608 12.01 -39.50 -34.17
N ALA A 609 12.48 -38.78 -33.15
CA ALA A 609 13.88 -38.36 -33.06
C ALA A 609 14.83 -39.58 -33.00
N LEU A 610 14.46 -40.61 -32.25
CA LEU A 610 15.19 -41.88 -32.19
C LEU A 610 15.17 -42.61 -33.54
N GLY A 611 14.04 -42.61 -34.27
CA GLY A 611 13.96 -43.20 -35.61
C GLY A 611 14.83 -42.48 -36.64
N VAL A 612 14.92 -41.14 -36.56
CA VAL A 612 15.85 -40.36 -37.38
C VAL A 612 17.28 -40.69 -37.02
N LEU A 613 17.63 -40.70 -35.74
CA LEU A 613 18.98 -41.04 -35.27
C LEU A 613 19.36 -42.46 -35.70
N GLY A 614 18.48 -43.45 -35.51
CA GLY A 614 18.72 -44.84 -35.89
C GLY A 614 18.87 -45.02 -37.40
N THR A 615 18.13 -44.27 -38.21
CA THR A 615 18.31 -44.26 -39.67
C THR A 615 19.68 -43.69 -40.06
N VAL A 616 20.12 -42.60 -39.42
CA VAL A 616 21.46 -42.02 -39.65
C VAL A 616 22.56 -42.97 -39.19
N LEU A 617 22.42 -43.61 -38.03
CA LEU A 617 23.39 -44.58 -37.51
C LEU A 617 23.54 -45.77 -38.47
N ASN A 618 22.45 -46.29 -39.03
CA ASN A 618 22.49 -47.39 -40.00
C ASN A 618 23.13 -47.02 -41.36
N LEU A 619 23.28 -45.73 -41.67
CA LEU A 619 24.09 -45.29 -42.82
C LEU A 619 25.60 -45.33 -42.52
N LEU A 620 25.99 -45.34 -41.24
CA LEU A 620 27.38 -45.27 -40.78
C LEU A 620 27.94 -46.62 -40.29
N GLY A 621 27.07 -47.60 -40.03
CA GLY A 621 27.44 -48.94 -39.57
C GLY A 621 26.21 -49.73 -39.14
N ASP A 622 26.38 -50.98 -38.72
CA ASP A 622 25.28 -51.82 -38.21
C ASP A 622 24.99 -51.50 -36.74
N TYR A 623 23.82 -50.97 -36.42
CA TYR A 623 23.40 -50.65 -35.03
C TYR A 623 22.07 -51.34 -34.71
N PRO A 624 22.09 -52.63 -34.29
CA PRO A 624 20.88 -53.46 -34.21
C PRO A 624 19.87 -53.01 -33.14
N TRP A 625 20.30 -52.20 -32.17
CA TRP A 625 19.43 -51.63 -31.13
C TRP A 625 18.65 -50.39 -31.59
N ALA A 626 19.06 -49.75 -32.68
CA ALA A 626 18.55 -48.45 -33.08
C ALA A 626 17.30 -48.62 -33.98
N PRO A 627 16.14 -48.06 -33.60
CA PRO A 627 14.93 -48.19 -34.42
C PRO A 627 15.10 -47.45 -35.75
N THR A 628 14.68 -48.09 -36.83
CA THR A 628 14.64 -47.48 -38.17
C THR A 628 13.21 -47.37 -38.67
N ALA A 629 12.98 -46.42 -39.57
CA ALA A 629 11.71 -46.27 -40.26
C ALA A 629 11.96 -45.72 -41.67
N PRO A 630 11.05 -45.95 -42.63
CA PRO A 630 11.15 -45.36 -43.95
C PRO A 630 11.28 -43.83 -43.87
N TRP A 631 12.18 -43.26 -44.66
CA TRP A 631 12.49 -41.81 -44.62
C TRP A 631 11.25 -40.93 -44.82
N TRP A 632 10.28 -41.37 -45.64
CA TRP A 632 9.05 -40.62 -45.90
C TRP A 632 8.14 -40.56 -44.66
N LEU A 633 8.13 -41.61 -43.83
CA LEU A 633 7.37 -41.65 -42.58
C LEU A 633 8.02 -40.72 -41.55
N LEU A 634 9.36 -40.74 -41.47
CA LEU A 634 10.12 -39.83 -40.62
C LEU A 634 9.94 -38.36 -41.04
N ALA A 635 9.97 -38.08 -42.35
CA ALA A 635 9.71 -36.76 -42.90
C ALA A 635 8.29 -36.28 -42.59
N ALA A 636 7.27 -37.12 -42.84
CA ALA A 636 5.88 -36.82 -42.52
C ALA A 636 5.67 -36.58 -41.02
N GLY A 637 6.26 -37.42 -40.16
CA GLY A 637 6.25 -37.25 -38.72
C GLY A 637 6.94 -35.96 -38.27
N ALA A 638 8.07 -35.59 -38.87
CA ALA A 638 8.78 -34.36 -38.56
C ALA A 638 7.97 -33.12 -38.95
N VAL A 639 7.29 -33.16 -40.11
CA VAL A 639 6.34 -32.13 -40.52
C VAL A 639 5.18 -32.05 -39.53
N LEU A 640 4.59 -33.16 -39.12
CA LEU A 640 3.44 -33.15 -38.22
C LEU A 640 3.79 -32.71 -36.78
N LEU A 641 4.90 -33.20 -36.23
CA LEU A 641 5.22 -33.07 -34.80
C LEU A 641 6.23 -31.93 -34.51
N TYR A 642 7.16 -31.64 -35.42
CA TYR A 642 8.22 -30.66 -35.18
C TYR A 642 8.02 -29.34 -35.92
N SER A 643 7.39 -29.33 -37.10
CA SER A 643 7.17 -28.09 -37.85
C SER A 643 6.11 -27.19 -37.20
N ALA A 644 6.23 -25.87 -37.39
CA ALA A 644 5.26 -24.91 -36.87
C ALA A 644 3.82 -25.14 -37.40
N PRO A 645 3.58 -25.42 -38.70
CA PRO A 645 2.25 -25.80 -39.19
C PRO A 645 1.67 -27.04 -38.52
N GLY A 646 2.47 -28.09 -38.31
CA GLY A 646 2.03 -29.34 -37.68
C GLY A 646 1.61 -29.14 -36.22
N ARG A 647 2.45 -28.44 -35.44
CA ARG A 647 2.11 -28.08 -34.04
C ARG A 647 0.85 -27.23 -33.95
N LEU A 648 0.68 -26.26 -34.86
CA LEU A 648 -0.52 -25.44 -34.95
C LEU A 648 -1.75 -26.28 -35.28
N ALA A 649 -1.65 -27.21 -36.24
CA ALA A 649 -2.76 -28.09 -36.62
C ALA A 649 -3.22 -28.97 -35.44
N ILE A 650 -2.27 -29.55 -34.69
CA ILE A 650 -2.56 -30.38 -33.51
C ILE A 650 -3.19 -29.52 -32.41
N ALA A 651 -2.55 -28.42 -32.03
CA ALA A 651 -3.00 -27.58 -30.91
C ALA A 651 -4.32 -26.88 -31.22
N ALA A 652 -4.39 -26.10 -32.31
CA ALA A 652 -5.57 -25.32 -32.63
C ALA A 652 -6.73 -26.20 -33.13
N GLY A 653 -6.44 -27.24 -33.91
CA GLY A 653 -7.45 -28.20 -34.35
C GLY A 653 -8.05 -28.96 -33.16
N GLY A 654 -7.18 -29.47 -32.27
CA GLY A 654 -7.60 -30.13 -31.04
C GLY A 654 -8.37 -29.20 -30.10
N ALA A 655 -7.89 -27.97 -29.88
CA ALA A 655 -8.60 -27.00 -29.06
C ALA A 655 -9.99 -26.65 -29.62
N ARG A 656 -10.13 -26.47 -30.95
CA ARG A 656 -11.44 -26.18 -31.56
C ARG A 656 -12.41 -27.35 -31.48
N LEU A 657 -11.91 -28.58 -31.59
CA LEU A 657 -12.73 -29.77 -31.40
C LEU A 657 -13.15 -29.89 -29.92
N LEU A 658 -12.18 -29.82 -29.02
CA LEU A 658 -12.38 -29.93 -27.58
C LEU A 658 -13.25 -28.81 -27.04
N LEU A 659 -13.22 -27.60 -27.58
CA LEU A 659 -13.97 -26.44 -27.04
C LEU A 659 -15.18 -26.04 -27.90
N ARG A 660 -15.61 -26.92 -28.81
CA ARG A 660 -16.82 -26.71 -29.60
C ARG A 660 -18.04 -26.46 -28.70
N GLY A 661 -18.71 -25.32 -28.90
CA GLY A 661 -19.90 -24.93 -28.13
C GLY A 661 -19.62 -24.33 -26.74
N VAL A 662 -18.36 -24.14 -26.35
CA VAL A 662 -18.01 -23.41 -25.12
C VAL A 662 -18.09 -21.91 -25.38
N GLY A 663 -18.84 -21.18 -24.54
CA GLY A 663 -18.98 -19.73 -24.61
C GLY A 663 -18.59 -19.03 -23.30
N PRO A 664 -18.60 -17.68 -23.26
CA PRO A 664 -18.46 -16.93 -22.02
C PRO A 664 -19.54 -17.34 -21.00
N GLY A 665 -19.15 -17.44 -19.73
CA GLY A 665 -20.03 -17.80 -18.63
C GLY A 665 -19.29 -18.50 -17.48
N THR A 666 -20.06 -18.88 -16.48
CA THR A 666 -19.59 -19.57 -15.28
C THR A 666 -19.89 -21.07 -15.38
N TYR A 667 -18.88 -21.89 -15.13
CA TYR A 667 -18.98 -23.36 -15.21
C TYR A 667 -18.47 -24.01 -13.93
N PRO A 668 -18.93 -25.22 -13.55
CA PRO A 668 -18.42 -25.89 -12.36
C PRO A 668 -16.98 -26.39 -12.56
N ARG A 669 -16.13 -26.17 -11.55
CA ARG A 669 -14.76 -26.69 -11.49
C ARG A 669 -14.80 -28.22 -11.48
N GLY A 670 -14.05 -28.80 -12.42
CA GLY A 670 -14.00 -30.25 -12.63
C GLY A 670 -15.21 -30.80 -13.39
N GLY A 671 -16.09 -29.92 -13.90
CA GLY A 671 -17.12 -30.29 -14.87
C GLY A 671 -16.57 -30.50 -16.28
N SER A 672 -17.43 -30.90 -17.21
CA SER A 672 -17.05 -31.21 -18.59
C SER A 672 -16.35 -30.05 -19.30
N VAL A 673 -16.88 -28.82 -19.17
CA VAL A 673 -16.27 -27.62 -19.80
C VAL A 673 -14.88 -27.34 -19.24
N HIS A 674 -14.71 -27.42 -17.91
CA HIS A 674 -13.41 -27.23 -17.28
C HIS A 674 -12.38 -28.25 -17.74
N LEU A 675 -12.74 -29.54 -17.77
CA LEU A 675 -11.81 -30.59 -18.19
C LEU A 675 -11.44 -30.51 -19.67
N ARG A 676 -12.39 -30.12 -20.54
CA ARG A 676 -12.14 -29.88 -21.96
C ARG A 676 -11.19 -28.69 -22.16
N LEU A 677 -11.37 -27.60 -21.40
CA LEU A 677 -10.47 -26.44 -21.40
C LEU A 677 -9.07 -26.82 -20.94
N TRP A 678 -8.96 -27.45 -19.78
CA TRP A 678 -7.70 -27.95 -19.24
C TRP A 678 -6.97 -28.87 -20.25
N THR A 679 -7.70 -29.79 -20.90
CA THR A 679 -7.09 -30.70 -21.90
C THR A 679 -6.61 -29.94 -23.14
N ALA A 680 -7.35 -28.92 -23.59
CA ALA A 680 -6.94 -28.10 -24.72
C ALA A 680 -5.65 -27.31 -24.43
N GLU A 681 -5.48 -26.81 -23.20
CA GLU A 681 -4.25 -26.15 -22.77
C GLU A 681 -3.07 -27.11 -22.71
N ARG A 682 -3.24 -28.26 -22.04
CA ARG A 682 -2.17 -29.28 -21.97
C ARG A 682 -1.81 -29.84 -23.35
N LEU A 683 -2.75 -29.91 -24.29
CA LEU A 683 -2.50 -30.29 -25.68
C LEU A 683 -1.63 -29.24 -26.41
N ALA A 684 -1.88 -27.95 -26.18
CA ALA A 684 -1.07 -26.88 -26.74
C ALA A 684 0.38 -26.92 -26.20
N GLU A 685 0.56 -27.25 -24.92
CA GLU A 685 1.87 -27.47 -24.30
C GLU A 685 2.57 -28.72 -24.85
N ALA A 686 1.90 -29.88 -24.86
CA ALA A 686 2.44 -31.15 -25.31
C ALA A 686 2.83 -31.14 -26.80
N SER A 687 2.06 -30.43 -27.63
CA SER A 687 2.40 -30.22 -29.04
C SER A 687 3.57 -29.24 -29.23
N GLY A 688 3.91 -28.44 -28.21
CA GLY A 688 4.92 -27.39 -28.28
C GLY A 688 4.46 -26.14 -29.04
N ALA A 689 3.14 -25.94 -29.18
CA ALA A 689 2.55 -24.76 -29.80
C ALA A 689 2.73 -23.50 -28.95
N VAL A 690 2.84 -23.64 -27.63
CA VAL A 690 3.15 -22.54 -26.69
C VAL A 690 4.54 -21.92 -26.92
N ARG A 691 5.45 -22.62 -27.63
CA ARG A 691 6.76 -22.10 -28.04
C ARG A 691 6.74 -21.41 -29.41
N LEU A 692 5.57 -21.28 -30.05
CA LEU A 692 5.45 -20.54 -31.30
C LEU A 692 5.51 -19.04 -31.02
N SER A 693 6.37 -18.35 -31.75
CA SER A 693 6.63 -16.93 -31.56
C SER A 693 6.68 -16.18 -32.90
N GLY A 694 6.74 -14.84 -32.85
CA GLY A 694 6.78 -14.00 -34.04
C GLY A 694 5.54 -14.17 -34.94
N SER A 695 5.74 -14.35 -36.24
CA SER A 695 4.64 -14.44 -37.22
C SER A 695 3.77 -15.70 -37.07
N TRP A 696 4.29 -16.76 -36.44
CA TRP A 696 3.53 -17.99 -36.16
C TRP A 696 2.51 -17.81 -35.05
N LEU A 697 2.77 -16.94 -34.07
CA LEU A 697 1.86 -16.67 -32.95
C LEU A 697 0.54 -16.04 -33.42
N VAL A 698 0.61 -15.10 -34.37
CA VAL A 698 -0.59 -14.50 -34.99
C VAL A 698 -1.39 -15.53 -35.80
N ARG A 699 -0.70 -16.45 -36.50
CA ARG A 699 -1.36 -17.55 -37.23
C ARG A 699 -2.04 -18.52 -36.26
N TYR A 700 -1.38 -18.83 -35.14
CA TYR A 700 -1.93 -19.67 -34.09
C TYR A 700 -3.18 -19.04 -33.47
N ALA A 701 -3.15 -17.75 -33.13
CA ALA A 701 -4.31 -17.02 -32.62
C ALA A 701 -5.52 -17.10 -33.58
N ARG A 702 -5.29 -16.87 -34.88
CA ARG A 702 -6.36 -17.00 -35.89
C ARG A 702 -6.87 -18.43 -36.03
N ALA A 703 -5.98 -19.41 -35.97
CA ALA A 703 -6.33 -20.83 -36.05
C ALA A 703 -7.20 -21.27 -34.87
N LEU A 704 -6.98 -20.72 -33.67
CA LEU A 704 -7.82 -20.93 -32.48
C LEU A 704 -9.22 -20.29 -32.59
N GLY A 705 -9.43 -19.38 -33.54
CA GLY A 705 -10.69 -18.66 -33.72
C GLY A 705 -10.68 -17.21 -33.24
N CYS A 706 -9.54 -16.70 -32.76
CA CYS A 706 -9.40 -15.30 -32.35
C CYS A 706 -9.57 -14.36 -33.55
N ARG A 707 -10.24 -13.23 -33.34
CA ARG A 707 -10.40 -12.18 -34.36
C ARG A 707 -9.23 -11.20 -34.29
N VAL A 708 -8.24 -11.38 -35.15
CA VAL A 708 -7.02 -10.56 -35.19
C VAL A 708 -7.00 -9.65 -36.42
N ALA A 709 -7.23 -8.35 -36.21
CA ALA A 709 -7.20 -7.33 -37.26
C ALA A 709 -5.79 -7.15 -37.89
N PRO A 710 -5.67 -6.41 -39.01
CA PRO A 710 -4.38 -6.04 -39.56
C PRO A 710 -3.52 -5.22 -38.58
N ASP A 711 -2.21 -5.24 -38.79
CA ASP A 711 -1.25 -4.43 -38.04
C ASP A 711 -1.15 -4.71 -36.53
N VAL A 712 -1.72 -5.81 -36.04
CA VAL A 712 -1.59 -6.21 -34.63
C VAL A 712 -0.16 -6.69 -34.33
N ASP A 713 0.40 -6.19 -33.23
CA ASP A 713 1.67 -6.61 -32.64
C ASP A 713 1.33 -7.48 -31.40
N LEU A 714 1.41 -8.82 -31.54
CA LEU A 714 1.03 -9.77 -30.49
C LEU A 714 2.25 -10.57 -30.05
N HIS A 715 2.71 -10.36 -28.82
CA HIS A 715 3.83 -11.11 -28.25
C HIS A 715 3.43 -11.98 -27.03
N ALA A 716 2.16 -11.96 -26.60
CA ALA A 716 1.60 -12.88 -25.60
C ALA A 716 0.81 -14.04 -26.23
N LEU A 717 0.73 -15.16 -25.50
CA LEU A 717 -0.04 -16.33 -25.94
C LEU A 717 -1.55 -16.01 -26.03
N PRO A 718 -2.22 -16.31 -27.15
CA PRO A 718 -3.67 -16.16 -27.25
C PRO A 718 -4.40 -17.24 -26.41
N PRO A 719 -5.63 -16.97 -25.96
CA PRO A 719 -6.41 -17.96 -25.23
C PRO A 719 -6.81 -19.12 -26.14
N VAL A 720 -6.67 -20.36 -25.65
CA VAL A 720 -7.07 -21.56 -26.41
C VAL A 720 -8.58 -21.62 -26.69
N THR A 721 -9.38 -20.85 -25.96
CA THR A 721 -10.84 -20.69 -26.16
C THR A 721 -11.20 -19.98 -27.47
N GLY A 722 -10.26 -19.26 -28.09
CA GLY A 722 -10.54 -18.42 -29.25
C GLY A 722 -11.32 -17.13 -28.93
N LEU A 723 -11.64 -16.88 -27.66
CA LEU A 723 -12.46 -15.74 -27.21
C LEU A 723 -11.66 -14.43 -27.06
N LEU A 724 -10.91 -14.07 -28.10
CA LEU A 724 -10.10 -12.85 -28.14
C LEU A 724 -10.37 -12.04 -29.41
N ARG A 725 -10.57 -10.73 -29.26
CA ARG A 725 -10.67 -9.77 -30.37
C ARG A 725 -9.59 -8.69 -30.23
N LEU A 726 -8.72 -8.60 -31.23
CA LEU A 726 -7.64 -7.62 -31.33
C LEU A 726 -7.95 -6.62 -32.45
N GLY A 727 -8.03 -5.34 -32.11
CA GLY A 727 -8.31 -4.24 -33.03
C GLY A 727 -7.09 -3.85 -33.88
N LYS A 728 -7.33 -3.13 -34.99
CA LYS A 728 -6.26 -2.74 -35.92
C LYS A 728 -5.14 -2.00 -35.19
N GLY A 729 -3.90 -2.43 -35.39
CA GLY A 729 -2.73 -1.71 -34.90
C GLY A 729 -2.48 -1.74 -33.39
N CYS A 730 -3.21 -2.55 -32.61
CA CYS A 730 -2.96 -2.69 -31.18
C CYS A 730 -1.67 -3.47 -30.90
N ALA A 731 -1.08 -3.24 -29.74
CA ALA A 731 0.10 -3.93 -29.25
C ALA A 731 -0.20 -4.65 -27.93
N VAL A 732 0.25 -5.90 -27.83
CA VAL A 732 0.22 -6.70 -26.59
C VAL A 732 1.63 -7.23 -26.37
N GLU A 733 2.22 -6.83 -25.25
CA GLU A 733 3.59 -7.17 -24.89
C GLU A 733 3.72 -8.61 -24.35
N ASN A 734 4.95 -9.01 -23.99
CA ASN A 734 5.25 -10.31 -23.42
C ASN A 734 4.58 -10.50 -22.05
N GLU A 735 4.38 -11.75 -21.63
CA GLU A 735 3.87 -12.10 -20.29
C GLU A 735 2.52 -11.47 -19.91
N VAL A 736 1.75 -10.96 -20.88
CA VAL A 736 0.37 -10.55 -20.66
C VAL A 736 -0.50 -11.80 -20.57
N ASP A 737 -1.25 -11.94 -19.47
CA ASP A 737 -2.23 -13.01 -19.34
C ASP A 737 -3.50 -12.67 -20.15
N LEU A 738 -3.62 -13.31 -21.32
CA LEU A 738 -4.76 -13.25 -22.22
C LEU A 738 -5.70 -14.46 -22.11
N SER A 739 -5.54 -15.31 -21.09
CA SER A 739 -6.25 -16.59 -21.01
C SER A 739 -7.77 -16.44 -20.96
N GLY A 740 -8.26 -15.31 -20.44
CA GLY A 740 -9.68 -14.95 -20.41
C GLY A 740 -10.53 -15.89 -19.54
N HIS A 741 -9.89 -16.65 -18.66
CA HIS A 741 -10.55 -17.53 -17.69
C HIS A 741 -9.73 -17.67 -16.42
N TRP A 742 -10.38 -18.05 -15.32
CA TRP A 742 -9.75 -18.38 -14.05
C TRP A 742 -10.71 -19.17 -13.16
N LEU A 743 -10.20 -19.78 -12.10
CA LEU A 743 -11.00 -20.46 -11.08
C LEU A 743 -11.19 -19.55 -9.88
N ASP A 744 -12.45 -19.31 -9.54
CA ASP A 744 -12.89 -18.70 -8.29
C ASP A 744 -13.60 -19.79 -7.47
N GLY A 745 -12.95 -20.29 -6.42
CA GLY A 745 -13.41 -21.43 -5.62
C GLY A 745 -13.65 -22.66 -6.48
N ASP A 746 -14.92 -23.07 -6.57
CA ASP A 746 -15.41 -24.18 -7.37
C ASP A 746 -16.09 -23.76 -8.69
N ARG A 747 -15.89 -22.51 -9.12
CA ARG A 747 -16.40 -21.96 -10.38
C ARG A 747 -15.24 -21.63 -11.32
N LEU A 748 -15.39 -22.00 -12.57
CA LEU A 748 -14.58 -21.58 -13.70
C LEU A 748 -15.29 -20.43 -14.39
N GLU A 749 -14.69 -19.25 -14.35
CA GLU A 749 -15.17 -18.08 -15.07
C GLU A 749 -14.50 -18.01 -16.43
N ILE A 750 -15.27 -17.95 -17.52
CA ILE A 750 -14.77 -17.79 -18.89
C ILE A 750 -15.36 -16.51 -19.49
N GLY A 751 -14.53 -15.66 -20.09
CA GLY A 751 -14.95 -14.39 -20.67
C GLY A 751 -14.22 -14.05 -21.96
N ALA A 752 -14.89 -13.29 -22.82
CA ALA A 752 -14.28 -12.80 -24.05
C ALA A 752 -13.49 -11.52 -23.80
N LEU A 753 -12.24 -11.48 -24.28
CA LEU A 753 -11.36 -10.32 -24.18
C LEU A 753 -11.47 -9.46 -25.44
N ARG A 754 -11.49 -8.14 -25.27
CA ARG A 754 -11.51 -7.17 -26.39
C ARG A 754 -10.44 -6.12 -26.21
N ILE A 755 -9.53 -6.01 -27.18
CA ILE A 755 -8.50 -4.96 -27.22
C ILE A 755 -8.76 -4.06 -28.43
N GLY A 756 -9.00 -2.78 -28.17
CA GLY A 756 -9.37 -1.77 -29.15
C GLY A 756 -8.25 -1.42 -30.13
N ALA A 757 -8.62 -0.77 -31.24
CA ALA A 757 -7.65 -0.35 -32.25
C ALA A 757 -6.63 0.64 -31.68
N GLY A 758 -5.34 0.41 -31.96
CA GLY A 758 -4.22 1.21 -31.46
C GLY A 758 -4.01 1.20 -29.95
N ALA A 759 -4.66 0.29 -29.21
CA ALA A 759 -4.44 0.14 -27.77
C ALA A 759 -3.12 -0.58 -27.48
N VAL A 760 -2.56 -0.36 -26.28
CA VAL A 760 -1.35 -1.01 -25.79
C VAL A 760 -1.66 -1.69 -24.45
N VAL A 761 -1.25 -2.95 -24.30
CA VAL A 761 -1.27 -3.68 -23.02
C VAL A 761 0.15 -4.07 -22.65
N GLY A 762 0.64 -3.48 -21.56
CA GLY A 762 2.00 -3.61 -21.08
C GLY A 762 2.33 -4.99 -20.49
N THR A 763 3.62 -5.28 -20.44
CA THR A 763 4.18 -6.56 -19.95
C THR A 763 3.69 -6.94 -18.55
N ARG A 764 3.51 -8.23 -18.27
CA ARG A 764 3.02 -8.76 -16.96
C ARG A 764 1.62 -8.28 -16.53
N SER A 765 0.83 -7.69 -17.42
CA SER A 765 -0.56 -7.35 -17.13
C SER A 765 -1.47 -8.58 -17.17
N THR A 766 -2.49 -8.59 -16.31
CA THR A 766 -3.52 -9.65 -16.29
C THR A 766 -4.87 -9.09 -16.73
N LEU A 767 -5.47 -9.65 -17.78
CA LEU A 767 -6.80 -9.27 -18.26
C LEU A 767 -7.85 -10.29 -17.82
N LEU A 768 -8.77 -9.87 -16.96
CA LEU A 768 -9.81 -10.76 -16.44
C LEU A 768 -10.88 -11.11 -17.49
N PRO A 769 -11.63 -12.21 -17.27
CA PRO A 769 -12.79 -12.56 -18.09
C PRO A 769 -13.70 -11.36 -18.37
N GLY A 770 -13.89 -11.03 -19.65
CA GLY A 770 -14.77 -9.94 -20.07
C GLY A 770 -14.12 -8.56 -20.16
N ALA A 771 -12.82 -8.42 -19.87
CA ALA A 771 -12.10 -7.16 -19.95
C ALA A 771 -12.15 -6.52 -21.36
N LYS A 772 -12.33 -5.21 -21.40
CA LYS A 772 -12.47 -4.42 -22.64
C LYS A 772 -11.53 -3.23 -22.63
N ILE A 773 -10.47 -3.29 -23.43
CA ILE A 773 -9.53 -2.18 -23.61
C ILE A 773 -10.02 -1.29 -24.76
N GLY A 774 -10.30 -0.02 -24.49
CA GLY A 774 -10.79 0.97 -25.43
C GLY A 774 -9.80 1.27 -26.56
N LYS A 775 -10.24 2.00 -27.60
CA LYS A 775 -9.35 2.38 -28.71
C LYS A 775 -8.28 3.34 -28.19
N ARG A 776 -7.03 3.18 -28.64
CA ARG A 776 -5.90 4.05 -28.24
C ARG A 776 -5.71 4.17 -26.72
N ALA A 777 -6.21 3.21 -25.95
CA ALA A 777 -6.00 3.15 -24.52
C ALA A 777 -4.66 2.48 -24.20
N GLU A 778 -4.12 2.75 -23.03
CA GLU A 778 -2.85 2.21 -22.57
C GLU A 778 -3.05 1.56 -21.19
N VAL A 779 -2.69 0.29 -21.08
CA VAL A 779 -2.59 -0.42 -19.80
C VAL A 779 -1.11 -0.54 -19.45
N ALA A 780 -0.71 0.04 -18.33
CA ALA A 780 0.69 0.00 -17.89
C ALA A 780 1.12 -1.43 -17.49
N PRO A 781 2.43 -1.74 -17.55
CA PRO A 781 2.95 -3.04 -17.12
C PRO A 781 2.52 -3.43 -15.70
N GLY A 782 2.36 -4.73 -15.45
CA GLY A 782 1.97 -5.29 -14.14
C GLY A 782 0.54 -4.99 -13.68
N SER A 783 -0.31 -4.41 -14.53
CA SER A 783 -1.67 -4.02 -14.15
C SER A 783 -2.70 -5.17 -14.21
N GLY A 784 -3.66 -5.19 -13.28
CA GLY A 784 -4.77 -6.15 -13.24
C GLY A 784 -6.10 -5.52 -13.70
N VAL A 785 -6.60 -5.86 -14.89
CA VAL A 785 -7.80 -5.22 -15.48
C VAL A 785 -9.03 -6.08 -15.30
N THR A 786 -9.94 -5.64 -14.42
CA THR A 786 -11.21 -6.34 -14.11
C THR A 786 -12.37 -5.97 -15.03
N GLY A 787 -12.33 -4.78 -15.65
CA GLY A 787 -13.46 -4.20 -16.37
C GLY A 787 -13.11 -3.56 -17.72
N ALA A 788 -13.70 -2.39 -17.98
CA ALA A 788 -13.51 -1.66 -19.22
C ALA A 788 -12.55 -0.48 -19.03
N VAL A 789 -11.51 -0.42 -19.85
CA VAL A 789 -10.62 0.74 -19.94
C VAL A 789 -11.16 1.65 -21.05
N PRO A 790 -11.58 2.91 -20.76
CA PRO A 790 -12.12 3.79 -21.77
C PRO A 790 -11.11 4.19 -22.86
N THR A 791 -11.64 4.66 -23.99
CA THR A 791 -10.84 5.09 -25.15
C THR A 791 -9.88 6.23 -24.80
N GLY A 792 -8.61 6.10 -25.17
CA GLY A 792 -7.61 7.16 -25.00
C GLY A 792 -7.12 7.40 -23.58
N GLN A 793 -7.46 6.53 -22.62
CA GLN A 793 -7.02 6.66 -21.23
C GLN A 793 -5.82 5.76 -20.92
N ARG A 794 -5.02 6.19 -19.94
CA ARG A 794 -3.95 5.39 -19.34
C ARG A 794 -4.43 4.84 -18.02
N TRP A 795 -4.29 3.53 -17.85
CA TRP A 795 -4.67 2.82 -16.63
C TRP A 795 -3.47 2.03 -16.10
N ALA A 796 -3.29 2.03 -14.79
CA ALA A 796 -2.19 1.32 -14.12
C ALA A 796 -2.63 0.77 -12.78
N GLY A 797 -1.92 -0.23 -12.27
CA GLY A 797 -2.14 -0.82 -10.95
C GLY A 797 -2.91 -2.14 -10.99
N ALA A 798 -2.99 -2.82 -9.86
CA ALA A 798 -3.83 -4.00 -9.65
C ALA A 798 -4.65 -3.76 -8.37
N PRO A 799 -5.98 -3.52 -8.47
CA PRO A 799 -6.74 -3.34 -9.70
C PRO A 799 -6.30 -2.12 -10.51
N ALA A 800 -6.48 -2.18 -11.83
CA ALA A 800 -6.12 -1.08 -12.72
C ALA A 800 -7.07 0.10 -12.51
N ALA A 801 -6.52 1.27 -12.22
CA ALA A 801 -7.23 2.54 -12.09
C ALA A 801 -6.74 3.56 -13.12
N LYS A 802 -7.55 4.58 -13.40
CA LYS A 802 -7.22 5.65 -14.34
C LYS A 802 -6.09 6.51 -13.76
N THR A 803 -4.94 6.53 -14.42
CA THR A 803 -3.79 7.38 -14.04
C THR A 803 -3.62 8.60 -14.95
N GLY A 804 -4.35 8.67 -16.07
CA GLY A 804 -4.31 9.84 -16.93
C GLY A 804 -4.81 9.58 -18.36
N LYS A 805 -4.35 10.42 -19.29
CA LYS A 805 -4.53 10.21 -20.74
C LYS A 805 -3.42 9.29 -21.26
N ALA A 806 -3.75 8.44 -22.23
CA ALA A 806 -2.75 7.58 -22.90
C ALA A 806 -1.69 8.47 -23.58
N GLU A 807 -0.41 8.23 -23.27
CA GLU A 807 0.69 9.06 -23.79
C GLU A 807 0.90 8.78 -25.28
N ARG A 808 0.97 9.84 -26.11
CA ARG A 808 1.33 9.73 -27.53
C ARG A 808 2.85 9.80 -27.74
N GLY A 809 3.63 9.21 -26.85
CA GLY A 809 5.11 9.23 -26.89
C GLY A 809 5.72 8.48 -28.08
N TRP A 810 4.91 7.70 -28.80
CA TRP A 810 5.30 6.98 -30.01
C TRP A 810 5.42 7.91 -31.22
N PRO A 811 6.37 7.66 -32.14
CA PRO A 811 6.45 8.43 -33.39
C PRO A 811 5.13 8.39 -34.18
N LYS A 812 4.71 9.54 -34.71
CA LYS A 812 3.36 9.74 -35.30
C LYS A 812 3.07 8.83 -36.52
N GLN A 813 4.08 8.54 -37.33
CA GLN A 813 3.94 7.67 -38.50
C GLN A 813 4.26 6.23 -38.11
N ARG A 814 3.35 5.31 -38.44
CA ARG A 814 3.58 3.87 -38.27
C ARG A 814 4.60 3.40 -39.32
N PRO A 815 5.66 2.67 -38.94
CA PRO A 815 6.64 2.19 -39.90
C PRO A 815 6.02 1.12 -40.81
N PRO A 816 6.44 1.03 -42.08
CA PRO A 816 5.94 0.04 -43.00
C PRO A 816 6.34 -1.38 -42.54
N ARG A 817 5.40 -2.31 -42.62
CA ARG A 817 5.67 -3.73 -42.41
C ARG A 817 6.15 -4.35 -43.71
N THR A 818 7.36 -4.91 -43.72
CA THR A 818 7.88 -5.65 -44.88
C THR A 818 7.77 -7.15 -44.67
N ALA A 819 7.43 -7.88 -45.74
CA ALA A 819 7.33 -9.34 -45.70
C ALA A 819 8.67 -10.00 -45.27
N ARG A 820 9.80 -9.36 -45.61
CA ARG A 820 11.14 -9.81 -45.23
C ARG A 820 11.31 -9.95 -43.72
N TRP A 821 10.89 -8.95 -42.93
CA TRP A 821 11.01 -9.04 -41.47
C TRP A 821 10.03 -10.04 -40.87
N ALA A 822 8.79 -10.10 -41.35
CA ALA A 822 7.84 -11.13 -40.92
C ALA A 822 8.36 -12.56 -41.17
N ALA A 823 9.06 -12.78 -42.28
CA ALA A 823 9.76 -14.02 -42.59
C ALA A 823 10.96 -14.24 -41.66
N ALA A 824 11.75 -13.20 -41.36
CA ALA A 824 12.88 -13.29 -40.42
C ALA A 824 12.44 -13.71 -39.02
N TYR A 825 11.41 -13.08 -38.43
CA TYR A 825 10.85 -13.49 -37.13
C TYR A 825 10.37 -14.96 -37.16
N GLY A 826 9.69 -15.37 -38.24
CA GLY A 826 9.22 -16.75 -38.39
C GLY A 826 10.36 -17.77 -38.53
N ALA A 827 11.41 -17.43 -39.29
CA ALA A 827 12.60 -18.25 -39.48
C ALA A 827 13.43 -18.34 -38.19
N THR A 828 13.57 -17.24 -37.45
CA THR A 828 14.24 -17.24 -36.14
C THR A 828 13.50 -18.10 -35.13
N GLY A 829 12.16 -18.03 -35.05
CA GLY A 829 11.39 -18.92 -34.19
C GLY A 829 11.67 -20.41 -34.48
N PHE A 830 11.84 -20.77 -35.75
CA PHE A 830 12.27 -22.12 -36.13
C PHE A 830 13.74 -22.40 -35.76
N ALA A 831 14.66 -21.48 -36.04
CA ALA A 831 16.08 -21.63 -35.71
C ALA A 831 16.32 -21.82 -34.20
N LEU A 832 15.56 -21.12 -33.34
CA LEU A 832 15.60 -21.30 -31.89
C LEU A 832 15.24 -22.75 -31.47
N THR A 833 14.34 -23.42 -32.20
CA THR A 833 14.03 -24.83 -31.93
C THR A 833 15.13 -25.81 -32.37
N LEU A 834 16.06 -25.38 -33.24
CA LEU A 834 17.22 -26.17 -33.66
C LEU A 834 18.41 -26.01 -32.71
N LEU A 835 18.40 -24.98 -31.86
CA LEU A 835 19.52 -24.66 -30.97
C LEU A 835 19.95 -25.84 -30.08
N PRO A 836 19.03 -26.56 -29.39
CA PRO A 836 19.40 -27.74 -28.62
C PRO A 836 19.96 -28.88 -29.48
N LEU A 837 19.48 -29.03 -30.72
CA LEU A 837 19.95 -30.07 -31.64
C LEU A 837 21.39 -29.81 -32.09
N LEU A 838 21.74 -28.56 -32.37
CA LEU A 838 23.11 -28.18 -32.70
C LEU A 838 24.06 -28.39 -31.51
N ALA A 839 23.61 -28.05 -30.29
CA ALA A 839 24.38 -28.30 -29.07
C ALA A 839 24.55 -29.79 -28.76
N ALA A 840 23.67 -30.65 -29.26
CA ALA A 840 23.77 -32.10 -29.10
C ALA A 840 24.85 -32.75 -29.98
N LEU A 841 25.30 -32.10 -31.07
CA LEU A 841 26.27 -32.71 -32.00
C LEU A 841 27.59 -33.10 -31.32
N PRO A 842 28.28 -32.24 -30.54
CA PRO A 842 29.50 -32.64 -29.84
C PRO A 842 29.27 -33.77 -28.82
N ALA A 843 28.14 -33.75 -28.12
CA ALA A 843 27.77 -34.80 -27.17
C ALA A 843 27.56 -36.15 -27.87
N LEU A 844 26.88 -36.15 -29.02
CA LEU A 844 26.68 -37.35 -29.85
C LEU A 844 28.00 -37.86 -30.43
N LEU A 845 28.91 -36.98 -30.86
CA LEU A 845 30.25 -37.37 -31.33
C LEU A 845 31.08 -38.04 -30.23
N ILE A 846 31.00 -37.54 -29.00
CA ILE A 846 31.67 -38.16 -27.84
C ILE A 846 31.01 -39.50 -27.54
N ALA A 847 29.68 -39.57 -27.45
CA ALA A 847 28.95 -40.81 -27.19
C ALA A 847 29.26 -41.89 -28.25
N GLY A 848 29.38 -41.51 -29.53
CA GLY A 848 29.77 -42.41 -30.62
C GLY A 848 31.20 -42.96 -30.53
N ARG A 849 32.04 -42.49 -29.60
CA ARG A 849 33.33 -43.14 -29.30
C ARG A 849 33.22 -44.32 -28.34
N PHE A 850 32.09 -44.44 -27.65
CA PHE A 850 31.82 -45.49 -26.66
C PHE A 850 30.69 -46.43 -27.07
N VAL A 851 29.93 -46.09 -28.12
CA VAL A 851 28.87 -46.93 -28.72
C VAL A 851 29.32 -47.29 -30.13
N HIS A 852 29.56 -48.57 -30.38
CA HIS A 852 30.19 -49.08 -31.59
C HIS A 852 29.18 -49.79 -32.51
N PRO A 853 29.45 -49.86 -33.83
CA PRO A 853 28.72 -50.76 -34.71
C PRO A 853 28.80 -52.22 -34.23
N GLY A 854 27.69 -52.93 -34.27
CA GLY A 854 27.53 -54.31 -33.79
C GLY A 854 27.15 -54.43 -32.31
N ASP A 855 27.17 -53.34 -31.53
CA ASP A 855 26.71 -53.36 -30.14
C ASP A 855 25.22 -53.73 -30.06
N GLY A 856 24.84 -54.56 -29.09
CA GLY A 856 23.44 -54.73 -28.68
C GLY A 856 23.00 -53.60 -27.75
N LEU A 857 21.69 -53.53 -27.43
CA LEU A 857 21.12 -52.44 -26.63
C LEU A 857 21.81 -52.29 -25.25
N ALA A 858 22.14 -53.40 -24.59
CA ALA A 858 22.80 -53.37 -23.30
C ALA A 858 24.25 -52.83 -23.37
N GLN A 859 25.01 -53.18 -24.41
CA GLN A 859 26.35 -52.62 -24.63
C GLN A 859 26.26 -51.12 -24.96
N ALA A 860 25.33 -50.73 -25.85
CA ALA A 860 25.14 -49.34 -26.22
C ALA A 860 24.74 -48.46 -25.02
N VAL A 861 23.85 -48.93 -24.15
CA VAL A 861 23.51 -48.23 -22.90
C VAL A 861 24.72 -48.10 -21.99
N ARG A 862 25.53 -49.16 -21.83
CA ARG A 862 26.76 -49.10 -21.02
C ARG A 862 27.73 -48.06 -21.59
N GLY A 863 27.96 -48.08 -22.90
CA GLY A 863 28.81 -47.10 -23.59
C GLY A 863 28.31 -45.67 -23.44
N ALA A 864 27.01 -45.43 -23.64
CA ALA A 864 26.39 -44.13 -23.44
C ALA A 864 26.49 -43.62 -21.99
N LEU A 865 26.35 -44.51 -21.00
CA LEU A 865 26.54 -44.18 -19.58
C LEU A 865 28.02 -43.92 -19.24
N THR A 866 28.97 -44.62 -19.87
CA THR A 866 30.41 -44.29 -19.75
C THR A 866 30.72 -42.92 -20.34
N ALA A 867 30.07 -42.56 -21.45
CA ALA A 867 30.20 -41.25 -22.08
C ALA A 867 29.42 -40.13 -21.37
N LEU A 868 28.61 -40.45 -20.35
CA LEU A 868 27.61 -39.55 -19.77
C LEU A 868 28.22 -38.20 -19.36
N VAL A 869 29.27 -38.22 -18.55
CA VAL A 869 29.90 -37.00 -18.03
C VAL A 869 30.50 -36.15 -19.15
N PRO A 870 31.44 -36.65 -19.98
CA PRO A 870 32.03 -35.82 -21.03
C PRO A 870 31.00 -35.38 -22.10
N ALA A 871 30.01 -36.21 -22.44
CA ALA A 871 28.96 -35.84 -23.39
C ALA A 871 28.03 -34.75 -22.84
N THR A 872 27.63 -34.86 -21.57
CA THR A 872 26.76 -33.85 -20.92
C THR A 872 27.48 -32.51 -20.79
N LEU A 873 28.76 -32.52 -20.39
CA LEU A 873 29.57 -31.29 -20.34
C LEU A 873 29.74 -30.68 -21.72
N ALA A 874 30.00 -31.49 -22.75
CA ALA A 874 30.11 -31.01 -24.12
C ALA A 874 28.80 -30.38 -24.62
N TYR A 875 27.64 -30.98 -24.32
CA TYR A 875 26.33 -30.40 -24.63
C TYR A 875 26.14 -29.05 -23.93
N GLY A 876 26.36 -29.00 -22.61
CA GLY A 876 26.17 -27.78 -21.81
C GLY A 876 27.08 -26.64 -22.27
N LEU A 877 28.37 -26.92 -22.50
CA LEU A 877 29.33 -25.94 -23.00
C LEU A 877 28.98 -25.46 -24.42
N ALA A 878 28.61 -26.38 -25.32
CA ALA A 878 28.19 -26.02 -26.67
C ALA A 878 26.92 -25.14 -26.65
N TYR A 879 25.92 -25.51 -25.84
CA TYR A 879 24.69 -24.74 -25.70
C TYR A 879 24.95 -23.35 -25.12
N ALA A 880 25.72 -23.25 -24.04
CA ALA A 880 26.13 -21.97 -23.45
C ALA A 880 26.92 -21.12 -24.44
N ALA A 881 27.84 -21.70 -25.22
CA ALA A 881 28.61 -20.98 -26.23
C ALA A 881 27.71 -20.45 -27.37
N LEU A 882 26.73 -21.26 -27.82
CA LEU A 882 25.78 -20.84 -28.85
C LEU A 882 24.87 -19.71 -28.38
N VAL A 883 24.35 -19.79 -27.14
CA VAL A 883 23.56 -18.71 -26.52
C VAL A 883 24.42 -17.46 -26.38
N LEU A 884 25.64 -17.59 -25.85
CA LEU A 884 26.57 -16.48 -25.67
C LEU A 884 26.88 -15.78 -26.99
N ALA A 885 27.26 -16.54 -28.02
CA ALA A 885 27.53 -16.02 -29.34
C ALA A 885 26.29 -15.34 -29.93
N GLY A 886 25.12 -15.99 -29.83
CA GLY A 886 23.85 -15.45 -30.30
C GLY A 886 23.51 -14.11 -29.64
N VAL A 887 23.51 -14.06 -28.31
CA VAL A 887 23.21 -12.83 -27.54
C VAL A 887 24.21 -11.72 -27.85
N ARG A 888 25.52 -12.02 -27.91
CA ARG A 888 26.56 -11.01 -28.17
C ARG A 888 26.49 -10.46 -29.59
N LEU A 889 26.37 -11.32 -30.59
CA LEU A 889 26.24 -10.91 -31.99
C LEU A 889 24.96 -10.12 -32.24
N LEU A 890 23.84 -10.56 -31.68
CA LEU A 890 22.55 -9.86 -31.82
C LEU A 890 22.52 -8.55 -31.03
N SER A 891 23.31 -8.43 -29.97
CA SER A 891 23.45 -7.17 -29.21
C SER A 891 24.25 -6.10 -29.95
N LEU A 892 25.01 -6.45 -30.98
CA LEU A 892 25.77 -5.47 -31.78
C LEU A 892 24.82 -4.50 -32.50
N GLY A 893 24.92 -3.23 -32.12
CA GLY A 893 24.12 -2.15 -32.70
C GLY A 893 22.77 -1.90 -32.01
N LEU A 894 22.46 -2.59 -30.90
CA LEU A 894 21.31 -2.22 -30.05
C LEU A 894 21.56 -0.85 -29.42
N ARG A 895 20.75 0.15 -29.81
CA ARG A 895 20.82 1.54 -29.32
C ARG A 895 19.51 1.93 -28.66
N THR A 896 19.58 2.69 -27.57
CA THR A 896 18.37 3.20 -26.89
C THR A 896 17.55 4.09 -27.82
N GLY A 897 16.23 4.03 -27.71
CA GLY A 897 15.29 4.86 -28.48
C GLY A 897 14.13 4.07 -29.07
N HIS A 898 13.41 4.71 -29.99
CA HIS A 898 12.31 4.10 -30.74
C HIS A 898 12.82 3.55 -32.06
N HIS A 899 12.51 2.29 -32.34
CA HIS A 899 12.90 1.59 -33.57
C HIS A 899 11.69 0.93 -34.22
N PRO A 900 11.67 0.75 -35.55
CA PRO A 900 10.64 -0.06 -36.19
C PRO A 900 10.65 -1.48 -35.62
N LEU A 901 9.49 -2.00 -35.19
CA LEU A 901 9.37 -3.37 -34.69
C LEU A 901 9.76 -4.39 -35.77
N HIS A 902 9.27 -4.16 -36.99
CA HIS A 902 9.66 -4.91 -38.19
C HIS A 902 10.91 -4.27 -38.82
N GLY A 903 11.99 -4.29 -38.05
CA GLY A 903 13.28 -3.74 -38.40
C GLY A 903 14.40 -4.51 -37.69
N ARG A 904 15.66 -4.23 -38.06
CA ARG A 904 16.83 -4.94 -37.52
C ARG A 904 16.89 -4.89 -36.00
N VAL A 905 16.78 -3.70 -35.41
CA VAL A 905 16.89 -3.51 -33.95
C VAL A 905 15.75 -4.17 -33.20
N GLY A 906 14.52 -4.08 -33.71
CA GLY A 906 13.38 -4.76 -33.08
C GLY A 906 13.50 -6.27 -33.11
N TRP A 907 13.92 -6.84 -34.25
CA TRP A 907 14.18 -8.27 -34.37
C TRP A 907 15.34 -8.72 -33.47
N GLN A 908 16.41 -7.95 -33.36
CA GLN A 908 17.53 -8.22 -32.45
C GLN A 908 17.07 -8.24 -30.99
N ALA A 909 16.36 -7.21 -30.53
CA ALA A 909 15.89 -7.10 -29.14
C ALA A 909 14.94 -8.25 -28.76
N TRP A 910 13.98 -8.56 -29.65
CA TRP A 910 13.08 -9.69 -29.45
C TRP A 910 13.83 -11.03 -29.41
N THR A 911 14.76 -11.26 -30.35
CA THR A 911 15.52 -12.53 -30.40
C THR A 911 16.42 -12.69 -29.17
N VAL A 912 17.04 -11.61 -28.70
CA VAL A 912 17.85 -11.62 -27.46
C VAL A 912 16.97 -11.97 -26.27
N SER A 913 15.78 -11.39 -26.15
CA SER A 913 14.82 -11.75 -25.07
C SER A 913 14.49 -13.24 -25.10
N GLN A 914 14.19 -13.81 -26.27
CA GLN A 914 13.89 -15.24 -26.40
C GLN A 914 15.09 -16.14 -26.07
N LEU A 915 16.30 -15.73 -26.41
CA LEU A 915 17.53 -16.46 -26.04
C LEU A 915 17.78 -16.40 -24.53
N MET A 916 17.49 -15.27 -23.89
CA MET A 916 17.58 -15.14 -22.43
C MET A 916 16.57 -16.03 -21.72
N ASP A 917 15.34 -16.12 -22.21
CA ASP A 917 14.32 -17.04 -21.69
C ASP A 917 14.81 -18.51 -21.80
N LEU A 918 15.28 -18.91 -22.99
CA LEU A 918 15.83 -20.26 -23.21
C LEU A 918 17.06 -20.56 -22.36
N ALA A 919 17.91 -19.56 -22.11
CA ALA A 919 19.07 -19.70 -21.24
C ALA A 919 18.65 -19.94 -19.79
N ARG A 920 17.68 -19.18 -19.28
CA ARG A 920 17.14 -19.35 -17.93
C ARG A 920 16.56 -20.75 -17.73
N GLU A 921 15.83 -21.28 -18.71
CA GLU A 921 15.23 -22.62 -18.65
C GLU A 921 16.26 -23.74 -18.78
N THR A 922 17.16 -23.67 -19.77
CA THR A 922 18.05 -24.82 -20.11
C THR A 922 19.37 -24.78 -19.35
N LEU A 923 19.84 -23.59 -18.98
CA LEU A 923 21.08 -23.37 -18.24
C LEU A 923 20.80 -22.90 -16.81
N PHE A 924 19.65 -23.27 -16.24
CA PHE A 924 19.28 -22.98 -14.85
C PHE A 924 20.42 -23.24 -13.82
N PRO A 925 21.25 -24.30 -13.93
CA PRO A 925 22.40 -24.49 -13.03
C PRO A 925 23.42 -23.34 -13.00
N LEU A 926 23.43 -22.46 -14.00
CA LEU A 926 24.26 -21.25 -14.04
C LEU A 926 23.60 -20.04 -13.38
N TYR A 927 22.31 -20.13 -13.03
CA TYR A 927 21.53 -19.10 -12.34
C TYR A 927 21.47 -19.36 -10.83
N ALA A 928 21.11 -18.34 -10.05
CA ALA A 928 21.04 -18.42 -8.60
C ALA A 928 22.32 -18.93 -7.92
N GLY A 929 23.51 -18.54 -8.41
CA GLY A 929 24.80 -18.97 -7.84
C GLY A 929 25.94 -17.99 -8.10
N LEU A 930 27.14 -18.30 -7.59
CA LEU A 930 28.32 -17.44 -7.72
C LEU A 930 28.78 -17.23 -9.17
N ILE A 931 28.44 -18.15 -10.06
CA ILE A 931 28.75 -18.05 -11.49
C ILE A 931 27.79 -17.12 -12.25
N THR A 932 26.59 -16.85 -11.71
CA THR A 932 25.55 -16.06 -12.39
C THR A 932 26.03 -14.66 -12.78
N PRO A 933 26.67 -13.86 -11.89
CA PRO A 933 27.23 -12.56 -12.27
C PRO A 933 28.32 -12.65 -13.35
N VAL A 934 29.07 -13.76 -13.43
CA VAL A 934 30.09 -13.98 -14.48
C VAL A 934 29.39 -14.26 -15.81
N TRP A 935 28.42 -15.18 -15.80
CA TRP A 935 27.63 -15.54 -16.98
C TRP A 935 26.92 -14.32 -17.59
N LEU A 936 26.26 -13.50 -16.76
CA LEU A 936 25.58 -12.28 -17.23
C LEU A 936 26.56 -11.24 -17.79
N ARG A 937 27.77 -11.12 -17.23
CA ARG A 937 28.84 -10.27 -17.80
C ARG A 937 29.30 -10.75 -19.17
N LEU A 938 29.48 -12.07 -19.34
CA LEU A 938 29.82 -12.65 -20.64
C LEU A 938 28.74 -12.33 -21.68
N LEU A 939 27.46 -12.42 -21.32
CA LEU A 939 26.32 -12.05 -22.17
C LEU A 939 26.26 -10.54 -22.50
N GLY A 940 27.00 -9.70 -21.79
CA GLY A 940 27.17 -8.27 -22.08
C GLY A 940 26.51 -7.33 -21.07
N MET A 941 26.02 -7.85 -19.95
CA MET A 941 25.53 -7.04 -18.83
C MET A 941 26.68 -6.42 -18.04
N ARG A 942 26.48 -5.22 -17.50
CA ARG A 942 27.43 -4.61 -16.56
C ARG A 942 27.01 -4.98 -15.15
N VAL A 943 27.67 -5.97 -14.54
CA VAL A 943 27.36 -6.43 -13.17
C VAL A 943 28.51 -6.10 -12.24
N GLY A 944 28.20 -5.41 -11.15
CA GLY A 944 29.13 -4.97 -10.12
C GLY A 944 29.71 -6.10 -9.26
N LYS A 945 30.73 -5.77 -8.46
CA LYS A 945 31.37 -6.70 -7.53
C LYS A 945 30.43 -7.05 -6.38
N GLY A 946 30.40 -8.33 -5.99
CA GLY A 946 29.59 -8.79 -4.86
C GLY A 946 28.07 -8.68 -5.07
N ALA A 947 27.61 -8.43 -6.30
CA ALA A 947 26.19 -8.50 -6.64
C ALA A 947 25.71 -9.95 -6.59
N GLU A 948 24.57 -10.18 -5.96
CA GLU A 948 23.89 -11.47 -5.88
C GLU A 948 22.70 -11.40 -6.84
N VAL A 949 22.63 -12.32 -7.80
CA VAL A 949 21.60 -12.33 -8.83
C VAL A 949 21.04 -13.73 -8.91
N SER A 950 19.74 -13.87 -8.66
CA SER A 950 19.06 -15.15 -8.77
C SER A 950 18.67 -15.45 -10.23
N THR A 951 17.43 -15.15 -10.61
CA THR A 951 16.94 -15.29 -11.99
C THR A 951 16.50 -13.93 -12.53
N VAL A 952 17.03 -13.57 -13.70
CA VAL A 952 16.79 -12.25 -14.32
C VAL A 952 16.48 -12.41 -15.81
N LEU A 953 15.42 -11.72 -16.25
CA LEU A 953 15.06 -11.52 -17.64
C LEU A 953 15.41 -10.09 -18.03
N ALA A 954 16.32 -9.93 -18.99
CA ALA A 954 16.80 -8.61 -19.37
C ALA A 954 17.35 -8.54 -20.80
N LEU A 955 17.51 -7.32 -21.31
CA LEU A 955 18.40 -7.03 -22.45
C LEU A 955 19.81 -6.76 -21.92
N PRO A 956 20.77 -7.72 -22.01
CA PRO A 956 22.02 -7.63 -21.27
C PRO A 956 22.84 -6.38 -21.59
N SER A 957 22.97 -6.03 -22.87
CA SER A 957 23.74 -4.86 -23.33
C SER A 957 23.19 -3.50 -22.87
N LEU A 958 21.96 -3.46 -22.37
CA LEU A 958 21.27 -2.26 -21.86
C LEU A 958 21.06 -2.27 -20.35
N THR A 959 21.60 -3.27 -19.65
CA THR A 959 21.36 -3.46 -18.22
C THR A 959 22.63 -3.26 -17.41
N LYS A 960 22.53 -2.46 -16.34
CA LYS A 960 23.59 -2.24 -15.35
C LYS A 960 23.09 -2.63 -13.95
N VAL A 961 23.90 -3.37 -13.22
CA VAL A 961 23.69 -3.78 -11.83
C VAL A 961 24.90 -3.33 -11.03
N GLY A 962 24.68 -2.52 -10.00
CA GLY A 962 25.71 -1.92 -9.16
C GLY A 962 26.38 -2.91 -8.21
N ASP A 963 27.43 -2.43 -7.53
CA ASP A 963 28.18 -3.23 -6.55
C ASP A 963 27.28 -3.60 -5.37
N GLY A 964 27.35 -4.87 -4.93
CA GLY A 964 26.57 -5.35 -3.79
C GLY A 964 25.05 -5.42 -3.98
N ALA A 965 24.52 -5.14 -5.17
CA ALA A 965 23.09 -5.23 -5.45
C ALA A 965 22.55 -6.66 -5.28
N PHE A 966 21.25 -6.79 -4.98
CA PHE A 966 20.56 -8.08 -4.85
C PHE A 966 19.35 -8.11 -5.78
N LEU A 967 19.35 -9.04 -6.73
CA LEU A 967 18.24 -9.29 -7.65
C LEU A 967 17.66 -10.66 -7.31
N ALA A 968 16.41 -10.67 -6.87
CA ALA A 968 15.72 -11.88 -6.45
C ALA A 968 15.17 -12.67 -7.65
N ASP A 969 14.24 -13.60 -7.41
CA ASP A 969 13.72 -14.48 -8.45
C ASP A 969 12.79 -13.78 -9.43
N ASP A 970 12.86 -14.19 -10.69
CA ASP A 970 11.98 -13.75 -11.77
C ASP A 970 11.95 -12.21 -11.94
N THR A 971 13.10 -11.56 -11.76
CA THR A 971 13.21 -10.11 -11.94
C THR A 971 13.25 -9.72 -13.42
N LEU A 972 12.52 -8.65 -13.78
CA LEU A 972 12.42 -8.17 -15.16
C LEU A 972 13.06 -6.79 -15.33
N ILE A 973 14.14 -6.70 -16.11
CA ILE A 973 14.97 -5.49 -16.21
C ILE A 973 15.15 -5.06 -17.67
N ALA A 974 14.88 -3.79 -17.96
CA ALA A 974 14.89 -3.25 -19.32
C ALA A 974 14.07 -4.06 -20.35
N PRO A 975 12.82 -4.51 -20.04
CA PRO A 975 11.96 -5.15 -21.05
C PRO A 975 11.67 -4.17 -22.17
N TYR A 976 11.66 -4.60 -23.43
CA TYR A 976 11.28 -3.71 -24.53
C TYR A 976 9.78 -3.38 -24.46
N GLU A 977 9.41 -2.16 -24.84
CA GLU A 977 8.00 -1.73 -24.90
C GLU A 977 7.51 -1.65 -26.33
N LEU A 978 6.20 -1.86 -26.56
CA LEU A 978 5.59 -1.88 -27.89
C LEU A 978 4.50 -0.82 -28.03
N GLY A 979 4.45 -0.17 -29.21
CA GLY A 979 3.32 0.71 -29.53
C GLY A 979 3.38 1.27 -30.94
N GLY A 980 2.23 1.28 -31.63
CA GLY A 980 2.11 1.90 -32.95
C GLY A 980 3.02 1.29 -34.04
N GLY A 981 3.44 0.03 -33.91
CA GLY A 981 4.41 -0.62 -34.82
C GLY A 981 5.88 -0.30 -34.52
N TRP A 982 6.14 0.42 -33.44
CA TRP A 982 7.46 0.71 -32.92
C TRP A 982 7.76 -0.17 -31.70
N VAL A 983 9.05 -0.37 -31.45
CA VAL A 983 9.59 -0.92 -30.23
C VAL A 983 10.46 0.14 -29.56
N ARG A 984 10.31 0.33 -28.25
CA ARG A 984 11.16 1.20 -27.44
C ARG A 984 12.08 0.35 -26.59
N ILE A 985 13.38 0.56 -26.73
CA ILE A 985 14.41 -0.03 -25.86
C ILE A 985 15.18 1.08 -25.16
N GLY A 986 15.60 0.83 -23.92
CA GLY A 986 16.23 1.82 -23.07
C GLY A 986 17.12 1.14 -22.03
N ARG A 987 18.04 1.91 -21.43
CA ARG A 987 18.88 1.39 -20.35
C ARG A 987 18.06 1.26 -19.07
N ALA A 988 18.35 0.25 -18.26
CA ALA A 988 17.88 0.17 -16.88
C ALA A 988 19.07 -0.06 -15.96
N GLU A 989 19.01 0.54 -14.77
CA GLU A 989 20.08 0.48 -13.79
C GLU A 989 19.55 0.04 -12.42
N ILE A 990 20.24 -0.89 -11.79
CA ILE A 990 20.05 -1.24 -10.38
C ILE A 990 21.26 -0.68 -9.64
N GLY A 991 21.03 0.25 -8.71
CA GLY A 991 22.08 0.98 -7.99
C GLY A 991 22.91 0.10 -7.05
N GLU A 992 23.93 0.70 -6.44
CA GLU A 992 24.79 0.03 -5.48
C GLU A 992 24.02 -0.39 -4.22
N ARG A 993 24.19 -1.64 -3.79
CA ARG A 993 23.45 -2.24 -2.66
C ARG A 993 21.93 -2.08 -2.77
N ALA A 994 21.40 -1.90 -3.97
CA ALA A 994 19.97 -1.85 -4.20
C ALA A 994 19.38 -3.26 -4.21
N PHE A 995 18.09 -3.37 -3.87
CA PHE A 995 17.35 -4.62 -3.81
C PHE A 995 16.18 -4.60 -4.78
N LEU A 996 16.06 -5.62 -5.62
CA LEU A 996 14.90 -5.85 -6.48
C LEU A 996 14.31 -7.21 -6.10
N GLY A 997 13.13 -7.19 -5.48
CA GLY A 997 12.43 -8.36 -4.94
C GLY A 997 11.80 -9.25 -6.02
N ASN A 998 11.23 -10.38 -5.57
CA ASN A 998 10.68 -11.42 -6.44
C ASN A 998 9.63 -10.85 -7.40
N SER A 999 9.72 -11.22 -8.67
CA SER A 999 8.85 -10.70 -9.74
C SER A 999 8.87 -9.17 -9.91
N GLY A 1000 9.83 -8.47 -9.30
CA GLY A 1000 10.02 -7.03 -9.41
C GLY A 1000 10.48 -6.59 -10.79
N MET A 1001 10.07 -5.39 -11.22
CA MET A 1001 10.34 -4.89 -12.58
C MET A 1001 10.95 -3.48 -12.63
N THR A 1002 11.96 -3.33 -13.48
CA THR A 1002 12.62 -2.05 -13.79
C THR A 1002 12.51 -1.75 -15.28
N ALA A 1003 11.55 -0.90 -15.64
CA ALA A 1003 11.24 -0.55 -17.04
C ALA A 1003 12.37 0.23 -17.74
N PRO A 1004 12.41 0.30 -19.08
CA PRO A 1004 13.44 1.02 -19.82
C PRO A 1004 13.45 2.51 -19.51
N GLY A 1005 14.63 3.02 -19.16
CA GLY A 1005 14.85 4.41 -18.72
C GLY A 1005 14.62 4.63 -17.23
N ARG A 1006 14.37 3.57 -16.45
CA ARG A 1006 14.26 3.65 -14.98
C ARG A 1006 15.52 3.13 -14.30
N ALA A 1007 15.76 3.62 -13.09
CA ALA A 1007 16.83 3.16 -12.23
C ALA A 1007 16.31 2.90 -10.82
N VAL A 1008 16.66 1.77 -10.23
CA VAL A 1008 16.58 1.59 -8.78
C VAL A 1008 17.78 2.32 -8.19
N PRO A 1009 17.60 3.32 -7.32
CA PRO A 1009 18.69 4.15 -6.84
C PRO A 1009 19.54 3.37 -5.83
N ASP A 1010 20.74 3.89 -5.52
CA ASP A 1010 21.63 3.25 -4.55
C ASP A 1010 20.93 3.06 -3.20
N ARG A 1011 21.12 1.86 -2.62
CA ARG A 1011 20.47 1.39 -1.38
C ARG A 1011 18.93 1.42 -1.43
N GLY A 1012 18.34 1.62 -2.60
CA GLY A 1012 16.89 1.57 -2.79
C GLY A 1012 16.38 0.14 -2.86
N LEU A 1013 15.13 -0.06 -2.47
CA LEU A 1013 14.46 -1.35 -2.51
C LEU A 1013 13.20 -1.26 -3.37
N VAL A 1014 12.98 -2.22 -4.24
CA VAL A 1014 11.70 -2.46 -4.90
C VAL A 1014 11.24 -3.85 -4.47
N GLY A 1015 10.09 -3.94 -3.82
CA GLY A 1015 9.59 -5.16 -3.20
C GLY A 1015 9.03 -6.19 -4.19
N VAL A 1016 8.40 -7.23 -3.64
CA VAL A 1016 7.82 -8.32 -4.41
C VAL A 1016 6.66 -7.81 -5.27
N LEU A 1017 6.51 -8.35 -6.49
CA LEU A 1017 5.45 -7.99 -7.45
C LEU A 1017 5.33 -6.46 -7.68
N SER A 1018 6.44 -5.72 -7.64
CA SER A 1018 6.43 -4.26 -7.65
C SER A 1018 7.19 -3.68 -8.84
N ALA A 1019 6.85 -2.46 -9.26
CA ALA A 1019 7.56 -1.73 -10.32
C ALA A 1019 8.39 -0.57 -9.79
N THR A 1020 9.59 -0.36 -10.32
CA THR A 1020 10.42 0.80 -9.98
C THR A 1020 9.72 2.11 -10.42
N PRO A 1021 9.53 3.13 -9.56
CA PRO A 1021 8.88 4.38 -9.96
C PRO A 1021 9.75 5.23 -10.91
N LYS A 1022 9.13 6.21 -11.59
CA LYS A 1022 9.84 7.10 -12.54
C LYS A 1022 10.89 8.00 -11.85
N LYS A 1023 10.64 8.44 -10.61
CA LYS A 1023 11.51 9.32 -9.82
C LYS A 1023 11.83 8.67 -8.47
N ALA A 1024 12.60 7.60 -8.47
CA ALA A 1024 13.00 6.92 -7.24
C ALA A 1024 14.11 7.71 -6.50
N LYS A 1025 13.91 8.01 -5.21
CA LYS A 1025 14.90 8.69 -4.35
C LYS A 1025 15.90 7.69 -3.74
N ARG A 1026 17.15 8.11 -3.50
CA ARG A 1026 18.19 7.26 -2.85
C ARG A 1026 17.71 6.75 -1.49
N GLY A 1027 18.01 5.49 -1.16
CA GLY A 1027 17.65 4.88 0.13
C GLY A 1027 16.16 4.63 0.38
N SER A 1028 15.28 4.93 -0.58
CA SER A 1028 13.84 4.68 -0.43
C SER A 1028 13.45 3.27 -0.87
N SER A 1029 12.48 2.70 -0.16
CA SER A 1029 11.87 1.41 -0.46
C SER A 1029 10.53 1.63 -1.15
N TYR A 1030 10.18 0.81 -2.13
CA TYR A 1030 8.91 0.86 -2.85
C TYR A 1030 8.26 -0.51 -2.90
N LEU A 1031 6.94 -0.58 -2.80
CA LEU A 1031 6.16 -1.81 -2.91
C LEU A 1031 4.81 -1.53 -3.58
N GLY A 1032 4.29 -2.51 -4.30
CA GLY A 1032 2.93 -2.49 -4.85
C GLY A 1032 2.85 -1.98 -6.28
N MET A 1033 1.62 -2.02 -6.80
CA MET A 1033 1.23 -1.54 -8.12
C MET A 1033 -0.06 -0.71 -8.00
N PRO A 1034 0.01 0.63 -7.96
CA PRO A 1034 1.20 1.47 -8.16
C PRO A 1034 2.22 1.39 -7.02
N PRO A 1035 3.51 1.68 -7.26
CA PRO A 1035 4.54 1.61 -6.24
C PRO A 1035 4.35 2.69 -5.17
N VAL A 1036 4.12 2.26 -3.93
CA VAL A 1036 4.02 3.06 -2.70
C VAL A 1036 5.35 3.01 -1.96
N LYS A 1037 5.76 4.11 -1.34
CA LYS A 1037 7.01 4.18 -0.58
C LYS A 1037 6.83 3.44 0.77
N LEU A 1038 7.81 2.64 1.16
CA LEU A 1038 7.84 1.99 2.48
C LEU A 1038 8.86 2.67 3.40
N PRO A 1039 8.54 2.87 4.70
CA PRO A 1039 9.53 3.25 5.70
C PRO A 1039 10.58 2.14 5.83
N ARG A 1040 11.84 2.53 6.03
CA ARG A 1040 12.93 1.56 6.26
C ARG A 1040 13.52 1.79 7.65
N ALA A 1041 13.41 0.79 8.52
CA ALA A 1041 14.37 0.60 9.61
C ALA A 1041 15.52 -0.26 9.04
N ALA A 1042 16.75 0.23 9.11
CA ALA A 1042 17.90 -0.59 8.74
C ALA A 1042 18.22 -1.54 9.92
N ASP A 1043 18.03 -2.84 9.73
CA ASP A 1043 18.44 -3.83 10.73
C ASP A 1043 19.98 -3.90 10.79
N THR A 1044 20.55 -3.68 11.97
CA THR A 1044 21.99 -3.82 12.23
C THR A 1044 22.34 -5.30 12.37
N ALA A 1045 22.45 -6.01 11.25
CA ALA A 1045 22.96 -7.39 11.20
C ALA A 1045 24.48 -7.45 11.00
N ASP A 1046 25.08 -8.54 11.47
CA ASP A 1046 26.52 -8.82 11.34
C ASP A 1046 26.96 -8.86 9.84
N LEU A 1047 27.81 -7.91 9.47
CA LEU A 1047 28.26 -7.65 8.08
C LEU A 1047 29.05 -8.83 7.48
N ALA A 1048 29.66 -9.68 8.31
CA ALA A 1048 30.52 -10.78 7.88
C ALA A 1048 29.76 -11.97 7.27
N LEU A 1049 28.46 -12.12 7.55
CA LEU A 1049 27.62 -13.21 7.03
C LEU A 1049 26.63 -12.76 5.95
N THR A 1050 26.64 -11.48 5.59
CA THR A 1050 25.71 -10.86 4.65
C THR A 1050 26.44 -10.21 3.46
N TYR A 1051 27.34 -9.26 3.71
CA TYR A 1051 28.01 -8.47 2.66
C TYR A 1051 29.46 -8.88 2.39
N GLU A 1052 30.22 -9.26 3.44
CA GLU A 1052 31.66 -9.55 3.33
C GLU A 1052 32.03 -10.95 3.83
N PRO A 1053 31.59 -12.02 3.13
CA PRO A 1053 31.85 -13.39 3.56
C PRO A 1053 33.34 -13.73 3.52
N PRO A 1054 33.89 -14.38 4.57
CA PRO A 1054 35.28 -14.84 4.57
C PRO A 1054 35.52 -15.89 3.49
N ALA A 1055 36.76 -15.99 3.01
CA ALA A 1055 37.14 -16.87 1.90
C ALA A 1055 36.72 -18.34 2.11
N ARG A 1056 36.75 -18.83 3.36
CA ARG A 1056 36.29 -20.19 3.70
C ARG A 1056 34.83 -20.47 3.32
N LEU A 1057 33.93 -19.48 3.51
CA LEU A 1057 32.52 -19.62 3.16
C LEU A 1057 32.31 -19.52 1.64
N ARG A 1058 33.13 -18.71 0.95
CA ARG A 1058 33.17 -18.65 -0.52
C ARG A 1058 33.55 -20.00 -1.13
N TRP A 1059 34.57 -20.66 -0.60
CA TRP A 1059 34.95 -22.01 -1.02
C TRP A 1059 33.88 -23.05 -0.69
N ALA A 1060 33.30 -23.01 0.51
CA ALA A 1060 32.24 -23.94 0.91
C ALA A 1060 30.97 -23.81 0.02
N ARG A 1061 30.54 -22.57 -0.27
CA ARG A 1061 29.45 -22.30 -1.23
C ARG A 1061 29.82 -22.81 -2.62
N GLY A 1062 31.01 -22.48 -3.11
CA GLY A 1062 31.49 -22.92 -4.42
C GLY A 1062 31.52 -24.45 -4.56
N LEU A 1063 31.98 -25.18 -3.54
CA LEU A 1063 31.95 -26.65 -3.52
C LEU A 1063 30.51 -27.21 -3.55
N THR A 1064 29.59 -26.56 -2.84
CA THR A 1064 28.16 -26.93 -2.86
C THR A 1064 27.54 -26.65 -4.24
N GLU A 1065 27.86 -25.52 -4.85
CA GLU A 1065 27.39 -25.14 -6.18
C GLU A 1065 27.97 -26.03 -7.28
N LEU A 1066 29.19 -26.54 -7.14
CA LEU A 1066 29.74 -27.55 -8.07
C LEU A 1066 28.87 -28.81 -8.12
N ALA A 1067 28.21 -29.17 -7.02
CA ALA A 1067 27.27 -30.30 -6.99
C ALA A 1067 26.00 -30.06 -7.82
N ARG A 1068 25.73 -28.84 -8.32
CA ARG A 1068 24.63 -28.56 -9.26
C ARG A 1068 24.80 -29.28 -10.61
N ILE A 1069 25.99 -29.81 -10.90
CA ILE A 1069 26.19 -30.70 -12.06
C ILE A 1069 25.49 -32.05 -11.88
N VAL A 1070 25.28 -32.51 -10.65
CA VAL A 1070 24.66 -33.80 -10.34
C VAL A 1070 23.23 -33.91 -10.90
N PRO A 1071 22.29 -32.97 -10.65
CA PRO A 1071 20.97 -33.06 -11.26
C PRO A 1071 20.99 -32.99 -12.80
N VAL A 1072 21.96 -32.29 -13.39
CA VAL A 1072 22.16 -32.26 -14.85
C VAL A 1072 22.58 -33.64 -15.37
N LEU A 1073 23.56 -34.28 -14.72
CA LEU A 1073 24.00 -35.63 -15.06
C LEU A 1073 22.90 -36.67 -14.84
N ALA A 1074 22.12 -36.54 -13.77
CA ALA A 1074 20.96 -37.39 -13.51
C ALA A 1074 19.89 -37.22 -14.60
N SER A 1075 19.64 -35.99 -15.06
CA SER A 1075 18.68 -35.70 -16.12
C SER A 1075 19.16 -36.26 -17.47
N ALA A 1076 20.46 -36.14 -17.76
CA ALA A 1076 21.07 -36.75 -18.94
C ALA A 1076 21.05 -38.29 -18.88
N ALA A 1077 21.33 -38.89 -17.72
CA ALA A 1077 21.23 -40.34 -17.52
C ALA A 1077 19.80 -40.83 -17.71
N LEU A 1078 18.82 -40.11 -17.17
CA LEU A 1078 17.41 -40.39 -17.36
C LEU A 1078 17.01 -40.29 -18.83
N ALA A 1079 17.55 -39.34 -19.59
CA ALA A 1079 17.37 -39.26 -21.05
C ALA A 1079 17.93 -40.47 -21.78
N VAL A 1080 19.13 -40.94 -21.44
CA VAL A 1080 19.72 -42.17 -22.01
C VAL A 1080 18.85 -43.38 -21.69
N LEU A 1081 18.44 -43.55 -20.44
CA LEU A 1081 17.61 -44.68 -20.01
C LEU A 1081 16.20 -44.64 -20.63
N THR A 1082 15.63 -43.45 -20.78
CA THR A 1082 14.34 -43.24 -21.45
C THR A 1082 14.44 -43.61 -22.93
N ALA A 1083 15.49 -43.13 -23.62
CA ALA A 1083 15.75 -43.49 -25.00
C ALA A 1083 15.92 -45.01 -25.16
N ALA A 1084 16.68 -45.65 -24.28
CA ALA A 1084 16.87 -47.10 -24.30
C ALA A 1084 15.58 -47.87 -24.06
N ALA A 1085 14.74 -47.43 -23.12
CA ALA A 1085 13.43 -48.03 -22.85
C ALA A 1085 12.49 -47.89 -24.07
N LEU A 1086 12.52 -46.76 -24.77
CA LEU A 1086 11.76 -46.57 -26.01
C LEU A 1086 12.27 -47.47 -27.14
N CYS A 1087 13.58 -47.64 -27.29
CA CYS A 1087 14.18 -48.56 -28.26
C CYS A 1087 13.80 -50.02 -27.96
N ALA A 1088 13.87 -50.43 -26.68
CA ALA A 1088 13.47 -51.77 -26.24
C ALA A 1088 11.98 -52.04 -26.46
N LEU A 1089 11.13 -51.05 -26.21
CA LEU A 1089 9.68 -51.17 -26.35
C LEU A 1089 9.26 -51.34 -27.82
N GLY A 1090 9.92 -50.65 -28.75
CA GLY A 1090 9.65 -50.75 -30.19
C GLY A 1090 8.25 -50.31 -30.64
N GLN A 1091 7.40 -49.84 -29.72
CA GLN A 1091 6.01 -49.46 -29.96
C GLN A 1091 5.78 -47.97 -29.65
N PRO A 1092 5.87 -47.06 -30.65
CA PRO A 1092 5.76 -45.61 -30.44
C PRO A 1092 4.46 -45.16 -29.79
N LEU A 1093 3.34 -45.88 -29.96
CA LEU A 1093 2.06 -45.52 -29.34
C LEU A 1093 2.04 -45.72 -27.81
N LEU A 1094 2.93 -46.56 -27.28
CA LEU A 1094 3.07 -46.80 -25.84
C LEU A 1094 4.15 -45.92 -25.20
N SER A 1095 4.78 -45.02 -25.97
CA SER A 1095 5.86 -44.14 -25.48
C SER A 1095 5.44 -43.24 -24.31
N GLY A 1096 4.15 -42.91 -24.19
CA GLY A 1096 3.62 -42.11 -23.09
C GLY A 1096 3.82 -42.76 -21.73
N LEU A 1097 3.71 -44.09 -21.63
CA LEU A 1097 3.96 -44.82 -20.39
C LEU A 1097 5.41 -44.68 -19.93
N VAL A 1098 6.36 -44.77 -20.89
CA VAL A 1098 7.79 -44.61 -20.61
C VAL A 1098 8.10 -43.20 -20.13
N LEU A 1099 7.55 -42.17 -20.78
CA LEU A 1099 7.76 -40.79 -20.35
C LEU A 1099 7.16 -40.50 -18.98
N LEU A 1100 5.99 -41.05 -18.66
CA LEU A 1100 5.38 -40.89 -17.34
C LEU A 1100 6.21 -41.61 -16.26
N ALA A 1101 6.71 -42.81 -16.54
CA ALA A 1101 7.61 -43.52 -15.62
C ALA A 1101 8.90 -42.73 -15.38
N ALA A 1102 9.54 -42.22 -16.44
CA ALA A 1102 10.71 -41.36 -16.33
C ALA A 1102 10.42 -40.09 -15.53
N GLY A 1103 9.28 -39.45 -15.77
CA GLY A 1103 8.81 -38.30 -15.04
C GLY A 1103 8.60 -38.56 -13.54
N LEU A 1104 8.05 -39.71 -13.18
CA LEU A 1104 7.87 -40.13 -11.79
C LEU A 1104 9.23 -40.37 -11.12
N ILE A 1105 10.17 -41.01 -11.80
CA ILE A 1105 11.55 -41.20 -11.32
C ILE A 1105 12.20 -39.82 -11.06
N ALA A 1106 12.09 -38.88 -12.00
CA ALA A 1106 12.62 -37.52 -11.83
C ALA A 1106 12.04 -36.82 -10.59
N CYS A 1107 10.73 -36.93 -10.37
CA CYS A 1107 10.05 -36.39 -9.20
C CYS A 1107 10.52 -37.04 -7.89
N LEU A 1108 10.69 -38.37 -7.87
CA LEU A 1108 11.16 -39.10 -6.70
C LEU A 1108 12.61 -38.76 -6.37
N VAL A 1109 13.48 -38.63 -7.38
CA VAL A 1109 14.88 -38.21 -7.19
C VAL A 1109 14.96 -36.79 -6.65
N SER A 1110 14.16 -35.86 -7.17
CA SER A 1110 14.08 -34.48 -6.66
C SER A 1110 13.56 -34.43 -5.22
N ALA A 1111 12.51 -35.19 -4.89
CA ALA A 1111 12.02 -35.28 -3.52
C ALA A 1111 13.06 -35.90 -2.57
N ALA A 1112 13.74 -36.97 -2.99
CA ALA A 1112 14.82 -37.57 -2.22
C ALA A 1112 15.97 -36.57 -1.98
N ALA A 1113 16.36 -35.80 -3.00
CA ALA A 1113 17.38 -34.76 -2.87
C ALA A 1113 16.98 -33.69 -1.85
N LYS A 1114 15.74 -33.21 -1.89
CA LYS A 1114 15.20 -32.28 -0.87
C LYS A 1114 15.34 -32.85 0.55
N TRP A 1115 14.92 -34.09 0.77
CA TRP A 1115 14.97 -34.72 2.10
C TRP A 1115 16.39 -35.01 2.57
N LEU A 1116 17.31 -35.40 1.68
CA LEU A 1116 18.70 -35.69 2.00
C LEU A 1116 19.53 -34.42 2.25
N LEU A 1117 19.34 -33.37 1.45
CA LEU A 1117 20.15 -32.16 1.51
C LEU A 1117 19.68 -31.20 2.60
N VAL A 1118 18.35 -31.07 2.77
CA VAL A 1118 17.74 -30.01 3.60
C VAL A 1118 16.95 -30.58 4.77
N GLY A 1119 16.15 -31.63 4.56
CA GLY A 1119 15.28 -32.20 5.59
C GLY A 1119 13.93 -31.48 5.68
N ARG A 1120 13.43 -31.23 6.90
CA ARG A 1120 12.21 -30.44 7.14
C ARG A 1120 12.54 -28.96 7.28
N PHE A 1121 11.83 -28.11 6.56
CA PHE A 1121 11.90 -26.67 6.78
C PHE A 1121 11.29 -26.28 8.13
N ARG A 1122 11.81 -25.19 8.72
CA ARG A 1122 11.31 -24.57 9.96
C ARG A 1122 11.22 -23.06 9.71
N ALA A 1123 10.26 -22.39 10.36
CA ALA A 1123 10.14 -20.94 10.33
C ALA A 1123 11.25 -20.31 11.20
N VAL A 1124 12.39 -20.03 10.56
CA VAL A 1124 13.60 -19.47 11.18
C VAL A 1124 14.30 -18.55 10.20
N GLU A 1125 15.25 -17.76 10.68
CA GLU A 1125 16.07 -16.89 9.84
C GLU A 1125 17.44 -17.52 9.55
N HIS A 1126 17.89 -17.38 8.31
CA HIS A 1126 19.20 -17.83 7.87
C HIS A 1126 19.92 -16.72 7.11
N PRO A 1127 21.17 -16.36 7.44
CA PRO A 1127 21.94 -15.45 6.61
C PRO A 1127 22.22 -16.09 5.23
N LEU A 1128 22.35 -15.26 4.19
CA LEU A 1128 22.62 -15.71 2.82
C LEU A 1128 23.85 -16.62 2.75
N TRP A 1129 24.90 -16.31 3.52
CA TRP A 1129 26.12 -17.12 3.57
C TRP A 1129 26.05 -18.24 4.62
N SER A 1130 24.97 -19.02 4.59
CA SER A 1130 24.79 -20.21 5.42
C SER A 1130 24.68 -21.49 4.59
N GLY A 1131 25.17 -22.60 5.16
CA GLY A 1131 25.06 -23.91 4.52
C GLY A 1131 23.62 -24.37 4.30
N PHE A 1132 22.64 -23.81 5.03
CA PHE A 1132 21.22 -24.08 4.77
C PHE A 1132 20.80 -23.53 3.40
N VAL A 1133 21.04 -22.23 3.14
CA VAL A 1133 20.62 -21.57 1.89
C VAL A 1133 21.22 -22.27 0.67
N TRP A 1134 22.51 -22.58 0.68
CA TRP A 1134 23.17 -23.20 -0.49
C TRP A 1134 22.68 -24.63 -0.76
N ARG A 1135 22.38 -25.40 0.29
CA ARG A 1135 21.79 -26.73 0.16
C ARG A 1135 20.35 -26.66 -0.32
N ASN A 1136 19.61 -25.63 0.10
CA ASN A 1136 18.25 -25.36 -0.38
C ASN A 1136 18.25 -25.06 -1.88
N GLU A 1137 19.09 -24.12 -2.34
CA GLU A 1137 19.25 -23.81 -3.77
C GLU A 1137 19.73 -25.01 -4.59
N LEU A 1138 20.61 -25.85 -4.02
CA LEU A 1138 21.02 -27.11 -4.66
C LEU A 1138 19.85 -28.08 -4.79
N ALA A 1139 19.03 -28.25 -3.75
CA ALA A 1139 17.83 -29.08 -3.81
C ALA A 1139 16.82 -28.54 -4.84
N ASP A 1140 16.64 -27.23 -4.91
CA ASP A 1140 15.79 -26.58 -5.91
C ASP A 1140 16.31 -26.81 -7.35
N THR A 1141 17.63 -26.87 -7.54
CA THR A 1141 18.22 -27.26 -8.84
C THR A 1141 17.79 -28.66 -9.28
N PHE A 1142 17.58 -29.62 -8.36
CA PHE A 1142 16.99 -30.92 -8.72
C PHE A 1142 15.55 -30.77 -9.19
N THR A 1143 14.76 -29.90 -8.55
CA THR A 1143 13.39 -29.61 -8.99
C THR A 1143 13.37 -29.02 -10.40
N GLU A 1144 14.17 -27.99 -10.66
CA GLU A 1144 14.16 -27.24 -11.93
C GLU A 1144 14.81 -28.01 -13.10
N VAL A 1145 15.74 -28.92 -12.84
CA VAL A 1145 16.45 -29.69 -13.89
C VAL A 1145 15.84 -31.09 -14.12
N LEU A 1146 15.20 -31.68 -13.09
CA LEU A 1146 14.56 -33.00 -13.18
C LEU A 1146 13.04 -32.90 -13.09
N ALA A 1147 12.48 -32.52 -11.95
CA ALA A 1147 11.03 -32.66 -11.74
C ALA A 1147 10.20 -31.81 -12.73
N VAL A 1148 10.53 -30.53 -12.88
CA VAL A 1148 9.82 -29.56 -13.74
C VAL A 1148 9.84 -29.96 -15.21
N PRO A 1149 11.00 -30.20 -15.86
CA PRO A 1149 11.05 -30.50 -17.30
C PRO A 1149 10.49 -31.89 -17.65
N TRP A 1150 10.55 -32.85 -16.72
CA TRP A 1150 10.15 -34.23 -16.97
C TRP A 1150 8.68 -34.53 -16.66
N LEU A 1151 8.11 -33.96 -15.59
CA LEU A 1151 6.70 -34.23 -15.23
C LEU A 1151 5.95 -33.01 -14.70
N VAL A 1152 6.48 -32.33 -13.69
CA VAL A 1152 5.74 -31.35 -12.87
C VAL A 1152 5.12 -30.26 -13.73
N GLY A 1153 5.88 -29.68 -14.67
CA GLY A 1153 5.38 -28.64 -15.57
C GLY A 1153 4.19 -29.05 -16.45
N ARG A 1154 3.94 -30.35 -16.66
CA ARG A 1154 2.81 -30.88 -17.43
C ARG A 1154 1.62 -31.33 -16.57
N THR A 1155 1.77 -31.28 -15.25
CA THR A 1155 0.78 -31.78 -14.28
C THR A 1155 -0.01 -30.68 -13.58
N ALA A 1156 0.12 -29.42 -14.01
CA ALA A 1156 -0.65 -28.30 -13.49
C ALA A 1156 -2.16 -28.60 -13.47
N GLY A 1157 -2.79 -28.37 -12.32
CA GLY A 1157 -4.21 -28.63 -12.08
C GLY A 1157 -4.58 -30.10 -11.87
N THR A 1158 -3.61 -31.03 -11.81
CA THR A 1158 -3.88 -32.48 -11.65
C THR A 1158 -3.60 -32.99 -10.23
N PRO A 1159 -4.15 -34.15 -9.81
CA PRO A 1159 -3.77 -34.77 -8.55
C PRO A 1159 -2.28 -35.19 -8.46
N LEU A 1160 -1.57 -35.36 -9.58
CA LEU A 1160 -0.12 -35.67 -9.55
C LEU A 1160 0.69 -34.51 -8.99
N MET A 1161 0.33 -33.27 -9.33
CA MET A 1161 0.95 -32.07 -8.76
C MET A 1161 0.80 -32.07 -7.24
N ASN A 1162 -0.41 -32.29 -6.73
CA ASN A 1162 -0.68 -32.34 -5.30
C ASN A 1162 0.09 -33.47 -4.60
N LEU A 1163 0.19 -34.65 -5.23
CA LEU A 1163 0.95 -35.78 -4.66
C LEU A 1163 2.45 -35.46 -4.57
N TRP A 1164 3.01 -34.84 -5.60
CA TRP A 1164 4.42 -34.46 -5.61
C TRP A 1164 4.73 -33.35 -4.60
N LEU A 1165 3.90 -32.31 -4.52
CA LEU A 1165 4.04 -31.25 -3.50
C LEU A 1165 3.93 -31.81 -2.07
N ARG A 1166 3.05 -32.79 -1.83
CA ARG A 1166 3.02 -33.52 -0.54
C ARG A 1166 4.29 -34.32 -0.29
N ALA A 1167 4.88 -34.94 -1.33
CA ALA A 1167 6.15 -35.65 -1.20
C ALA A 1167 7.30 -34.70 -0.85
N LEU A 1168 7.22 -33.41 -1.22
CA LEU A 1168 8.14 -32.36 -0.78
C LEU A 1168 7.85 -31.86 0.65
N GLY A 1169 6.67 -32.12 1.21
CA GLY A 1169 6.31 -31.79 2.59
C GLY A 1169 5.06 -30.93 2.77
N ALA A 1170 4.47 -30.40 1.68
CA ALA A 1170 3.29 -29.55 1.77
C ALA A 1170 2.07 -30.28 2.32
N ARG A 1171 1.29 -29.58 3.15
CA ARG A 1171 0.05 -30.10 3.72
C ARG A 1171 -1.10 -29.73 2.80
N ILE A 1172 -1.49 -30.65 1.91
CA ILE A 1172 -2.53 -30.39 0.89
C ILE A 1172 -3.78 -31.22 1.16
N GLY A 1173 -4.91 -30.56 1.33
CA GLY A 1173 -6.24 -31.13 1.56
C GLY A 1173 -6.83 -31.90 0.38
N ARG A 1174 -8.07 -32.35 0.55
CA ARG A 1174 -8.84 -33.12 -0.45
C ARG A 1174 -9.32 -32.20 -1.57
N GLY A 1175 -9.17 -32.66 -2.81
CA GLY A 1175 -9.70 -31.97 -3.99
C GLY A 1175 -9.22 -30.52 -4.15
N VAL A 1176 -7.98 -30.23 -3.75
CA VAL A 1176 -7.28 -28.99 -4.08
C VAL A 1176 -6.98 -28.95 -5.57
N TRP A 1177 -7.16 -27.78 -6.19
CA TRP A 1177 -6.69 -27.49 -7.54
C TRP A 1177 -5.45 -26.60 -7.45
N CYS A 1178 -4.32 -27.06 -7.99
CA CYS A 1178 -3.07 -26.32 -7.93
C CYS A 1178 -2.40 -26.27 -9.31
N GLU A 1179 -2.30 -25.07 -9.89
CA GLU A 1179 -1.62 -24.81 -11.17
C GLU A 1179 -0.21 -24.24 -11.00
N SER A 1180 0.27 -24.09 -9.77
CA SER A 1180 1.62 -23.61 -9.47
C SER A 1180 2.44 -24.67 -8.75
N TYR A 1181 3.70 -24.80 -9.14
CA TYR A 1181 4.69 -25.57 -8.41
C TYR A 1181 5.61 -24.67 -7.56
N TRP A 1182 5.44 -23.35 -7.63
CA TRP A 1182 6.23 -22.34 -6.92
C TRP A 1182 5.82 -22.26 -5.45
N LEU A 1183 6.16 -23.33 -4.72
CA LEU A 1183 6.03 -23.49 -3.27
C LEU A 1183 7.44 -23.81 -2.72
N PRO A 1184 8.34 -22.80 -2.59
CA PRO A 1184 9.77 -23.03 -2.40
C PRO A 1184 10.08 -23.93 -1.18
N GLU A 1185 9.57 -23.55 -0.01
CA GLU A 1185 9.69 -24.35 1.20
C GLU A 1185 8.37 -25.06 1.51
N ALA A 1186 8.05 -26.06 0.67
CA ALA A 1186 6.78 -26.78 0.69
C ALA A 1186 6.28 -27.20 2.10
N ASP A 1187 7.15 -27.59 3.04
CA ASP A 1187 6.74 -27.96 4.42
C ASP A 1187 6.02 -26.83 5.19
N LEU A 1188 6.29 -25.58 4.82
CA LEU A 1188 5.71 -24.38 5.42
C LEU A 1188 4.39 -23.96 4.76
N VAL A 1189 3.96 -24.66 3.71
CA VAL A 1189 2.71 -24.38 2.99
C VAL A 1189 1.62 -25.35 3.41
N THR A 1190 0.47 -24.78 3.81
CA THR A 1190 -0.76 -25.53 4.08
C THR A 1190 -1.89 -25.07 3.16
N LEU A 1191 -2.46 -26.01 2.41
CA LEU A 1191 -3.64 -25.81 1.55
C LEU A 1191 -4.78 -26.68 2.07
N GLY A 1192 -5.87 -26.05 2.52
CA GLY A 1192 -7.07 -26.72 3.01
C GLY A 1192 -7.87 -27.45 1.92
N ASP A 1193 -8.93 -28.13 2.33
CA ASP A 1193 -9.81 -28.86 1.41
C ASP A 1193 -10.43 -27.92 0.36
N GLY A 1194 -10.44 -28.34 -0.90
CA GLY A 1194 -11.09 -27.61 -1.99
C GLY A 1194 -10.42 -26.32 -2.46
N VAL A 1195 -9.27 -25.91 -1.90
CA VAL A 1195 -8.50 -24.72 -2.31
C VAL A 1195 -8.23 -24.68 -3.82
N SER A 1196 -8.22 -23.48 -4.40
CA SER A 1196 -7.86 -23.22 -5.80
C SER A 1196 -6.69 -22.24 -5.90
N VAL A 1197 -5.50 -22.76 -6.28
CA VAL A 1197 -4.32 -21.98 -6.64
C VAL A 1197 -4.22 -21.94 -8.16
N ASN A 1198 -4.41 -20.77 -8.75
CA ASN A 1198 -4.40 -20.57 -10.20
C ASN A 1198 -2.96 -20.46 -10.77
N ARG A 1199 -2.84 -20.42 -12.10
CA ARG A 1199 -1.57 -20.22 -12.83
C ARG A 1199 -0.81 -18.96 -12.37
N GLY A 1200 0.52 -19.03 -12.45
CA GLY A 1200 1.40 -17.89 -12.16
C GLY A 1200 1.40 -17.43 -10.71
N CYS A 1201 0.75 -18.16 -9.79
CA CYS A 1201 0.74 -17.81 -8.39
C CYS A 1201 2.04 -18.25 -7.70
N VAL A 1202 2.48 -17.49 -6.69
CA VAL A 1202 3.64 -17.83 -5.86
C VAL A 1202 3.20 -17.86 -4.40
N LEU A 1203 3.38 -19.01 -3.73
CA LEU A 1203 3.20 -19.12 -2.28
C LEU A 1203 4.57 -18.96 -1.64
N GLN A 1204 4.92 -17.72 -1.35
CA GLN A 1204 6.26 -17.35 -0.96
C GLN A 1204 6.45 -17.55 0.55
N THR A 1205 7.28 -18.52 0.90
CA THR A 1205 7.58 -18.94 2.28
C THR A 1205 8.82 -18.28 2.87
N HIS A 1206 9.56 -17.51 2.06
CA HIS A 1206 10.68 -16.72 2.55
C HIS A 1206 10.79 -15.34 1.92
N LEU A 1207 11.43 -14.39 2.60
CA LEU A 1207 11.83 -13.10 2.04
C LEU A 1207 13.31 -12.86 2.34
N PHE A 1208 14.01 -12.27 1.36
CA PHE A 1208 15.34 -11.73 1.59
C PHE A 1208 15.23 -10.27 2.01
N HIS A 1209 15.66 -9.97 3.23
CA HIS A 1209 15.83 -8.60 3.72
C HIS A 1209 17.28 -8.43 4.18
N ASP A 1210 18.00 -7.47 3.62
CA ASP A 1210 19.43 -7.26 3.89
C ASP A 1210 20.28 -8.55 3.83
N ARG A 1211 19.95 -9.43 2.86
CA ARG A 1211 20.60 -10.74 2.64
C ARG A 1211 20.43 -11.73 3.80
N ILE A 1212 19.35 -11.60 4.56
CA ILE A 1212 18.86 -12.61 5.49
C ILE A 1212 17.59 -13.22 4.90
N MET A 1213 17.60 -14.54 4.74
CA MET A 1213 16.45 -15.33 4.35
C MET A 1213 15.58 -15.55 5.59
N ARG A 1214 14.43 -14.90 5.66
CA ARG A 1214 13.45 -15.07 6.74
C ARG A 1214 12.36 -16.03 6.28
N LEU A 1215 12.27 -17.22 6.89
CA LEU A 1215 11.27 -18.22 6.54
C LEU A 1215 10.06 -18.17 7.48
N ASP A 1216 8.87 -18.33 6.92
CA ASP A 1216 7.62 -18.42 7.69
C ASP A 1216 6.55 -19.22 6.93
N THR A 1217 5.45 -19.55 7.60
CA THR A 1217 4.35 -20.35 7.07
C THR A 1217 3.43 -19.58 6.16
N VAL A 1218 2.79 -20.27 5.21
CA VAL A 1218 1.71 -19.73 4.37
C VAL A 1218 0.54 -20.71 4.43
N GLU A 1219 -0.63 -20.22 4.84
CA GLU A 1219 -1.83 -21.03 5.00
C GLU A 1219 -2.98 -20.51 4.12
N LEU A 1220 -3.53 -21.36 3.27
CA LEU A 1220 -4.81 -21.13 2.59
C LEU A 1220 -5.82 -22.11 3.15
N ARG A 1221 -6.86 -21.62 3.84
CA ARG A 1221 -7.87 -22.46 4.50
C ARG A 1221 -8.87 -23.05 3.50
N ALA A 1222 -9.74 -23.93 4.00
CA ALA A 1222 -10.65 -24.71 3.16
C ALA A 1222 -11.50 -23.81 2.24
N GLY A 1223 -11.52 -24.12 0.95
CA GLY A 1223 -12.27 -23.39 -0.06
C GLY A 1223 -11.66 -22.05 -0.51
N ALA A 1224 -10.50 -21.64 0.03
CA ALA A 1224 -9.85 -20.39 -0.36
C ALA A 1224 -9.36 -20.41 -1.81
N THR A 1225 -9.29 -19.22 -2.43
CA THR A 1225 -8.82 -19.03 -3.80
C THR A 1225 -7.69 -18.01 -3.87
N LEU A 1226 -6.63 -18.36 -4.59
CA LEU A 1226 -5.59 -17.44 -5.05
C LEU A 1226 -5.70 -17.27 -6.58
N GLY A 1227 -6.10 -16.08 -7.02
CA GLY A 1227 -6.29 -15.75 -8.43
C GLY A 1227 -4.98 -15.66 -9.24
N PRO A 1228 -5.04 -15.77 -10.59
CA PRO A 1228 -3.85 -15.80 -11.45
C PRO A 1228 -2.84 -14.69 -11.17
N GLY A 1229 -1.56 -15.03 -11.11
CA GLY A 1229 -0.49 -14.07 -10.84
C GLY A 1229 -0.47 -13.51 -9.41
N GLY A 1230 -1.23 -14.11 -8.49
CA GLY A 1230 -1.26 -13.69 -7.09
C GLY A 1230 -0.07 -14.22 -6.30
N ILE A 1231 0.44 -13.41 -5.36
CA ILE A 1231 1.56 -13.79 -4.48
C ILE A 1231 1.11 -13.65 -3.03
N VAL A 1232 1.41 -14.68 -2.22
CA VAL A 1232 1.18 -14.66 -0.76
C VAL A 1232 2.54 -14.66 -0.06
N LEU A 1233 2.79 -13.64 0.76
CA LEU A 1233 4.04 -13.49 1.50
C LEU A 1233 4.06 -14.32 2.80
N PRO A 1234 5.25 -14.53 3.41
CA PRO A 1234 5.39 -15.39 4.59
C PRO A 1234 4.61 -14.89 5.80
N GLY A 1235 4.16 -15.80 6.66
CA GLY A 1235 3.41 -15.53 7.90
C GLY A 1235 1.91 -15.30 7.68
N SER A 1236 1.44 -15.39 6.44
CA SER A 1236 0.10 -14.96 6.05
C SER A 1236 -0.90 -16.11 6.01
N THR A 1237 -2.17 -15.80 6.33
CA THR A 1237 -3.27 -16.76 6.31
C THR A 1237 -4.43 -16.25 5.45
N VAL A 1238 -4.91 -17.08 4.53
CA VAL A 1238 -6.12 -16.83 3.75
C VAL A 1238 -7.29 -17.62 4.33
N GLY A 1239 -8.32 -16.91 4.80
CA GLY A 1239 -9.50 -17.46 5.45
C GLY A 1239 -10.30 -18.43 4.59
N GLU A 1240 -11.17 -19.20 5.25
CA GLU A 1240 -11.99 -20.20 4.57
C GLU A 1240 -12.91 -19.56 3.53
N ARG A 1241 -13.08 -20.20 2.37
CA ARG A 1241 -13.99 -19.76 1.28
C ARG A 1241 -13.74 -18.33 0.78
N SER A 1242 -12.59 -17.74 1.13
CA SER A 1242 -12.23 -16.39 0.72
C SER A 1242 -11.58 -16.38 -0.66
N THR A 1243 -11.81 -15.32 -1.42
CA THR A 1243 -11.29 -15.16 -2.77
C THR A 1243 -10.32 -14.00 -2.85
N LEU A 1244 -9.06 -14.30 -3.16
CA LEU A 1244 -8.08 -13.32 -3.63
C LEU A 1244 -8.16 -13.23 -5.16
N GLY A 1245 -8.45 -12.05 -5.67
CA GLY A 1245 -8.55 -11.78 -7.10
C GLY A 1245 -7.19 -11.90 -7.81
N PRO A 1246 -7.16 -11.85 -9.15
CA PRO A 1246 -5.93 -11.97 -9.92
C PRO A 1246 -4.97 -10.80 -9.71
N ALA A 1247 -3.66 -11.05 -9.87
CA ALA A 1247 -2.57 -10.09 -9.65
C ALA A 1247 -2.54 -9.48 -8.24
N SER A 1248 -3.01 -10.22 -7.24
CA SER A 1248 -3.08 -9.77 -5.85
C SER A 1248 -1.81 -10.07 -5.06
N LEU A 1249 -1.41 -9.19 -4.13
CA LEU A 1249 -0.30 -9.40 -3.20
C LEU A 1249 -0.81 -9.37 -1.76
N VAL A 1250 -0.74 -10.51 -1.06
CA VAL A 1250 -0.99 -10.58 0.39
C VAL A 1250 0.30 -10.23 1.12
N MET A 1251 0.22 -9.25 2.02
CA MET A 1251 1.35 -8.72 2.77
C MET A 1251 1.84 -9.70 3.82
N ARG A 1252 3.11 -9.57 4.21
CA ARG A 1252 3.72 -10.45 5.23
C ARG A 1252 2.91 -10.37 6.53
N ALA A 1253 2.66 -11.52 7.15
CA ALA A 1253 1.90 -11.64 8.40
C ALA A 1253 0.45 -11.10 8.33
N GLU A 1254 -0.12 -10.97 7.13
CA GLU A 1254 -1.49 -10.54 6.94
C GLU A 1254 -2.46 -11.72 7.07
N THR A 1255 -3.61 -11.50 7.73
CA THR A 1255 -4.67 -12.51 7.86
C THR A 1255 -5.93 -12.02 7.15
N VAL A 1256 -6.30 -12.73 6.08
CA VAL A 1256 -7.53 -12.50 5.33
C VAL A 1256 -8.68 -13.25 6.01
N PRO A 1257 -9.78 -12.57 6.42
CA PRO A 1257 -10.92 -13.21 7.08
C PRO A 1257 -11.60 -14.28 6.20
N ALA A 1258 -12.33 -15.21 6.82
CA ALA A 1258 -13.15 -16.18 6.09
C ALA A 1258 -14.33 -15.50 5.34
N ASP A 1259 -14.84 -16.15 4.29
CA ASP A 1259 -16.01 -15.74 3.50
C ASP A 1259 -15.92 -14.33 2.88
N THR A 1260 -14.70 -13.81 2.68
CA THR A 1260 -14.47 -12.47 2.14
C THR A 1260 -13.82 -12.49 0.76
N ARG A 1261 -13.92 -11.36 0.04
CA ARG A 1261 -13.29 -11.18 -1.27
C ARG A 1261 -12.31 -10.02 -1.22
N TRP A 1262 -11.14 -10.21 -1.81
CA TRP A 1262 -10.05 -9.24 -1.80
C TRP A 1262 -9.42 -9.15 -3.18
N LEU A 1263 -8.90 -7.99 -3.54
CA LEU A 1263 -8.22 -7.73 -4.79
C LEU A 1263 -7.26 -6.58 -4.57
N GLY A 1264 -6.01 -6.74 -4.99
CA GLY A 1264 -5.08 -5.63 -5.01
C GLY A 1264 -3.63 -6.02 -4.80
N ASN A 1265 -2.71 -5.11 -5.14
CA ASN A 1265 -1.29 -5.25 -4.85
C ASN A 1265 -0.78 -3.96 -4.16
N PRO A 1266 -0.88 -3.85 -2.83
CA PRO A 1266 -1.36 -4.87 -1.85
C PRO A 1266 -2.90 -5.07 -1.86
N ILE A 1267 -3.39 -6.17 -1.28
CA ILE A 1267 -4.81 -6.52 -1.30
C ILE A 1267 -5.68 -5.52 -0.52
N GLU A 1268 -6.86 -5.24 -1.07
CA GLU A 1268 -7.93 -4.47 -0.41
C GLU A 1268 -9.27 -5.20 -0.56
N ALA A 1269 -10.28 -4.84 0.24
CA ALA A 1269 -11.60 -5.45 0.20
C ALA A 1269 -12.24 -5.27 -1.20
N TRP A 1270 -12.61 -6.37 -1.84
CA TRP A 1270 -13.14 -6.38 -3.20
C TRP A 1270 -14.67 -6.26 -3.18
N GLN A 1271 -15.15 -5.03 -3.40
CA GLN A 1271 -16.58 -4.70 -3.54
C GLN A 1271 -17.24 -5.35 -4.76
#